data_AF-A0A094G4S1-F1
#
_entry.id   AF-A0A094G4S1-F1
#
_cell.length_a   1.000
_cell.length_b   1.000
_cell.length_c   1.000
_cell.angle_alpha   90.00
_cell.angle_beta   90.00
_cell.angle_gamma   90.00
#
_symmetry.space_group_name_H-M   'P 1'
#
loop_
_entity.id
_entity.type
_entity.pdbx_description
1 polymer ?
#
loop_
_entity_poly.entity_id
_entity_poly.type
_entity_poly.pdbx_seq_one_letter_code
_entity_poly.pdbx_strand_id
1 'polypeptide(L)'
;MAAKKKGVVFRVTGLPASQPDDELKEALKAAIDNNLEEDEPSKVTLNAAIVSSCYNNDEKVALVEFQGGVPAFLSELMADPLGDCQVEMGDDTDISFDQHFFGFTQLYTPKPGSPTTAEPRRTRIWLVEGKGRPWAHVAARLPVQGSTMLPHDDLRLQFETHESWHKYYYGLWARVLRSDQEDPAYTRGKLRERPLFFIAHSFGGVILGHCLVKAVQTDERDNATIAALHKATYGILFFGAPHKGLVIDDIQRMVAGKDQHPRMELLEQIKLKSDLLLYQLADFKNLIRDRKIVSFYEGQQTRRLQLNPETNKWGRTGEYVTAVESDSALLELPDSTEAKIPVDADHSQIVKFDNRNAEAYKTAVGYLKEFEQDARKVVLDRFSPTSRKKPPRSTVPFDRDAKFVGRQDALAALELRFCQSKSHNRTVLVGLGGVGKSQIAIEYSYRLRVSDPQVWVFWVYASTAERFEQAYRSIATELELPGADDPKTDVLGLVSRWLSNVDNGRWLLILDNADDIDMFRQVQGEGSKKGNDTAFPLSSYIPQPITGSVLLTTRDRRAASWLSTGYTSVIPVNLMEPEEADQLLRINIPEGLSTSSDRVELIKELDYLPLAITQAAAYISAKATRMSVSKYLMLYRQNEQSQSRLLGKEYGDLRRAPGVRNSVFRTWQISFDQIKQSNPQAAELLSLMAMFDRQGIPEFLLCVKYSNPLDLEEALGPLDEFSLITVETGGNTFEMHRLVQLATRKWLERFGDGERWQREAIEVVAKAFPSGDYNNWKTCEAMSPHATEVLKYKLESDQSMLERASLLYNMAWYNWLQGRYEIAKAESQESLTTRQHLLQDNDTMIFNSIGMLALVLEGQGKYDEAEPMYRQTLLLRETALGKEHPDTLGSMNNLAFLLQSQGKYDEAEPMYRQTLLLREKALGKEHPDTLRSMNNLASLLESQGKYDEAEPMYWQTLLLREKALGKEHPDTLRSMNNLASLLESQGKYDEAEPMYRQTLLLREKALGKEHPNTLSSMNNLASLLKSQGKYNEAEPMYRQTLLLREKALGKEHPDTLGSMNNLASLLKSQGKYDEAEPMYRQTLLLREKALGKEHPNTLRSMNNLASLLESQGKYDEAEPMYRQTLLLREKALGKEHPNTLRSMNNLASLLHSQGSEKTLGKEHPDTLGSMNNLASLLESQGKYDEAEPMYRQTLLLREKALGKEHPNTLRSMNNLAFLLHSQGRYNEAEPIYQQTLLLSEKTLGKEHPDTLGSMNNLASLLEIWGK
;
A
#
# COMPACT_ATOMS: atom_id res chain seq x y z
N MET A 1 -13.97 103.56 11.74
CA MET A 1 -14.49 103.78 10.37
C MET A 1 -15.98 103.48 10.41
N ALA A 2 -16.81 104.43 9.99
CA ALA A 2 -18.26 104.26 9.97
C ALA A 2 -18.64 103.00 9.18
N ALA A 3 -19.54 102.19 9.73
CA ALA A 3 -20.03 100.99 9.07
C ALA A 3 -20.75 101.40 7.78
N LYS A 4 -20.18 101.07 6.61
CA LYS A 4 -20.90 101.14 5.34
C LYS A 4 -22.16 100.28 5.48
N LYS A 5 -23.35 100.88 5.44
CA LYS A 5 -24.61 100.13 5.27
C LYS A 5 -24.48 99.33 3.97
N LYS A 6 -24.59 98.00 4.05
CA LYS A 6 -24.61 97.12 2.86
C LYS A 6 -25.85 97.45 2.03
N GLY A 7 -25.72 97.54 0.71
CA GLY A 7 -26.85 97.72 -0.20
C GLY A 7 -27.70 96.46 -0.27
N VAL A 8 -28.97 96.60 -0.70
CA VAL A 8 -29.82 95.45 -1.00
C VAL A 8 -29.42 94.90 -2.37
N VAL A 9 -29.26 93.57 -2.46
CA VAL A 9 -28.80 92.88 -3.67
C VAL A 9 -29.98 92.16 -4.32
N PHE A 10 -30.20 92.43 -5.60
CA PHE A 10 -31.20 91.77 -6.43
C PHE A 10 -30.52 90.88 -7.48
N ARG A 11 -31.17 89.78 -7.82
CA ARG A 11 -30.78 88.94 -8.95
C ARG A 11 -31.55 89.37 -10.19
N VAL A 12 -30.88 89.46 -11.33
CA VAL A 12 -31.48 89.76 -12.63
C VAL A 12 -31.30 88.58 -13.58
N THR A 13 -32.38 88.07 -14.13
CA THR A 13 -32.42 86.94 -15.08
C THR A 13 -32.92 87.39 -16.45
N GLY A 14 -32.67 86.61 -17.52
CA GLY A 14 -33.06 86.95 -18.90
C GLY A 14 -31.95 87.58 -19.76
N LEU A 15 -30.70 87.60 -19.28
CA LEU A 15 -29.58 88.18 -20.03
C LEU A 15 -29.03 87.15 -21.04
N PRO A 16 -28.79 87.51 -22.31
CA PRO A 16 -28.31 86.57 -23.32
C PRO A 16 -26.84 86.18 -23.10
N ALA A 17 -26.54 84.88 -23.13
CA ALA A 17 -25.17 84.39 -22.93
C ALA A 17 -24.20 84.76 -24.08
N SER A 18 -24.73 85.09 -25.26
CA SER A 18 -23.97 85.46 -26.46
C SER A 18 -23.29 86.83 -26.38
N GLN A 19 -23.73 87.73 -25.48
CA GLN A 19 -23.14 89.06 -25.32
C GLN A 19 -21.99 89.09 -24.28
N PRO A 20 -20.94 89.91 -24.50
CA PRO A 20 -19.85 90.12 -23.54
C PRO A 20 -20.33 90.72 -22.21
N ASP A 21 -19.68 90.34 -21.10
CA ASP A 21 -20.08 90.76 -19.74
C ASP A 21 -20.02 92.29 -19.54
N ASP A 22 -19.13 92.99 -20.23
CA ASP A 22 -19.01 94.45 -20.12
C ASP A 22 -20.11 95.17 -20.90
N GLU A 23 -20.56 94.63 -22.04
CA GLU A 23 -21.71 95.17 -22.80
C GLU A 23 -23.03 94.94 -22.05
N LEU A 24 -23.19 93.76 -21.44
CA LEU A 24 -24.36 93.44 -20.60
C LEU A 24 -24.46 94.34 -19.37
N LYS A 25 -23.33 94.72 -18.75
CA LYS A 25 -23.34 95.66 -17.61
C LYS A 25 -23.77 97.06 -18.02
N GLU A 26 -23.31 97.56 -19.16
CA GLU A 26 -23.70 98.88 -19.65
C GLU A 26 -25.16 98.90 -20.09
N ALA A 27 -25.64 97.86 -20.78
CA ALA A 27 -27.04 97.74 -21.18
C ALA A 27 -27.98 97.59 -19.98
N LEU A 28 -27.61 96.78 -18.99
CA LEU A 28 -28.35 96.63 -17.74
C LEU A 28 -28.40 97.94 -16.94
N LYS A 29 -27.28 98.68 -16.90
CA LYS A 29 -27.23 99.99 -16.26
C LYS A 29 -28.12 101.01 -16.97
N ALA A 30 -28.09 101.05 -18.30
CA ALA A 30 -28.96 101.92 -19.09
C ALA A 30 -30.45 101.59 -18.91
N ALA A 31 -30.81 100.30 -18.88
CA ALA A 31 -32.19 99.87 -18.63
C ALA A 31 -32.67 100.24 -17.23
N ILE A 32 -31.82 100.13 -16.22
CA ILE A 32 -32.14 100.55 -14.85
C ILE A 32 -32.26 102.08 -14.79
N ASP A 33 -31.31 102.83 -15.35
CA ASP A 33 -31.32 104.30 -15.34
C ASP A 33 -32.55 104.88 -16.07
N ASN A 34 -33.05 104.22 -17.12
CA ASN A 34 -34.28 104.61 -17.84
C ASN A 34 -35.57 104.40 -17.01
N ASN A 35 -35.53 103.59 -15.96
CA ASN A 35 -36.66 103.29 -15.08
C ASN A 35 -36.58 104.00 -13.71
N LEU A 36 -35.57 104.85 -13.50
CA LEU A 36 -35.46 105.72 -12.33
C LEU A 36 -36.30 107.01 -12.50
N GLU A 37 -36.91 107.50 -11.42
CA GLU A 37 -37.59 108.81 -11.44
C GLU A 37 -36.57 109.98 -11.50
N GLU A 38 -36.95 111.17 -12.01
CA GLU A 38 -36.03 112.28 -12.36
C GLU A 38 -35.06 112.72 -11.22
N ASP A 39 -35.35 112.45 -9.94
CA ASP A 39 -34.53 112.83 -8.78
C ASP A 39 -33.77 111.67 -8.09
N GLU A 40 -33.91 110.43 -8.55
CA GLU A 40 -33.20 109.24 -8.03
C GLU A 40 -31.74 109.02 -8.54
N PRO A 41 -31.35 109.42 -9.79
CA PRO A 41 -30.03 109.10 -10.35
C PRO A 41 -28.83 109.67 -9.57
N SER A 42 -29.04 110.75 -8.80
CA SER A 42 -28.00 111.38 -7.98
C SER A 42 -27.83 110.77 -6.59
N LYS A 43 -28.74 109.86 -6.17
CA LYS A 43 -28.81 109.30 -4.81
C LYS A 43 -28.45 107.81 -4.74
N VAL A 44 -28.52 107.08 -5.86
CA VAL A 44 -28.33 105.63 -5.91
C VAL A 44 -27.06 105.28 -6.69
N THR A 45 -26.17 104.49 -6.08
CA THR A 45 -24.96 103.99 -6.74
C THR A 45 -25.14 102.51 -7.08
N LEU A 46 -25.11 102.17 -8.37
CA LEU A 46 -25.29 100.82 -8.87
C LEU A 46 -23.96 100.06 -8.93
N ASN A 47 -23.95 98.81 -8.46
CA ASN A 47 -22.86 97.88 -8.72
C ASN A 47 -23.42 96.55 -9.25
N ALA A 48 -23.15 96.25 -10.52
CA ALA A 48 -23.65 95.06 -11.20
C ALA A 48 -22.51 94.07 -11.51
N ALA A 49 -22.70 92.82 -11.13
CA ALA A 49 -21.79 91.72 -11.43
C ALA A 49 -22.51 90.65 -12.26
N ILE A 50 -22.06 90.42 -13.49
CA ILE A 50 -22.56 89.33 -14.34
C ILE A 50 -21.94 88.02 -13.88
N VAL A 51 -22.78 87.00 -13.79
CA VAL A 51 -22.45 85.63 -13.40
C VAL A 51 -23.14 84.65 -14.35
N SER A 52 -22.54 83.49 -14.57
CA SER A 52 -23.14 82.45 -15.39
C SER A 52 -24.43 81.92 -14.75
N SER A 53 -25.47 81.67 -15.55
CA SER A 53 -26.69 81.04 -15.04
C SER A 53 -26.42 79.59 -14.63
N CYS A 54 -26.94 79.18 -13.48
CA CYS A 54 -26.84 77.79 -12.99
C CYS A 54 -27.92 76.87 -13.58
N TYR A 55 -28.87 77.42 -14.36
CA TYR A 55 -30.08 76.73 -14.80
C TYR A 55 -30.23 76.63 -16.31
N ASN A 56 -29.69 77.59 -17.07
CA ASN A 56 -29.75 77.61 -18.54
C ASN A 56 -28.41 78.09 -19.12
N ASN A 57 -27.78 77.31 -20.00
CA ASN A 57 -26.47 77.65 -20.57
C ASN A 57 -26.54 78.78 -21.61
N ASP A 58 -27.75 79.08 -22.10
CA ASP A 58 -27.98 80.13 -23.11
C ASP A 58 -28.26 81.50 -22.47
N GLU A 59 -28.28 81.58 -21.13
CA GLU A 59 -28.52 82.80 -20.36
C GLU A 59 -27.41 83.09 -19.33
N LYS A 60 -27.23 84.39 -19.03
CA LYS A 60 -26.44 84.91 -17.92
C LYS A 60 -27.37 85.53 -16.88
N VAL A 61 -26.84 85.70 -15.67
CA VAL A 61 -27.56 86.30 -14.54
C VAL A 61 -26.72 87.45 -14.02
N ALA A 62 -27.32 88.55 -13.58
CA ALA A 62 -26.60 89.62 -12.90
C ALA A 62 -26.97 89.66 -11.42
N LEU A 63 -26.00 90.04 -10.58
CA LEU A 63 -26.24 90.46 -9.20
C LEU A 63 -26.07 91.97 -9.14
N VAL A 64 -27.13 92.68 -8.79
CA VAL A 64 -27.16 94.13 -8.76
C VAL A 64 -27.31 94.59 -7.31
N GLU A 65 -26.29 95.26 -6.79
CA GLU A 65 -26.31 95.91 -5.48
C GLU A 65 -26.61 97.40 -5.66
N PHE A 66 -27.65 97.88 -4.98
CA PHE A 66 -27.97 99.31 -4.91
C PHE A 66 -27.44 99.91 -3.60
N GLN A 67 -26.47 100.82 -3.69
CA GLN A 67 -25.93 101.55 -2.55
C GLN A 67 -26.55 102.95 -2.49
N GLY A 68 -27.38 103.22 -1.48
CA GLY A 68 -28.04 104.53 -1.30
C GLY A 68 -29.57 104.46 -1.09
N GLY A 69 -30.19 103.34 -1.43
CA GLY A 69 -31.64 103.08 -1.35
C GLY A 69 -32.06 102.07 -2.43
N VAL A 70 -33.24 101.46 -2.33
CA VAL A 70 -33.80 100.60 -3.38
C VAL A 70 -34.64 101.48 -4.31
N PRO A 71 -34.46 101.45 -5.64
CA PRO A 71 -35.28 102.21 -6.59
C PRO A 71 -36.78 101.96 -6.43
N ALA A 72 -37.61 102.98 -6.69
CA ALA A 72 -39.05 102.91 -6.50
C ALA A 72 -39.71 101.73 -7.25
N PHE A 73 -39.27 101.43 -8.48
CA PHE A 73 -39.83 100.31 -9.28
C PHE A 73 -39.51 98.91 -8.72
N LEU A 74 -38.52 98.78 -7.82
CA LEU A 74 -38.18 97.52 -7.11
C LEU A 74 -38.71 97.49 -5.67
N SER A 75 -39.46 98.51 -5.25
CA SER A 75 -39.95 98.63 -3.87
C SER A 75 -40.99 97.56 -3.50
N GLU A 76 -41.78 97.08 -4.47
CA GLU A 76 -42.75 96.00 -4.25
C GLU A 76 -42.06 94.67 -3.93
N LEU A 77 -40.89 94.38 -4.51
CA LEU A 77 -40.08 93.20 -4.20
C LEU A 77 -39.47 93.22 -2.79
N MET A 78 -39.48 94.36 -2.11
CA MET A 78 -39.11 94.46 -0.69
C MET A 78 -40.28 94.08 0.24
N ALA A 79 -41.52 94.22 -0.24
CA ALA A 79 -42.74 93.87 0.51
C ALA A 79 -43.17 92.42 0.24
N ASP A 80 -43.01 91.94 -1.01
CA ASP A 80 -43.15 90.54 -1.39
C ASP A 80 -41.86 90.02 -2.01
N PRO A 81 -40.93 89.48 -1.20
CA PRO A 81 -39.70 88.89 -1.70
C PRO A 81 -39.94 87.68 -2.60
N LEU A 82 -41.19 87.15 -2.64
CA LEU A 82 -41.69 86.01 -3.41
C LEU A 82 -42.03 86.28 -4.89
N GLY A 83 -42.15 87.54 -5.27
CA GLY A 83 -42.43 87.97 -6.65
C GLY A 83 -41.20 88.17 -7.54
N ASP A 84 -41.46 88.56 -8.78
CA ASP A 84 -40.47 89.00 -9.78
C ASP A 84 -40.93 90.30 -10.47
N CYS A 85 -40.00 91.18 -10.83
CA CYS A 85 -40.30 92.47 -11.48
C CYS A 85 -39.60 92.55 -12.84
N GLN A 86 -40.38 92.66 -13.92
CA GLN A 86 -39.86 92.68 -15.29
C GLN A 86 -39.61 94.11 -15.80
N VAL A 87 -38.51 94.28 -16.53
CA VAL A 87 -38.06 95.53 -17.12
C VAL A 87 -37.55 95.24 -18.53
N GLU A 88 -37.88 96.08 -19.50
CA GLU A 88 -37.39 95.96 -20.88
C GLU A 88 -35.93 96.46 -21.00
N MET A 89 -35.10 95.68 -21.71
CA MET A 89 -33.70 96.01 -22.01
C MET A 89 -33.45 95.97 -23.53
N GLY A 90 -33.56 97.13 -24.19
CA GLY A 90 -33.41 97.25 -25.65
C GLY A 90 -34.66 96.83 -26.42
N ASP A 91 -34.54 96.62 -27.74
CA ASP A 91 -35.71 96.47 -28.62
C ASP A 91 -36.40 95.08 -28.61
N ASP A 92 -35.83 94.05 -27.94
CA ASP A 92 -36.38 92.67 -27.95
C ASP A 92 -35.89 91.78 -26.76
N THR A 93 -35.61 92.34 -25.57
CA THR A 93 -35.14 91.51 -24.43
C THR A 93 -35.73 91.97 -23.08
N ASP A 94 -36.55 91.10 -22.47
CA ASP A 94 -37.12 91.32 -21.14
C ASP A 94 -36.20 90.74 -20.05
N ILE A 95 -35.87 91.56 -19.05
CA ILE A 95 -35.10 91.14 -17.88
C ILE A 95 -35.98 91.15 -16.63
N SER A 96 -35.77 90.21 -15.70
CA SER A 96 -36.57 90.09 -14.48
C SER A 96 -35.72 90.16 -13.22
N PHE A 97 -36.17 90.94 -12.22
CA PHE A 97 -35.53 91.14 -10.92
C PHE A 97 -36.22 90.30 -9.84
N ASP A 98 -35.45 89.61 -9.00
CA ASP A 98 -35.98 88.84 -7.85
C ASP A 98 -35.01 88.77 -6.64
N GLN A 99 -35.52 88.34 -5.48
CA GLN A 99 -34.75 88.17 -4.23
C GLN A 99 -34.63 86.71 -3.73
N HIS A 100 -34.92 85.70 -4.56
CA HIS A 100 -34.90 84.29 -4.13
C HIS A 100 -33.54 83.62 -4.20
N PHE A 101 -33.03 83.21 -3.04
CA PHE A 101 -31.77 82.47 -2.94
C PHE A 101 -31.99 81.05 -2.36
N PHE A 102 -32.10 80.03 -3.23
CA PHE A 102 -32.05 78.62 -2.82
C PHE A 102 -30.67 78.01 -3.14
N GLY A 103 -29.85 77.79 -2.10
CA GLY A 103 -28.56 77.08 -2.21
C GLY A 103 -27.35 77.92 -1.81
N PHE A 104 -26.20 77.26 -1.62
CA PHE A 104 -24.96 77.92 -1.20
C PHE A 104 -24.27 78.65 -2.36
N THR A 105 -24.58 79.93 -2.53
CA THR A 105 -23.77 80.92 -3.25
C THR A 105 -23.42 82.06 -2.30
N GLN A 106 -22.18 82.54 -2.37
CA GLN A 106 -21.62 83.50 -1.42
C GLN A 106 -21.89 84.94 -1.90
N LEU A 107 -22.63 85.71 -1.10
CA LEU A 107 -22.87 87.15 -1.24
C LEU A 107 -21.61 87.95 -0.86
N TYR A 108 -20.68 88.23 -1.79
CA TYR A 108 -19.73 89.36 -1.69
C TYR A 108 -19.24 89.78 -3.09
N THR A 109 -19.11 91.10 -3.31
CA THR A 109 -18.56 91.72 -4.51
C THR A 109 -17.06 91.40 -4.68
N PRO A 110 -16.61 90.87 -5.83
CA PRO A 110 -15.19 90.66 -6.10
C PRO A 110 -14.46 92.00 -6.23
N LYS A 111 -13.15 92.04 -5.93
CA LYS A 111 -12.33 93.21 -6.27
C LYS A 111 -12.21 93.31 -7.80
N PRO A 112 -12.23 94.52 -8.39
CA PRO A 112 -12.06 94.69 -9.83
C PRO A 112 -10.72 94.07 -10.28
N GLY A 113 -10.77 93.16 -11.25
CA GLY A 113 -9.58 92.53 -11.84
C GLY A 113 -9.25 91.11 -11.38
N SER A 114 -10.09 90.46 -10.55
CA SER A 114 -9.97 89.01 -10.29
C SER A 114 -10.89 88.20 -11.21
N PRO A 115 -10.44 87.09 -11.83
CA PRO A 115 -11.32 86.22 -12.59
C PRO A 115 -12.37 85.63 -11.64
N THR A 116 -13.63 85.92 -11.92
CA THR A 116 -14.78 85.46 -11.13
C THR A 116 -15.32 84.21 -11.80
N THR A 117 -14.81 83.04 -11.43
CA THR A 117 -15.42 81.75 -11.81
C THR A 117 -16.59 81.47 -10.86
N ALA A 118 -17.81 81.56 -11.39
CA ALA A 118 -19.01 81.04 -10.76
C ALA A 118 -18.95 79.52 -10.78
N GLU A 119 -19.06 78.86 -9.62
CA GLU A 119 -19.15 77.40 -9.57
C GLU A 119 -20.30 76.88 -8.69
N PRO A 120 -21.10 75.90 -9.18
CA PRO A 120 -22.23 75.30 -8.47
C PRO A 120 -21.78 74.27 -7.42
N ARG A 121 -22.43 74.23 -6.25
CA ARG A 121 -22.17 73.22 -5.19
C ARG A 121 -23.14 72.05 -5.25
N ARG A 122 -22.64 70.81 -5.28
CA ARG A 122 -23.06 69.69 -4.39
C ARG A 122 -22.00 68.57 -4.33
N THR A 123 -21.86 67.97 -3.13
CA THR A 123 -20.87 66.97 -2.63
C THR A 123 -19.40 67.42 -2.61
N ARG A 124 -18.83 67.63 -1.40
CA ARG A 124 -17.41 67.96 -1.19
C ARG A 124 -16.79 67.04 -0.14
N ILE A 125 -15.75 66.30 -0.52
CA ILE A 125 -14.75 65.72 0.40
C ILE A 125 -13.64 66.77 0.52
N TRP A 126 -13.23 67.12 1.74
CA TRP A 126 -12.16 68.10 1.95
C TRP A 126 -10.91 67.39 2.50
N LEU A 127 -9.79 67.53 1.79
CA LEU A 127 -8.45 67.28 2.34
C LEU A 127 -7.92 68.60 2.90
N VAL A 128 -7.57 68.62 4.19
CA VAL A 128 -6.97 69.79 4.84
C VAL A 128 -5.47 69.57 4.97
N GLU A 129 -4.70 70.23 4.11
CA GLU A 129 -3.28 70.48 4.33
C GLU A 129 -3.09 72.00 4.50
N GLY A 130 -2.41 72.45 5.56
CA GLY A 130 -2.22 73.89 5.84
C GLY A 130 -1.38 74.56 4.74
N LYS A 131 -1.69 75.73 4.16
CA LYS A 131 -2.62 76.87 4.42
C LYS A 131 -3.21 77.26 3.03
N GLY A 132 -4.51 77.42 2.70
CA GLY A 132 -5.57 78.32 3.17
C GLY A 132 -6.00 79.35 2.08
N ARG A 133 -7.28 79.70 1.79
CA ARG A 133 -8.44 79.82 2.70
C ARG A 133 -9.71 80.46 2.05
N PRO A 134 -10.91 80.28 2.66
CA PRO A 134 -11.67 81.43 3.20
C PRO A 134 -11.46 81.64 4.70
N TRP A 135 -10.74 80.76 5.37
CA TRP A 135 -10.36 81.00 6.76
C TRP A 135 -9.21 82.02 6.95
N ALA A 136 -8.77 82.82 5.96
CA ALA A 136 -7.39 83.32 5.67
C ALA A 136 -6.52 83.93 6.79
N HIS A 137 -7.09 84.35 7.92
CA HIS A 137 -6.42 85.32 8.79
C HIS A 137 -5.63 84.80 10.02
N VAL A 138 -5.41 83.50 10.22
CA VAL A 138 -4.74 82.97 11.43
C VAL A 138 -3.35 82.33 11.18
N ALA A 139 -2.93 82.07 9.94
CA ALA A 139 -1.64 81.37 9.67
C ALA A 139 -0.55 82.24 9.02
N ALA A 140 -0.56 83.55 9.25
CA ALA A 140 0.46 84.46 8.73
C ALA A 140 1.72 84.60 9.62
N ARG A 141 2.00 83.66 10.55
CA ARG A 141 3.19 83.73 11.43
C ARG A 141 4.05 82.45 11.52
N LEU A 142 4.04 81.59 10.51
CA LEU A 142 5.00 80.46 10.44
C LEU A 142 5.62 80.39 9.03
N PRO A 143 6.96 80.42 8.87
CA PRO A 143 7.62 80.58 7.58
C PRO A 143 8.04 79.22 6.99
N VAL A 144 7.50 78.82 5.83
CA VAL A 144 8.13 77.81 4.95
C VAL A 144 7.73 78.08 3.49
N GLN A 145 8.70 77.96 2.58
CA GLN A 145 8.69 78.29 1.15
C GLN A 145 8.13 77.16 0.24
N GLY A 146 7.62 77.53 -0.95
CA GLY A 146 7.35 76.63 -2.10
C GLY A 146 5.86 76.40 -2.40
N SER A 147 5.34 76.84 -3.55
CA SER A 147 3.90 76.86 -3.88
C SER A 147 3.63 76.68 -5.38
N THR A 148 2.72 75.76 -5.74
CA THR A 148 2.13 75.62 -7.09
C THR A 148 0.60 75.47 -6.99
N MET A 149 -0.16 76.10 -7.90
CA MET A 149 -1.63 76.24 -7.89
C MET A 149 -2.20 75.89 -9.28
N LEU A 150 -3.26 75.08 -9.43
CA LEU A 150 -3.91 74.82 -10.73
C LEU A 150 -5.46 74.61 -10.65
N PRO A 151 -6.20 74.84 -11.77
CA PRO A 151 -7.59 75.32 -11.87
C PRO A 151 -8.65 74.21 -12.11
N HIS A 152 -9.93 74.61 -12.21
CA HIS A 152 -11.10 73.77 -11.88
C HIS A 152 -11.89 73.16 -13.08
N ASP A 153 -11.40 73.20 -14.31
CA ASP A 153 -12.26 72.98 -15.51
C ASP A 153 -12.64 71.52 -15.90
N ASP A 154 -12.14 70.45 -15.27
CA ASP A 154 -12.23 69.10 -15.86
C ASP A 154 -13.14 68.06 -15.17
N LEU A 155 -14.18 68.48 -14.42
CA LEU A 155 -15.18 67.55 -13.86
C LEU A 155 -16.60 67.81 -14.43
N ARG A 156 -16.77 67.62 -15.73
CA ARG A 156 -18.09 67.40 -16.34
C ARG A 156 -18.64 66.04 -15.86
N LEU A 157 -19.62 66.08 -14.95
CA LEU A 157 -20.47 64.93 -14.61
C LEU A 157 -21.66 64.88 -15.56
N GLN A 158 -21.51 64.21 -16.71
CA GLN A 158 -22.66 63.72 -17.47
C GLN A 158 -23.24 62.52 -16.71
N PHE A 159 -24.45 62.67 -16.15
CA PHE A 159 -25.26 61.54 -15.68
C PHE A 159 -26.01 60.95 -16.88
N GLU A 160 -25.26 60.32 -17.78
CA GLU A 160 -25.84 59.44 -18.78
C GLU A 160 -25.27 58.04 -18.55
N THR A 161 -26.15 57.10 -18.25
CA THR A 161 -25.96 55.64 -18.16
C THR A 161 -25.34 55.04 -16.88
N HIS A 162 -25.83 53.84 -16.54
CA HIS A 162 -25.56 53.04 -15.35
C HIS A 162 -24.07 52.78 -15.08
N GLU A 163 -23.38 53.54 -14.22
CA GLU A 163 -22.01 53.19 -13.80
C GLU A 163 -21.69 53.49 -12.32
N SER A 164 -20.96 52.54 -11.72
CA SER A 164 -20.84 52.19 -10.30
C SER A 164 -19.84 53.02 -9.46
N TRP A 165 -19.83 52.78 -8.14
CA TRP A 165 -18.87 53.26 -7.11
C TRP A 165 -17.39 53.30 -7.55
N HIS A 166 -17.02 52.50 -8.55
CA HIS A 166 -15.68 52.44 -9.13
C HIS A 166 -15.15 53.75 -9.74
N LYS A 167 -15.96 54.61 -10.36
CA LYS A 167 -15.47 55.90 -10.92
C LYS A 167 -15.11 56.92 -9.82
N TYR A 168 -15.82 56.91 -8.69
CA TYR A 168 -15.52 57.77 -7.53
C TYR A 168 -14.17 57.43 -6.89
N TYR A 169 -13.86 56.13 -6.82
CA TYR A 169 -12.58 55.60 -6.33
C TYR A 169 -11.38 56.14 -7.13
N TYR A 170 -11.47 56.14 -8.47
CA TYR A 170 -10.41 56.69 -9.34
C TYR A 170 -10.28 58.23 -9.27
N GLY A 171 -11.39 58.94 -9.06
CA GLY A 171 -11.38 60.42 -8.94
C GLY A 171 -10.72 60.92 -7.64
N LEU A 172 -10.92 60.21 -6.52
CA LEU A 172 -10.21 60.50 -5.26
C LEU A 172 -8.72 60.16 -5.38
N TRP A 173 -8.41 59.03 -6.03
CA TRP A 173 -7.06 58.52 -6.29
C TRP A 173 -6.19 59.46 -7.15
N ALA A 174 -6.75 59.99 -8.25
CA ALA A 174 -6.03 60.84 -9.19
C ALA A 174 -5.66 62.24 -8.65
N ARG A 175 -6.20 62.64 -7.50
CA ARG A 175 -5.98 63.96 -6.87
C ARG A 175 -5.02 63.91 -5.68
N VAL A 176 -5.05 62.86 -4.86
CA VAL A 176 -4.05 62.65 -3.78
C VAL A 176 -2.62 62.52 -4.36
N LEU A 177 -2.51 62.06 -5.61
CA LEU A 177 -1.23 61.88 -6.32
C LEU A 177 -0.78 63.08 -7.18
N ARG A 178 -1.60 64.14 -7.35
CA ARG A 178 -1.34 65.22 -8.32
C ARG A 178 -0.65 66.47 -7.75
N SER A 179 -0.24 66.47 -6.47
CA SER A 179 0.51 67.60 -5.89
C SER A 179 2.00 67.67 -6.31
N ASP A 180 2.51 66.70 -7.08
CA ASP A 180 3.96 66.52 -7.30
C ASP A 180 4.35 66.41 -8.78
N GLN A 181 4.06 67.41 -9.61
CA GLN A 181 4.77 67.57 -10.90
C GLN A 181 5.78 68.71 -10.94
N GLU A 182 6.02 69.41 -9.83
CA GLU A 182 7.01 70.49 -9.76
C GLU A 182 7.95 70.39 -8.55
N ASP A 183 8.63 69.25 -8.35
CA ASP A 183 9.99 69.23 -7.78
C ASP A 183 10.64 67.83 -7.89
N PRO A 184 11.73 67.62 -8.67
CA PRO A 184 12.34 66.29 -8.82
C PRO A 184 13.16 65.82 -7.60
N ALA A 185 13.27 66.60 -6.52
CA ALA A 185 14.22 66.33 -5.44
C ALA A 185 13.66 65.65 -4.17
N TYR A 186 12.34 65.39 -4.05
CA TYR A 186 11.75 64.73 -2.87
C TYR A 186 11.23 63.32 -3.16
N THR A 187 11.99 62.32 -2.69
CA THR A 187 11.76 60.88 -2.81
C THR A 187 10.31 60.45 -2.48
N ARG A 188 9.60 59.82 -3.44
CA ARG A 188 8.24 59.22 -3.36
C ARG A 188 7.93 58.37 -2.11
N GLY A 189 8.94 57.91 -1.36
CA GLY A 189 8.79 57.11 -0.14
C GLY A 189 8.31 57.89 1.09
N LYS A 190 8.79 59.14 1.31
CA LYS A 190 8.49 59.90 2.54
C LYS A 190 7.10 60.55 2.57
N LEU A 191 6.46 60.73 1.40
CA LEU A 191 5.11 61.30 1.29
C LEU A 191 4.00 60.31 1.67
N ARG A 192 4.25 59.00 1.54
CA ARG A 192 3.30 57.94 1.89
C ARG A 192 3.11 57.76 3.39
N GLU A 193 4.09 58.19 4.18
CA GLU A 193 4.11 58.09 5.64
C GLU A 193 3.48 59.33 6.31
N ARG A 194 2.90 60.25 5.52
CA ARG A 194 2.28 61.46 6.03
C ARG A 194 0.93 61.14 6.68
N PRO A 195 0.64 61.64 7.89
CA PRO A 195 -0.67 61.47 8.48
C PRO A 195 -1.79 62.13 7.66
N LEU A 196 -2.87 61.40 7.43
CA LEU A 196 -4.08 61.87 6.75
C LEU A 196 -5.24 62.03 7.75
N PHE A 197 -5.94 63.15 7.64
CA PHE A 197 -7.18 63.42 8.36
C PHE A 197 -8.32 63.64 7.36
N PHE A 198 -9.42 62.91 7.53
CA PHE A 198 -10.58 63.07 6.67
C PHE A 198 -11.71 63.79 7.37
N ILE A 199 -12.40 64.67 6.64
CA ILE A 199 -13.65 65.29 7.06
C ILE A 199 -14.71 64.95 6.03
N ALA A 200 -15.73 64.21 6.45
CA ALA A 200 -16.75 63.69 5.57
C ALA A 200 -18.14 64.06 6.07
N HIS A 201 -18.99 64.54 5.16
CA HIS A 201 -20.36 64.92 5.45
C HIS A 201 -21.34 64.06 4.67
N SER A 202 -22.40 63.60 5.33
CA SER A 202 -23.50 62.83 4.71
C SER A 202 -22.95 61.66 3.90
N PHE A 203 -23.42 61.46 2.66
CA PHE A 203 -22.99 60.37 1.78
C PHE A 203 -21.48 60.30 1.53
N GLY A 204 -20.74 61.42 1.69
CA GLY A 204 -19.28 61.42 1.60
C GLY A 204 -18.60 60.52 2.63
N GLY A 205 -19.24 60.28 3.79
CA GLY A 205 -18.72 59.36 4.82
C GLY A 205 -18.82 57.89 4.40
N VAL A 206 -19.90 57.53 3.72
CA VAL A 206 -20.09 56.17 3.18
C VAL A 206 -19.08 55.88 2.06
N ILE A 207 -18.85 56.85 1.16
CA ILE A 207 -17.83 56.75 0.10
C ILE A 207 -16.43 56.59 0.69
N LEU A 208 -16.09 57.39 1.70
CA LEU A 208 -14.80 57.30 2.36
C LEU A 208 -14.59 55.91 2.98
N GLY A 209 -15.61 55.39 3.65
CA GLY A 209 -15.58 54.03 4.21
C GLY A 209 -15.32 52.97 3.14
N HIS A 210 -16.02 53.05 2.00
CA HIS A 210 -15.82 52.15 0.87
C HIS A 210 -14.38 52.21 0.33
N CYS A 211 -13.85 53.43 0.17
CA CYS A 211 -12.52 53.65 -0.37
C CYS A 211 -11.42 53.09 0.54
N LEU A 212 -11.57 53.23 1.86
CA LEU A 212 -10.61 52.69 2.83
C LEU A 212 -10.63 51.17 2.87
N VAL A 213 -11.81 50.54 2.78
CA VAL A 213 -11.95 49.09 2.67
C VAL A 213 -11.25 48.56 1.41
N LYS A 214 -11.46 49.20 0.26
CA LYS A 214 -10.75 48.85 -0.99
C LYS A 214 -9.24 49.10 -0.91
N ALA A 215 -8.81 50.15 -0.21
CA ALA A 215 -7.39 50.45 -0.04
C ALA A 215 -6.65 49.34 0.72
N VAL A 216 -7.29 48.70 1.71
CA VAL A 216 -6.72 47.55 2.43
C VAL A 216 -6.69 46.27 1.59
N GLN A 217 -7.65 46.11 0.67
CA GLN A 217 -7.69 44.97 -0.24
C GLN A 217 -6.71 45.09 -1.42
N THR A 218 -6.03 46.23 -1.58
CA THR A 218 -5.08 46.47 -2.68
C THR A 218 -3.66 46.09 -2.24
N ASP A 219 -2.99 45.23 -3.01
CA ASP A 219 -1.60 44.83 -2.76
C ASP A 219 -0.65 46.04 -2.94
N GLU A 220 0.36 46.17 -2.07
CA GLU A 220 1.42 47.17 -2.19
C GLU A 220 2.18 47.03 -3.52
N ARG A 221 2.28 45.82 -4.07
CA ARG A 221 2.91 45.55 -5.37
C ARG A 221 2.11 46.11 -6.55
N ASP A 222 0.79 46.11 -6.43
CA ASP A 222 -0.12 46.60 -7.47
C ASP A 222 -0.23 48.12 -7.45
N ASN A 223 -0.37 48.71 -6.26
CA ASN A 223 -0.41 50.17 -6.10
C ASN A 223 -0.03 50.60 -4.68
N ALA A 224 1.28 50.73 -4.43
CA ALA A 224 1.82 51.12 -3.14
C ALA A 224 1.30 52.46 -2.58
N THR A 225 0.74 53.34 -3.41
CA THR A 225 0.12 54.58 -2.91
C THR A 225 -1.30 54.33 -2.39
N ILE A 226 -2.08 53.47 -3.04
CA ILE A 226 -3.41 53.07 -2.56
C ILE A 226 -3.30 52.31 -1.25
N ALA A 227 -2.41 51.31 -1.21
CA ALA A 227 -2.16 50.53 -0.01
C ALA A 227 -1.69 51.41 1.17
N ALA A 228 -0.96 52.50 0.88
CA ALA A 228 -0.53 53.46 1.90
C ALA A 228 -1.66 54.33 2.46
N LEU A 229 -2.77 54.58 1.74
CA LEU A 229 -3.88 55.45 2.20
C LEU A 229 -4.43 54.98 3.55
N HIS A 230 -4.64 53.67 3.69
CA HIS A 230 -5.10 53.10 4.95
C HIS A 230 -4.09 53.35 6.07
N LYS A 231 -2.81 52.99 5.86
CA LYS A 231 -1.74 53.12 6.86
C LYS A 231 -1.50 54.57 7.29
N ALA A 232 -1.62 55.51 6.35
CA ALA A 232 -1.45 56.94 6.53
C ALA A 232 -2.63 57.63 7.25
N THR A 233 -3.86 57.09 7.13
CA THR A 233 -5.03 57.66 7.80
C THR A 233 -4.88 57.57 9.31
N TYR A 234 -5.02 58.68 10.02
CA TYR A 234 -4.96 58.69 11.49
C TYR A 234 -6.32 58.94 12.14
N GLY A 235 -7.08 59.91 11.63
CA GLY A 235 -8.37 60.28 12.20
C GLY A 235 -9.39 60.77 11.18
N ILE A 236 -10.67 60.62 11.52
CA ILE A 236 -11.80 60.92 10.63
C ILE A 236 -12.89 61.66 11.43
N LEU A 237 -13.36 62.78 10.88
CA LEU A 237 -14.51 63.54 11.37
C LEU A 237 -15.71 63.27 10.45
N PHE A 238 -16.75 62.63 10.97
CA PHE A 238 -18.02 62.43 10.28
C PHE A 238 -19.03 63.49 10.70
N PHE A 239 -19.71 64.11 9.74
CA PHE A 239 -20.84 65.01 9.97
C PHE A 239 -22.09 64.41 9.36
N GLY A 240 -22.96 63.84 10.19
CA GLY A 240 -24.22 63.22 9.77
C GLY A 240 -24.02 62.13 8.71
N ALA A 241 -22.99 61.29 8.80
CA ALA A 241 -22.76 60.24 7.81
C ALA A 241 -23.77 59.08 8.01
N PRO A 242 -24.61 58.71 7.02
CA PRO A 242 -25.65 57.70 7.20
C PRO A 242 -25.07 56.28 7.06
N HIS A 243 -24.35 55.81 8.07
CA HIS A 243 -23.67 54.51 8.05
C HIS A 243 -24.64 53.32 7.96
N LYS A 244 -25.86 53.44 8.52
CA LYS A 244 -26.93 52.42 8.45
C LYS A 244 -28.07 52.81 7.49
N GLY A 245 -27.86 53.86 6.70
CA GLY A 245 -28.81 54.38 5.72
C GLY A 245 -29.52 55.66 6.15
N LEU A 246 -30.23 56.25 5.19
CA LEU A 246 -30.94 57.53 5.28
C LEU A 246 -32.44 57.28 5.18
N VAL A 247 -33.26 58.15 5.79
CA VAL A 247 -34.70 58.20 5.52
C VAL A 247 -34.92 58.81 4.13
N ILE A 248 -35.23 57.97 3.14
CA ILE A 248 -35.30 58.39 1.72
C ILE A 248 -36.69 58.81 1.25
N ASP A 249 -37.74 58.66 2.07
CA ASP A 249 -39.15 58.91 1.66
C ASP A 249 -39.34 60.29 1.02
N ASP A 250 -38.67 61.31 1.55
CA ASP A 250 -38.72 62.69 1.02
C ASP A 250 -37.99 62.84 -0.31
N ILE A 251 -36.92 62.08 -0.55
CA ILE A 251 -36.13 62.11 -1.79
C ILE A 251 -36.81 61.25 -2.86
N GLN A 252 -37.43 60.13 -2.47
CA GLN A 252 -38.21 59.28 -3.36
C GLN A 252 -39.41 60.03 -3.97
N ARG A 253 -40.05 60.92 -3.21
CA ARG A 253 -41.13 61.79 -3.72
C ARG A 253 -40.68 62.72 -4.87
N MET A 254 -39.41 63.13 -4.90
CA MET A 254 -38.87 63.91 -6.04
C MET A 254 -38.73 63.09 -7.33
N VAL A 255 -38.76 61.75 -7.21
CA VAL A 255 -38.57 60.80 -8.32
C VAL A 255 -39.85 60.01 -8.61
N ALA A 256 -40.87 60.12 -7.75
CA ALA A 256 -42.16 59.46 -7.88
C ALA A 256 -42.85 59.82 -9.20
N GLY A 257 -43.23 58.80 -9.99
CA GLY A 257 -43.77 58.93 -11.35
C GLY A 257 -42.77 58.65 -12.48
N LYS A 258 -41.52 58.28 -12.17
CA LYS A 258 -40.48 57.88 -13.14
C LYS A 258 -39.87 56.53 -12.76
N ASP A 259 -40.59 55.43 -13.02
CA ASP A 259 -40.23 54.07 -12.59
C ASP A 259 -38.92 53.49 -13.19
N GLN A 260 -38.25 54.24 -14.09
CA GLN A 260 -36.95 53.88 -14.70
C GLN A 260 -35.85 54.93 -14.44
N HIS A 261 -35.95 55.76 -13.40
CA HIS A 261 -34.92 56.75 -13.13
C HIS A 261 -33.62 56.09 -12.59
N PRO A 262 -32.43 56.36 -13.16
CA PRO A 262 -31.16 55.68 -12.80
C PRO A 262 -30.70 55.91 -11.34
N ARG A 263 -31.36 56.80 -10.61
CA ARG A 263 -31.10 57.06 -9.18
C ARG A 263 -31.95 56.22 -8.23
N MET A 264 -32.94 55.46 -8.72
CA MET A 264 -33.79 54.61 -7.87
C MET A 264 -33.00 53.46 -7.24
N GLU A 265 -32.08 52.85 -8.00
CA GLU A 265 -31.20 51.79 -7.51
C GLU A 265 -30.23 52.30 -6.42
N LEU A 266 -29.67 53.49 -6.62
CA LEU A 266 -28.85 54.16 -5.60
C LEU A 266 -29.66 54.51 -4.34
N LEU A 267 -30.92 54.94 -4.49
CA LEU A 267 -31.81 55.26 -3.38
C LEU A 267 -32.14 54.01 -2.53
N GLU A 268 -32.38 52.86 -3.17
CA GLU A 268 -32.57 51.58 -2.46
C GLU A 268 -31.27 51.12 -1.76
N GLN A 269 -30.11 51.33 -2.37
CA GLN A 269 -28.82 51.01 -1.76
C GLN A 269 -28.45 51.87 -0.55
N ILE A 270 -29.03 53.08 -0.40
CA ILE A 270 -28.74 54.00 0.71
C ILE A 270 -29.89 54.11 1.73
N LYS A 271 -30.96 53.35 1.52
CA LYS A 271 -32.11 53.29 2.42
C LYS A 271 -31.71 52.78 3.79
N LEU A 272 -32.42 53.24 4.82
CA LEU A 272 -32.32 52.69 6.17
C LEU A 272 -32.45 51.14 6.13
N LYS A 273 -31.48 50.42 6.71
CA LYS A 273 -31.36 48.94 6.69
C LYS A 273 -31.00 48.30 5.35
N SER A 274 -30.32 49.01 4.46
CA SER A 274 -29.73 48.38 3.26
C SER A 274 -28.68 47.33 3.63
N ASP A 275 -28.82 46.11 3.11
CA ASP A 275 -27.86 45.01 3.30
C ASP A 275 -26.45 45.42 2.87
N LEU A 276 -26.33 46.16 1.76
CA LEU A 276 -25.04 46.65 1.24
C LEU A 276 -24.31 47.54 2.25
N LEU A 277 -25.04 48.48 2.87
CA LEU A 277 -24.47 49.35 3.89
C LEU A 277 -24.13 48.59 5.17
N LEU A 278 -24.93 47.60 5.57
CA LEU A 278 -24.65 46.77 6.74
C LEU A 278 -23.36 45.94 6.57
N TYR A 279 -23.17 45.28 5.43
CA TYR A 279 -21.94 44.55 5.12
C TYR A 279 -20.72 45.48 5.06
N GLN A 280 -20.84 46.60 4.33
CA GLN A 280 -19.75 47.57 4.22
C GLN A 280 -19.39 48.22 5.57
N LEU A 281 -20.40 48.46 6.43
CA LEU A 281 -20.21 49.01 7.76
C LEU A 281 -19.45 48.05 8.68
N ALA A 282 -19.71 46.74 8.60
CA ALA A 282 -18.97 45.74 9.38
C ALA A 282 -17.48 45.70 9.00
N ASP A 283 -17.18 45.69 7.70
CA ASP A 283 -15.80 45.74 7.19
C ASP A 283 -15.10 47.05 7.59
N PHE A 284 -15.81 48.17 7.47
CA PHE A 284 -15.28 49.48 7.83
C PHE A 284 -15.02 49.62 9.34
N LYS A 285 -15.91 49.13 10.21
CA LYS A 285 -15.73 49.12 11.68
C LYS A 285 -14.51 48.31 12.11
N ASN A 286 -14.20 47.20 11.42
CA ASN A 286 -13.00 46.41 11.71
C ASN A 286 -11.70 47.13 11.33
N LEU A 287 -11.75 47.95 10.27
CA LEU A 287 -10.60 48.66 9.73
C LEU A 287 -10.17 49.87 10.56
N ILE A 288 -11.11 50.58 11.19
CA ILE A 288 -10.83 51.87 11.87
C ILE A 288 -10.63 51.76 13.39
N ARG A 289 -10.52 50.55 13.96
CA ARG A 289 -10.47 50.35 15.43
C ARG A 289 -9.26 51.01 16.11
N ASP A 290 -8.19 51.23 15.38
CA ASP A 290 -6.95 51.88 15.84
C ASP A 290 -6.81 53.33 15.31
N ARG A 291 -7.92 53.93 14.85
CA ARG A 291 -8.02 55.31 14.34
C ARG A 291 -8.84 56.17 15.31
N LYS A 292 -8.66 57.49 15.26
CA LYS A 292 -9.46 58.45 16.05
C LYS A 292 -10.67 58.91 15.26
N ILE A 293 -11.87 58.56 15.74
CA ILE A 293 -13.12 58.90 15.06
C ILE A 293 -13.88 59.94 15.86
N VAL A 294 -14.40 60.96 15.18
CA VAL A 294 -15.30 61.96 15.78
C VAL A 294 -16.56 62.03 14.92
N SER A 295 -17.69 61.69 15.51
CA SER A 295 -18.98 61.62 14.83
C SER A 295 -19.88 62.74 15.34
N PHE A 296 -20.12 63.73 14.47
CA PHE A 296 -21.07 64.81 14.67
C PHE A 296 -22.45 64.39 14.16
N TYR A 297 -23.48 64.43 15.00
CA TYR A 297 -24.84 64.04 14.64
C TYR A 297 -25.85 65.17 14.86
N GLU A 298 -26.96 65.14 14.11
CA GLU A 298 -27.97 66.20 14.11
C GLU A 298 -28.79 66.21 15.41
N GLY A 299 -28.98 67.40 15.99
CA GLY A 299 -29.81 67.64 17.17
C GLY A 299 -31.21 68.20 16.84
N GLN A 300 -31.41 68.70 15.63
CA GLN A 300 -32.70 69.24 15.17
C GLN A 300 -33.27 68.45 14.00
N GLN A 301 -34.60 68.35 13.93
CA GLN A 301 -35.28 67.67 12.82
C GLN A 301 -35.28 68.52 11.56
N THR A 302 -35.12 67.86 10.41
CA THR A 302 -35.14 68.45 9.08
C THR A 302 -36.58 68.55 8.56
N ARG A 303 -37.01 69.68 8.00
CA ARG A 303 -38.35 69.76 7.38
C ARG A 303 -38.44 68.95 6.09
N ARG A 304 -39.55 68.22 5.91
CA ARG A 304 -39.86 67.41 4.71
C ARG A 304 -39.91 68.26 3.46
N LEU A 305 -39.49 67.66 2.35
CA LEU A 305 -39.66 68.22 1.01
C LEU A 305 -41.14 68.14 0.59
N GLN A 306 -41.71 69.28 0.24
CA GLN A 306 -43.06 69.41 -0.29
C GLN A 306 -43.00 70.20 -1.59
N LEU A 307 -43.67 69.68 -2.62
CA LEU A 307 -43.81 70.37 -3.89
C LEU A 307 -44.83 71.49 -3.68
N ASN A 308 -44.42 72.74 -3.90
CA ASN A 308 -45.37 73.84 -3.95
C ASN A 308 -46.16 73.73 -5.28
N PRO A 309 -47.49 73.49 -5.25
CA PRO A 309 -48.28 73.28 -6.46
C PRO A 309 -48.40 74.52 -7.35
N GLU A 310 -48.18 75.73 -6.82
CA GLU A 310 -48.26 76.98 -7.58
C GLU A 310 -46.96 77.30 -8.34
N THR A 311 -45.80 76.97 -7.75
CA THR A 311 -44.48 77.29 -8.33
C THR A 311 -43.76 76.08 -8.94
N ASN A 312 -44.32 74.88 -8.78
CA ASN A 312 -43.75 73.59 -9.19
C ASN A 312 -42.30 73.36 -8.69
N LYS A 313 -41.91 74.06 -7.61
CA LYS A 313 -40.59 73.98 -6.98
C LYS A 313 -40.69 73.23 -5.65
N TRP A 314 -39.68 72.40 -5.37
CA TRP A 314 -39.58 71.67 -4.11
C TRP A 314 -39.05 72.57 -3.00
N GLY A 315 -39.85 72.77 -1.95
CA GLY A 315 -39.48 73.52 -0.75
C GLY A 315 -39.44 72.62 0.48
N ARG A 316 -38.64 72.98 1.50
CA ARG A 316 -38.63 72.29 2.80
C ARG A 316 -39.67 72.90 3.75
N THR A 317 -40.93 72.75 3.40
CA THR A 317 -42.08 73.36 4.11
C THR A 317 -42.98 72.34 4.81
N GLY A 318 -42.71 71.04 4.66
CA GLY A 318 -43.51 69.97 5.26
C GLY A 318 -43.17 69.67 6.72
N GLU A 319 -43.75 68.58 7.24
CA GLU A 319 -43.55 68.08 8.61
C GLU A 319 -42.07 67.85 8.95
N TYR A 320 -41.72 67.85 10.24
CA TYR A 320 -40.36 67.58 10.69
C TYR A 320 -40.02 66.09 10.62
N VAL A 321 -38.85 65.75 10.05
CA VAL A 321 -38.28 64.41 9.93
C VAL A 321 -36.81 64.42 10.32
N THR A 322 -36.37 63.41 11.06
CA THR A 322 -34.94 63.15 11.25
C THR A 322 -34.38 62.55 9.97
N ALA A 323 -33.46 63.25 9.31
CA ALA A 323 -32.98 62.81 8.00
C ALA A 323 -32.05 61.61 8.15
N VAL A 324 -31.11 61.68 9.10
CA VAL A 324 -30.25 60.57 9.50
C VAL A 324 -30.48 60.29 10.98
N GLU A 325 -31.01 59.11 11.28
CA GLU A 325 -31.19 58.67 12.67
C GLU A 325 -29.84 58.61 13.40
N SER A 326 -29.83 58.92 14.70
CA SER A 326 -28.61 59.01 15.50
C SER A 326 -27.82 57.69 15.52
N ASP A 327 -28.51 56.55 15.44
CA ASP A 327 -27.91 55.21 15.37
C ASP A 327 -27.26 54.91 13.99
N SER A 328 -27.66 55.64 12.94
CA SER A 328 -27.07 55.63 11.61
C SER A 328 -25.93 56.63 11.48
N ALA A 329 -26.00 57.77 12.17
CA ALA A 329 -24.93 58.78 12.23
C ALA A 329 -23.72 58.33 13.07
N LEU A 330 -23.91 57.36 13.97
CA LEU A 330 -22.90 56.86 14.90
C LEU A 330 -22.44 55.44 14.53
N LEU A 331 -21.17 55.12 14.78
CA LEU A 331 -20.58 53.80 14.53
C LEU A 331 -20.73 52.85 15.73
N GLU A 332 -21.26 53.32 16.87
CA GLU A 332 -21.44 52.54 18.10
C GLU A 332 -20.13 51.92 18.61
N LEU A 333 -19.01 52.60 18.39
CA LEU A 333 -17.73 52.18 18.95
C LEU A 333 -17.61 52.62 20.41
N PRO A 334 -16.70 52.01 21.21
CA PRO A 334 -16.40 52.47 22.56
C PRO A 334 -15.96 53.94 22.57
N ASP A 335 -16.30 54.67 23.63
CA ASP A 335 -16.01 56.11 23.74
C ASP A 335 -14.49 56.44 23.73
N SER A 336 -13.63 55.43 23.93
CA SER A 336 -12.17 55.54 23.74
C SER A 336 -11.74 55.74 22.27
N THR A 337 -12.62 55.37 21.32
CA THR A 337 -12.33 55.28 19.88
C THR A 337 -13.20 56.25 19.06
N GLU A 338 -14.48 56.43 19.43
CA GLU A 338 -15.42 57.33 18.77
C GLU A 338 -15.93 58.41 19.73
N ALA A 339 -15.63 59.68 19.44
CA ALA A 339 -16.21 60.83 20.14
C ALA A 339 -17.54 61.22 19.49
N LYS A 340 -18.62 61.21 20.26
CA LYS A 340 -20.00 61.44 19.79
C LYS A 340 -20.43 62.85 20.15
N ILE A 341 -20.59 63.73 19.15
CA ILE A 341 -20.83 65.17 19.36
C ILE A 341 -22.19 65.59 18.77
N PRO A 342 -23.19 65.97 19.58
CA PRO A 342 -24.42 66.54 19.05
C PRO A 342 -24.16 67.95 18.50
N VAL A 343 -24.82 68.29 17.39
CA VAL A 343 -24.81 69.65 16.82
C VAL A 343 -26.23 70.19 16.81
N ASP A 344 -26.46 71.37 17.39
CA ASP A 344 -27.75 72.05 17.38
C ASP A 344 -28.08 72.64 16.00
N ALA A 345 -28.28 71.75 15.04
CA ALA A 345 -28.55 72.03 13.64
C ALA A 345 -29.26 70.83 13.00
N ASP A 346 -30.06 71.09 11.97
CA ASP A 346 -30.63 70.04 11.12
C ASP A 346 -29.56 69.44 10.18
N HIS A 347 -29.88 68.32 9.52
CA HIS A 347 -28.97 67.64 8.59
C HIS A 347 -28.38 68.54 7.50
N SER A 348 -29.15 69.56 7.07
CA SER A 348 -28.72 70.48 6.02
C SER A 348 -27.87 71.63 6.55
N GLN A 349 -27.87 71.88 7.85
CA GLN A 349 -27.13 72.96 8.51
C GLN A 349 -25.94 72.43 9.34
N ILE A 350 -25.79 71.12 9.56
CA ILE A 350 -24.77 70.52 10.44
C ILE A 350 -23.30 70.86 10.10
N VAL A 351 -23.02 71.26 8.85
CA VAL A 351 -21.70 71.73 8.37
C VAL A 351 -21.66 73.23 8.04
N LYS A 352 -22.74 73.96 8.33
CA LYS A 352 -22.90 75.37 8.00
C LYS A 352 -22.77 76.21 9.26
N PHE A 353 -21.57 76.74 9.50
CA PHE A 353 -21.28 77.54 10.67
C PHE A 353 -21.38 79.03 10.32
N ASP A 354 -22.24 79.76 11.04
CA ASP A 354 -22.47 81.20 10.80
C ASP A 354 -21.24 82.07 11.10
N ASN A 355 -20.37 81.60 11.99
CA ASN A 355 -19.13 82.27 12.35
C ASN A 355 -18.13 81.30 13.00
N ARG A 356 -16.88 81.77 13.19
CA ARG A 356 -15.80 80.97 13.82
C ARG A 356 -15.99 80.71 15.31
N ASN A 357 -17.02 81.32 15.92
CA ASN A 357 -17.34 81.14 17.33
C ASN A 357 -18.37 80.03 17.58
N ALA A 358 -19.00 79.48 16.53
CA ALA A 358 -19.90 78.34 16.62
C ALA A 358 -19.25 77.17 17.37
N GLU A 359 -20.00 76.53 18.25
CA GLU A 359 -19.48 75.53 19.18
C GLU A 359 -18.97 74.29 18.45
N ALA A 360 -19.78 73.69 17.58
CA ALA A 360 -19.39 72.54 16.76
C ALA A 360 -18.16 72.80 15.87
N TYR A 361 -17.98 74.03 15.40
CA TYR A 361 -16.79 74.45 14.67
C TYR A 361 -15.53 74.46 15.56
N LYS A 362 -15.63 75.02 16.78
CA LYS A 362 -14.51 75.04 17.74
C LYS A 362 -14.12 73.62 18.14
N THR A 363 -15.10 72.75 18.36
CA THR A 363 -14.91 71.34 18.70
C THR A 363 -14.22 70.58 17.57
N ALA A 364 -14.67 70.73 16.32
CA ALA A 364 -14.03 70.10 15.17
C ALA A 364 -12.58 70.55 14.98
N VAL A 365 -12.30 71.85 15.15
CA VAL A 365 -10.92 72.38 15.08
C VAL A 365 -10.07 71.90 16.26
N GLY A 366 -10.67 71.74 17.45
CA GLY A 366 -10.00 71.20 18.63
C GLY A 366 -9.45 69.79 18.37
N TYR A 367 -10.30 68.88 17.92
CA TYR A 367 -9.90 67.51 17.59
C TYR A 367 -8.86 67.44 16.46
N LEU A 368 -8.97 68.29 15.43
CA LEU A 368 -7.96 68.33 14.37
C LEU A 368 -6.57 68.78 14.87
N LYS A 369 -6.51 69.69 15.84
CA LYS A 369 -5.25 70.09 16.49
C LYS A 369 -4.69 69.00 17.38
N GLU A 370 -5.54 68.26 18.09
CA GLU A 370 -5.15 67.08 18.86
C GLU A 370 -4.55 66.01 17.93
N PHE A 371 -5.23 65.74 16.81
CA PHE A 371 -4.75 64.78 15.83
C PHE A 371 -3.38 65.19 15.27
N GLU A 372 -3.15 66.47 14.99
CA GLU A 372 -1.88 66.97 14.47
C GLU A 372 -0.69 66.68 15.42
N GLN A 373 -0.90 66.73 16.74
CA GLN A 373 0.16 66.51 17.73
C GLN A 373 0.58 65.03 17.80
N ASP A 374 -0.38 64.11 17.76
CA ASP A 374 -0.14 62.69 18.01
C ASP A 374 0.07 61.87 16.74
N ALA A 375 -0.46 62.32 15.60
CA ALA A 375 -0.56 61.48 14.41
C ALA A 375 0.79 61.13 13.78
N ARG A 376 1.78 62.02 13.86
CA ARG A 376 3.08 61.81 13.19
C ARG A 376 3.81 60.58 13.72
N LYS A 377 3.84 60.40 15.04
CA LYS A 377 4.49 59.24 15.68
C LYS A 377 3.73 57.95 15.35
N VAL A 378 2.41 57.97 15.53
CA VAL A 378 1.55 56.78 15.34
C VAL A 378 1.55 56.30 13.89
N VAL A 379 1.56 57.21 12.91
CA VAL A 379 1.59 56.84 11.50
C VAL A 379 2.97 56.31 11.10
N LEU A 380 4.08 56.94 11.53
CA LEU A 380 5.44 56.44 11.26
C LEU A 380 5.67 55.03 11.84
N ASP A 381 5.13 54.73 13.01
CA ASP A 381 5.19 53.39 13.62
C ASP A 381 4.47 52.32 12.76
N ARG A 382 3.42 52.70 12.02
CA ARG A 382 2.68 51.79 11.10
C ARG A 382 3.43 51.47 9.81
N PHE A 383 4.42 52.28 9.43
CA PHE A 383 5.27 52.07 8.24
C PHE A 383 6.63 51.44 8.58
N SER A 384 6.96 51.28 9.86
CA SER A 384 8.24 50.69 10.29
C SER A 384 8.21 49.14 10.21
N PRO A 385 9.22 48.46 9.62
CA PRO A 385 9.20 47.00 9.39
C PRO A 385 9.32 46.12 10.65
N THR A 386 9.60 46.70 11.82
CA THR A 386 10.18 45.98 12.95
C THR A 386 9.25 45.71 14.14
N SER A 387 7.99 46.16 14.15
CA SER A 387 7.23 46.16 15.42
C SER A 387 6.26 44.99 15.68
N ARG A 388 6.22 43.92 14.86
CA ARG A 388 5.35 42.75 15.16
C ARG A 388 5.84 41.37 14.66
N LYS A 389 7.08 40.97 14.90
CA LYS A 389 7.41 39.54 14.78
C LYS A 389 8.04 39.03 16.07
N LYS A 390 7.27 38.26 16.82
CA LYS A 390 7.81 37.41 17.89
C LYS A 390 8.91 36.51 17.30
N PRO A 391 9.93 36.14 18.08
CA PRO A 391 10.86 35.10 17.64
C PRO A 391 10.07 33.83 17.33
N PRO A 392 10.41 33.09 16.25
CA PRO A 392 9.73 31.87 15.90
C PRO A 392 9.75 30.85 17.03
N ARG A 393 8.59 30.29 17.33
CA ARG A 393 8.39 29.27 18.38
C ARG A 393 7.97 27.94 17.79
N SER A 394 8.08 26.91 18.62
CA SER A 394 7.70 25.54 18.28
C SER A 394 6.52 25.13 19.13
N THR A 395 5.45 24.63 18.52
CA THR A 395 4.32 24.03 19.23
C THR A 395 4.45 22.51 19.39
N VAL A 396 5.62 21.94 19.05
CA VAL A 396 5.93 20.52 19.27
C VAL A 396 5.79 20.21 20.77
N PRO A 397 4.89 19.29 21.16
CA PRO A 397 4.53 19.07 22.56
C PRO A 397 5.50 18.12 23.30
N PHE A 398 6.59 17.71 22.64
CA PHE A 398 7.55 16.73 23.14
C PHE A 398 8.95 17.32 23.19
N ASP A 399 9.68 17.08 24.28
CA ASP A 399 11.11 17.39 24.36
C ASP A 399 11.92 16.57 23.36
N ARG A 400 13.10 17.07 22.97
CA ARG A 400 14.01 16.32 22.10
C ARG A 400 14.46 15.03 22.80
N ASP A 401 14.29 13.90 22.13
CA ASP A 401 14.69 12.61 22.66
C ASP A 401 16.22 12.45 22.64
N ALA A 402 16.86 12.59 23.80
CA ALA A 402 18.30 12.37 23.97
C ALA A 402 18.74 10.93 23.67
N LYS A 403 17.80 9.98 23.59
CA LYS A 403 18.04 8.56 23.29
C LYS A 403 17.52 8.15 21.90
N PHE A 404 17.31 9.10 20.99
CA PHE A 404 16.97 8.80 19.60
C PHE A 404 18.14 8.04 18.92
N VAL A 405 17.82 7.01 18.14
CA VAL A 405 18.82 6.14 17.50
C VAL A 405 18.51 5.98 16.02
N GLY A 406 19.55 6.13 15.18
CA GLY A 406 19.51 5.72 13.78
C GLY A 406 18.68 6.62 12.86
N ARG A 407 18.06 6.00 11.84
CA ARG A 407 17.14 6.60 10.86
C ARG A 407 17.75 7.71 10.00
N GLN A 408 19.07 7.63 9.76
CA GLN A 408 19.76 8.65 8.98
C GLN A 408 19.35 8.65 7.51
N ASP A 409 18.90 7.51 6.98
CA ASP A 409 18.30 7.38 5.66
C ASP A 409 17.05 8.27 5.49
N ALA A 410 16.07 8.13 6.40
CA ALA A 410 14.83 8.89 6.37
C ALA A 410 15.08 10.38 6.66
N LEU A 411 15.98 10.68 7.61
CA LEU A 411 16.36 12.06 7.94
C LEU A 411 17.11 12.74 6.78
N ALA A 412 18.06 12.07 6.13
CA ALA A 412 18.75 12.59 4.96
C ALA A 412 17.79 12.79 3.78
N ALA A 413 16.80 11.90 3.60
CA ALA A 413 15.76 12.07 2.59
C ALA A 413 14.87 13.30 2.87
N LEU A 414 14.53 13.57 4.14
CA LEU A 414 13.81 14.78 4.55
C LEU A 414 14.67 16.04 4.30
N GLU A 415 15.93 16.03 4.71
CA GLU A 415 16.87 17.13 4.49
C GLU A 415 17.03 17.43 3.00
N LEU A 416 17.24 16.40 2.16
CA LEU A 416 17.37 16.57 0.72
C LEU A 416 16.12 17.21 0.11
N ARG A 417 14.92 16.80 0.55
CA ARG A 417 13.65 17.30 0.03
C ARG A 417 13.33 18.73 0.47
N PHE A 418 13.70 19.12 1.68
CA PHE A 418 13.41 20.45 2.21
C PHE A 418 14.54 21.46 1.98
N CYS A 419 15.78 21.02 1.65
CA CYS A 419 16.93 21.90 1.39
C CYS A 419 17.24 22.13 -0.10
N GLN A 420 16.95 21.18 -1.01
CA GLN A 420 17.35 21.31 -2.44
C GLN A 420 16.27 21.91 -3.35
N SER A 421 14.99 21.90 -2.97
CA SER A 421 13.92 22.38 -3.84
C SER A 421 13.74 23.90 -3.76
N LYS A 422 13.87 24.58 -4.90
CA LYS A 422 13.44 25.99 -5.06
C LYS A 422 11.92 26.18 -4.95
N SER A 423 11.16 25.07 -4.86
CA SER A 423 9.72 25.00 -4.61
C SER A 423 9.46 24.29 -3.28
N HIS A 424 8.45 24.75 -2.56
CA HIS A 424 8.08 24.23 -1.25
C HIS A 424 7.19 23.00 -1.40
N ASN A 425 7.52 21.90 -0.71
CA ASN A 425 6.93 20.59 -0.97
C ASN A 425 6.18 20.02 0.26
N ARG A 426 5.14 19.21 0.00
CA ARG A 426 4.49 18.37 1.00
C ARG A 426 5.18 17.01 1.00
N THR A 427 5.79 16.61 2.11
CA THR A 427 6.48 15.31 2.22
C THR A 427 5.75 14.42 3.22
N VAL A 428 5.57 13.14 2.90
CA VAL A 428 4.87 12.18 3.75
C VAL A 428 5.80 11.06 4.20
N LEU A 429 5.82 10.74 5.50
CA LEU A 429 6.40 9.53 6.07
C LEU A 429 5.31 8.44 6.17
N VAL A 430 5.51 7.30 5.51
CA VAL A 430 4.57 6.16 5.46
C VAL A 430 5.18 4.90 6.05
N GLY A 431 4.38 4.05 6.68
CA GLY A 431 4.80 2.70 7.07
C GLY A 431 3.96 2.11 8.21
N LEU A 432 4.33 0.92 8.68
CA LEU A 432 3.62 0.19 9.73
C LEU A 432 3.48 0.99 11.04
N GLY A 433 2.39 0.77 11.77
CA GLY A 433 2.17 1.33 13.10
C GLY A 433 3.30 0.93 14.08
N GLY A 434 3.93 1.92 14.72
CA GLY A 434 5.03 1.66 15.67
C GLY A 434 6.44 1.64 15.08
N VAL A 435 6.60 1.87 13.77
CA VAL A 435 7.92 1.90 13.08
C VAL A 435 8.77 3.15 13.38
N GLY A 436 8.17 4.20 13.98
CA GLY A 436 8.90 5.38 14.45
C GLY A 436 8.72 6.67 13.63
N LYS A 437 7.76 6.73 12.70
CA LYS A 437 7.47 7.92 11.87
C LYS A 437 7.36 9.23 12.66
N SER A 438 6.54 9.26 13.72
CA SER A 438 6.37 10.44 14.57
C SER A 438 7.67 10.83 15.29
N GLN A 439 8.52 9.86 15.65
CA GLN A 439 9.82 10.14 16.28
C GLN A 439 10.82 10.75 15.28
N ILE A 440 10.80 10.29 14.02
CA ILE A 440 11.59 10.89 12.94
C ILE A 440 11.14 12.34 12.70
N ALA A 441 9.83 12.61 12.68
CA ALA A 441 9.30 13.96 12.52
C ALA A 441 9.70 14.89 13.69
N ILE A 442 9.67 14.39 14.93
CA ILE A 442 10.14 15.12 16.11
C ILE A 442 11.63 15.44 15.99
N GLU A 443 12.50 14.45 15.76
CA GLU A 443 13.94 14.67 15.67
C GLU A 443 14.31 15.61 14.50
N TYR A 444 13.65 15.46 13.34
CA TYR A 444 13.85 16.37 12.21
C TYR A 444 13.48 17.82 12.59
N SER A 445 12.37 18.03 13.30
CA SER A 445 11.96 19.37 13.72
C SER A 445 13.00 20.07 14.62
N TYR A 446 13.65 19.30 15.51
CA TYR A 446 14.72 19.81 16.36
C TYR A 446 15.99 20.11 15.57
N ARG A 447 16.40 19.20 14.66
CA ARG A 447 17.55 19.45 13.76
C ARG A 447 17.35 20.68 12.89
N LEU A 448 16.14 20.84 12.33
CA LEU A 448 15.78 21.99 11.51
C LEU A 448 15.92 23.29 12.29
N ARG A 449 15.39 23.38 13.52
CA ARG A 449 15.51 24.60 14.35
C ARG A 449 16.93 24.92 14.81
N VAL A 450 17.81 23.92 14.92
CA VAL A 450 19.24 24.13 15.16
C VAL A 450 19.90 24.73 13.91
N SER A 451 19.56 24.23 12.72
CA SER A 451 20.10 24.72 11.45
C SER A 451 19.54 26.09 11.02
N ASP A 452 18.26 26.33 11.29
CA ASP A 452 17.52 27.56 10.95
C ASP A 452 16.68 28.01 12.16
N PRO A 453 17.24 28.83 13.06
CA PRO A 453 16.53 29.34 14.22
C PRO A 453 15.36 30.27 13.87
N GLN A 454 15.24 30.70 12.61
CA GLN A 454 14.21 31.63 12.14
C GLN A 454 12.93 30.93 11.63
N VAL A 455 12.86 29.60 11.72
CA VAL A 455 11.71 28.80 11.27
C VAL A 455 10.66 28.58 12.37
N TRP A 456 9.38 28.78 12.05
CA TRP A 456 8.27 28.34 12.92
C TRP A 456 8.05 26.83 12.76
N VAL A 457 7.74 26.13 13.85
CA VAL A 457 7.37 24.71 13.79
C VAL A 457 6.01 24.51 14.45
N PHE A 458 5.04 24.04 13.69
CA PHE A 458 3.69 23.78 14.18
C PHE A 458 3.39 22.28 14.16
N TRP A 459 2.91 21.76 15.29
CA TRP A 459 2.48 20.37 15.42
C TRP A 459 0.95 20.28 15.45
N VAL A 460 0.38 19.45 14.57
CA VAL A 460 -1.06 19.22 14.45
C VAL A 460 -1.34 17.74 14.57
N TYR A 461 -2.23 17.38 15.50
CA TYR A 461 -2.73 16.02 15.62
C TYR A 461 -3.83 15.79 14.59
N ALA A 462 -3.53 15.04 13.54
CA ALA A 462 -4.42 14.78 12.41
C ALA A 462 -5.18 13.45 12.54
N SER A 463 -5.34 12.92 13.77
CA SER A 463 -6.01 11.64 14.01
C SER A 463 -7.54 11.71 13.97
N THR A 464 -8.13 12.88 14.25
CA THR A 464 -9.58 13.15 14.15
C THR A 464 -9.79 14.64 13.82
N ALA A 465 -10.97 14.99 13.30
CA ALA A 465 -11.31 16.38 12.97
C ALA A 465 -11.27 17.32 14.20
N GLU A 466 -11.71 16.84 15.37
CA GLU A 466 -11.74 17.64 16.60
C GLU A 466 -10.32 17.96 17.10
N ARG A 467 -9.41 16.97 17.03
CA ARG A 467 -8.00 17.18 17.40
C ARG A 467 -7.26 18.09 16.42
N PHE A 468 -7.63 18.02 15.14
CA PHE A 468 -7.10 18.90 14.11
C PHE A 468 -7.51 20.36 14.39
N GLU A 469 -8.80 20.61 14.66
CA GLU A 469 -9.30 21.95 15.02
C GLU A 469 -8.68 22.47 16.33
N GLN A 470 -8.57 21.61 17.35
CA GLN A 470 -7.95 21.99 18.63
C GLN A 470 -6.48 22.39 18.48
N ALA A 471 -5.74 21.70 17.60
CA ALA A 471 -4.35 22.06 17.30
C ALA A 471 -4.27 23.41 16.57
N TYR A 472 -5.15 23.67 15.59
CA TYR A 472 -5.24 24.98 14.93
C TYR A 472 -5.63 26.10 15.90
N ARG A 473 -6.51 25.84 16.87
CA ARG A 473 -6.78 26.78 17.98
C ARG A 473 -5.54 27.08 18.79
N SER A 474 -4.77 26.05 19.15
CA SER A 474 -3.51 26.22 19.89
C SER A 474 -2.49 27.05 19.10
N ILE A 475 -2.40 26.83 17.78
CA ILE A 475 -1.54 27.62 16.87
C ILE A 475 -2.02 29.09 16.82
N ALA A 476 -3.33 29.32 16.67
CA ALA A 476 -3.89 30.68 16.65
C ALA A 476 -3.62 31.44 17.96
N THR A 477 -3.70 30.77 19.11
CA THR A 477 -3.34 31.34 20.42
C THR A 477 -1.84 31.65 20.51
N GLU A 478 -0.95 30.74 20.10
CA GLU A 478 0.51 30.98 20.15
C GLU A 478 0.93 32.16 19.24
N LEU A 479 0.26 32.28 18.09
CA LEU A 479 0.41 33.37 17.14
C LEU A 479 -0.29 34.67 17.56
N GLU A 480 -1.09 34.67 18.64
CA GLU A 480 -1.93 35.78 19.11
C GLU A 480 -2.80 36.38 18.00
N LEU A 481 -3.42 35.53 17.18
CA LEU A 481 -4.26 36.00 16.07
C LEU A 481 -5.53 36.69 16.62
N PRO A 482 -5.88 37.90 16.14
CA PRO A 482 -7.06 38.63 16.61
C PRO A 482 -8.34 37.82 16.31
N GLY A 483 -9.14 37.56 17.34
CA GLY A 483 -10.35 36.73 17.24
C GLY A 483 -10.16 35.26 17.66
N ALA A 484 -8.95 34.83 18.03
CA ALA A 484 -8.68 33.47 18.51
C ALA A 484 -9.47 33.08 19.78
N ASP A 485 -9.87 34.07 20.60
CA ASP A 485 -10.63 33.87 21.84
C ASP A 485 -12.15 33.78 21.63
N ASP A 486 -12.66 34.06 20.42
CA ASP A 486 -14.09 33.97 20.11
C ASP A 486 -14.46 32.56 19.60
N PRO A 487 -15.32 31.79 20.32
CA PRO A 487 -15.72 30.46 19.91
C PRO A 487 -16.39 30.37 18.54
N LYS A 488 -16.99 31.48 18.05
CA LYS A 488 -17.71 31.54 16.77
C LYS A 488 -16.81 31.87 15.57
N THR A 489 -15.54 32.14 15.79
CA THR A 489 -14.59 32.49 14.72
C THR A 489 -14.10 31.23 14.01
N ASP A 490 -14.02 31.28 12.67
CA ASP A 490 -13.38 30.24 11.85
C ASP A 490 -11.86 30.25 12.07
N VAL A 491 -11.42 29.50 13.09
CA VAL A 491 -10.01 29.40 13.48
C VAL A 491 -9.18 28.67 12.43
N LEU A 492 -9.77 27.71 11.71
CA LEU A 492 -9.09 26.99 10.62
C LEU A 492 -8.71 27.95 9.49
N GLY A 493 -9.66 28.79 9.07
CA GLY A 493 -9.45 29.82 8.07
C GLY A 493 -8.48 30.92 8.52
N LEU A 494 -8.44 31.28 9.80
CA LEU A 494 -7.49 32.27 10.34
C LEU A 494 -6.04 31.79 10.22
N VAL A 495 -5.75 30.58 10.72
CA VAL A 495 -4.39 30.01 10.67
C VAL A 495 -3.98 29.72 9.22
N SER A 496 -4.88 29.20 8.38
CA SER A 496 -4.60 28.96 6.96
C SER A 496 -4.22 30.25 6.22
N ARG A 497 -4.92 31.36 6.48
CA ARG A 497 -4.57 32.69 5.93
C ARG A 497 -3.20 33.17 6.43
N TRP A 498 -2.88 32.94 7.70
CA TRP A 498 -1.56 33.28 8.25
C TRP A 498 -0.44 32.47 7.59
N LEU A 499 -0.60 31.15 7.46
CA LEU A 499 0.39 30.27 6.83
C LEU A 499 0.58 30.59 5.34
N SER A 500 -0.45 31.10 4.68
CA SER A 500 -0.41 31.46 3.25
C SER A 500 0.25 32.82 2.98
N ASN A 501 0.49 33.65 4.02
CA ASN A 501 1.10 34.96 3.85
C ASN A 501 2.64 34.86 3.83
N VAL A 502 3.23 35.26 2.70
CA VAL A 502 4.69 35.27 2.44
C VAL A 502 5.46 36.08 3.48
N ASP A 503 4.86 37.16 3.98
CA ASP A 503 5.51 38.06 4.92
C ASP A 503 5.70 37.43 6.30
N ASN A 504 5.07 36.30 6.63
CA ASN A 504 5.19 35.66 7.94
C ASN A 504 6.47 34.82 8.12
N GLY A 505 7.30 34.69 7.08
CA GLY A 505 8.57 33.96 7.11
C GLY A 505 8.41 32.45 6.91
N ARG A 506 9.50 31.70 7.15
CA ARG A 506 9.51 30.24 6.95
C ARG A 506 8.81 29.53 8.10
N TRP A 507 8.06 28.49 7.76
CA TRP A 507 7.41 27.62 8.73
C TRP A 507 7.42 26.16 8.27
N LEU A 508 7.36 25.24 9.23
CA LEU A 508 7.16 23.80 9.06
C LEU A 508 5.87 23.41 9.78
N LEU A 509 4.92 22.84 9.04
CA LEU A 509 3.68 22.26 9.60
C LEU A 509 3.81 20.74 9.62
N ILE A 510 3.75 20.13 10.79
CA ILE A 510 3.79 18.67 10.97
C ILE A 510 2.37 18.17 11.27
N LEU A 511 1.83 17.34 10.37
CA LEU A 511 0.54 16.66 10.54
C LEU A 511 0.80 15.21 10.99
N ASP A 512 0.53 14.90 12.26
CA ASP A 512 0.82 13.59 12.85
C ASP A 512 -0.42 12.67 12.91
N ASN A 513 -0.26 11.41 12.47
CA ASN A 513 -1.31 10.38 12.35
C ASN A 513 -2.48 10.78 11.43
N ALA A 514 -2.19 11.29 10.24
CA ALA A 514 -3.17 11.53 9.19
C ALA A 514 -3.59 10.19 8.52
N ASP A 515 -4.15 9.28 9.31
CA ASP A 515 -4.46 7.90 8.92
C ASP A 515 -5.85 7.76 8.26
N ASP A 516 -6.75 8.73 8.47
CA ASP A 516 -8.08 8.76 7.86
C ASP A 516 -8.08 9.72 6.66
N ILE A 517 -8.34 9.21 5.45
CA ILE A 517 -8.43 10.04 4.25
C ILE A 517 -9.78 10.76 4.16
N ASP A 518 -10.85 10.18 4.74
CA ASP A 518 -12.21 10.67 4.59
C ASP A 518 -12.42 11.99 5.33
N MET A 519 -11.72 12.22 6.45
CA MET A 519 -11.70 13.52 7.12
C MET A 519 -11.18 14.66 6.23
N PHE A 520 -10.40 14.36 5.19
CA PHE A 520 -9.87 15.35 4.25
C PHE A 520 -10.68 15.45 2.96
N ARG A 521 -11.64 14.54 2.71
CA ARG A 521 -12.53 14.53 1.53
C ARG A 521 -13.89 15.13 1.86
N GLN A 522 -14.54 15.72 0.86
CA GLN A 522 -15.94 16.14 0.98
C GLN A 522 -16.83 14.98 0.53
N VAL A 523 -17.59 14.36 1.44
CA VAL A 523 -18.57 13.34 1.07
C VAL A 523 -19.84 14.06 0.61
N GLN A 524 -20.09 14.13 -0.70
CA GLN A 524 -21.44 14.42 -1.20
C GLN A 524 -22.29 13.16 -1.01
N GLY A 525 -22.83 13.00 0.19
CA GLY A 525 -23.82 11.96 0.47
C GLY A 525 -25.22 12.45 0.08
N GLU A 526 -25.85 11.77 -0.88
CA GLU A 526 -27.30 11.81 -1.07
C GLU A 526 -27.99 11.34 0.22
N GLY A 527 -28.39 12.26 1.11
CA GLY A 527 -29.21 11.86 2.26
C GLY A 527 -29.33 12.78 3.47
N SER A 528 -28.48 13.79 3.68
CA SER A 528 -28.57 14.63 4.90
C SER A 528 -29.32 15.95 4.68
N LYS A 529 -30.66 15.90 4.67
CA LYS A 529 -31.46 17.07 5.03
C LYS A 529 -31.40 17.26 6.54
N LYS A 530 -30.52 18.15 7.03
CA LYS A 530 -30.72 18.99 8.22
C LYS A 530 -29.50 19.89 8.49
N GLY A 531 -29.73 21.20 8.43
CA GLY A 531 -29.01 22.22 9.20
C GLY A 531 -27.70 22.73 8.61
N ASN A 532 -27.65 24.04 8.38
CA ASN A 532 -26.47 24.89 8.14
C ASN A 532 -25.11 24.25 8.44
N ASP A 533 -24.23 24.14 7.42
CA ASP A 533 -22.82 24.45 7.59
C ASP A 533 -22.10 24.63 6.25
N THR A 534 -21.41 25.75 6.12
CA THR A 534 -20.52 26.14 5.00
C THR A 534 -19.11 25.56 5.20
N ALA A 535 -19.00 24.35 5.75
CA ALA A 535 -17.73 23.75 6.12
C ALA A 535 -16.99 23.19 4.88
N PHE A 536 -15.90 23.85 4.49
CA PHE A 536 -14.95 23.32 3.50
C PHE A 536 -14.24 22.06 4.04
N PRO A 537 -13.83 21.11 3.18
CA PRO A 537 -13.09 19.92 3.61
C PRO A 537 -11.74 20.31 4.24
N LEU A 538 -11.26 19.54 5.23
CA LEU A 538 -10.05 19.89 6.01
C LEU A 538 -8.80 20.10 5.17
N SER A 539 -8.72 19.43 4.02
CA SER A 539 -7.67 19.61 3.01
C SER A 539 -7.53 21.05 2.50
N SER A 540 -8.62 21.82 2.50
CA SER A 540 -8.66 23.23 2.08
C SER A 540 -7.91 24.16 3.05
N TYR A 541 -7.76 23.73 4.31
CA TYR A 541 -7.04 24.49 5.34
C TYR A 541 -5.57 24.07 5.46
N ILE A 542 -5.12 23.10 4.65
CA ILE A 542 -3.71 22.78 4.47
C ILE A 542 -3.21 23.65 3.30
N PRO A 543 -2.39 24.67 3.55
CA PRO A 543 -1.95 25.60 2.51
C PRO A 543 -1.16 24.91 1.39
N GLN A 544 -1.25 25.42 0.17
CA GLN A 544 -0.39 25.06 -0.96
C GLN A 544 0.77 26.08 -0.99
N PRO A 545 1.99 25.72 -0.54
CA PRO A 545 2.91 26.74 -0.04
C PRO A 545 3.79 27.40 -1.11
N ILE A 546 4.03 28.71 -0.92
CA ILE A 546 5.12 29.48 -1.57
C ILE A 546 6.26 29.79 -0.57
N THR A 547 6.05 29.70 0.75
CA THR A 547 7.03 30.06 1.81
C THR A 547 7.19 29.08 2.98
N GLY A 548 6.49 27.93 3.00
CA GLY A 548 6.54 26.97 4.13
C GLY A 548 6.49 25.50 3.71
N SER A 549 6.85 24.59 4.61
CA SER A 549 6.94 23.14 4.34
C SER A 549 5.90 22.36 5.13
N VAL A 550 5.35 21.28 4.55
CA VAL A 550 4.43 20.39 5.26
C VAL A 550 5.05 18.99 5.34
N LEU A 551 5.14 18.46 6.56
CA LEU A 551 5.55 17.08 6.84
C LEU A 551 4.35 16.31 7.40
N LEU A 552 4.02 15.17 6.80
CA LEU A 552 2.91 14.34 7.23
C LEU A 552 3.41 12.99 7.72
N THR A 553 2.79 12.42 8.75
CA THR A 553 2.99 11.03 9.15
C THR A 553 1.66 10.28 9.00
N THR A 554 1.69 9.12 8.34
CA THR A 554 0.51 8.28 8.17
C THR A 554 0.88 6.81 8.06
N ARG A 555 -0.05 5.95 8.43
CA ARG A 555 0.00 4.49 8.23
C ARG A 555 -0.68 4.08 6.93
N ASP A 556 -1.54 4.93 6.37
CA ASP A 556 -2.30 4.66 5.15
C ASP A 556 -1.56 5.24 3.93
N ARG A 557 -1.14 4.35 3.03
CA ARG A 557 -0.43 4.71 1.80
C ARG A 557 -1.31 5.50 0.81
N ARG A 558 -2.65 5.33 0.84
CA ARG A 558 -3.59 6.14 0.04
C ARG A 558 -3.63 7.57 0.53
N ALA A 559 -3.76 7.74 1.85
CA ALA A 559 -3.74 9.06 2.47
C ALA A 559 -2.42 9.77 2.14
N ALA A 560 -1.30 9.03 2.15
CA ALA A 560 -0.03 9.56 1.71
C ALA A 560 -0.01 9.98 0.25
N SER A 561 -0.44 9.11 -0.68
CA SER A 561 -0.48 9.45 -2.11
C SER A 561 -1.34 10.68 -2.36
N TRP A 562 -2.51 10.77 -1.73
CA TRP A 562 -3.47 11.83 -1.93
C TRP A 562 -3.04 13.17 -1.32
N LEU A 563 -2.42 13.15 -0.13
CA LEU A 563 -1.94 14.37 0.54
C LEU A 563 -0.58 14.87 0.01
N SER A 564 0.12 14.04 -0.76
CA SER A 564 1.44 14.33 -1.33
C SER A 564 1.36 15.17 -2.62
N THR A 565 2.43 15.90 -2.94
CA THR A 565 2.58 16.64 -4.21
C THR A 565 3.32 15.78 -5.26
N GLY A 566 2.83 14.55 -5.49
CA GLY A 566 3.37 13.57 -6.46
C GLY A 566 4.16 12.41 -5.83
N TYR A 567 4.33 11.30 -6.57
CA TYR A 567 4.92 10.03 -6.08
C TYR A 567 6.30 10.17 -5.42
N THR A 568 7.12 11.13 -5.83
CA THR A 568 8.47 11.37 -5.27
C THR A 568 8.45 12.01 -3.88
N SER A 569 7.28 12.37 -3.36
CA SER A 569 7.12 13.07 -2.08
C SER A 569 6.68 12.17 -0.92
N VAL A 570 6.56 10.86 -1.14
CA VAL A 570 6.40 9.84 -0.10
C VAL A 570 7.76 9.23 0.28
N ILE A 571 8.05 9.08 1.58
CA ILE A 571 9.23 8.40 2.13
C ILE A 571 8.71 7.16 2.89
N PRO A 572 8.97 5.94 2.41
CA PRO A 572 8.67 4.74 3.17
C PRO A 572 9.63 4.63 4.37
N VAL A 573 9.08 4.36 5.55
CA VAL A 573 9.83 4.11 6.78
C VAL A 573 9.73 2.63 7.11
N ASN A 574 10.82 1.92 6.87
CA ASN A 574 10.92 0.48 7.08
C ASN A 574 11.26 0.14 8.54
N LEU A 575 11.31 -1.15 8.89
CA LEU A 575 11.80 -1.64 10.19
C LEU A 575 13.21 -1.11 10.49
N MET A 576 13.66 -1.17 11.75
CA MET A 576 15.01 -0.70 12.08
C MET A 576 16.06 -1.67 11.57
N GLU A 577 17.20 -1.15 11.13
CA GLU A 577 18.36 -1.99 10.81
C GLU A 577 18.86 -2.70 12.08
N PRO A 578 19.45 -3.91 11.96
CA PRO A 578 19.86 -4.71 13.11
C PRO A 578 20.77 -3.96 14.10
N GLU A 579 21.69 -3.15 13.59
CA GLU A 579 22.61 -2.35 14.41
C GLU A 579 21.88 -1.22 15.15
N GLU A 580 20.97 -0.53 14.49
CA GLU A 580 20.16 0.53 15.09
C GLU A 580 19.23 -0.04 16.18
N ALA A 581 18.65 -1.22 15.92
CA ALA A 581 17.78 -1.91 16.85
C ALA A 581 18.53 -2.39 18.10
N ASP A 582 19.76 -2.93 17.96
CA ASP A 582 20.62 -3.29 19.11
C ASP A 582 20.95 -2.06 19.96
N GLN A 583 21.31 -0.97 19.30
CA GLN A 583 21.62 0.28 19.99
C GLN A 583 20.40 0.84 20.73
N LEU A 584 19.20 0.80 20.13
CA LEU A 584 17.96 1.22 20.78
C LEU A 584 17.65 0.37 22.02
N LEU A 585 17.77 -0.96 21.94
CA LEU A 585 17.58 -1.83 23.09
C LEU A 585 18.60 -1.53 24.20
N ARG A 586 19.88 -1.43 23.83
CA ARG A 586 21.01 -1.22 24.75
C ARG A 586 20.88 0.07 25.55
N ILE A 587 20.47 1.18 24.94
CA ILE A 587 20.33 2.49 25.60
C ILE A 587 19.14 2.52 26.59
N ASN A 588 18.18 1.60 26.44
CA ASN A 588 16.96 1.54 27.24
C ASN A 588 16.97 0.47 28.35
N ILE A 589 18.05 -0.30 28.49
CA ILE A 589 18.24 -1.29 29.56
C ILE A 589 19.48 -0.98 30.42
N PRO A 590 19.46 -1.21 31.74
CA PRO A 590 20.64 -1.10 32.60
C PRO A 590 21.81 -2.01 32.15
N GLU A 591 23.03 -1.54 32.39
CA GLU A 591 24.26 -2.32 32.13
C GLU A 591 24.27 -3.62 32.98
N GLY A 592 24.72 -4.72 32.38
CA GLY A 592 24.83 -6.03 33.05
C GLY A 592 23.61 -6.96 32.96
N LEU A 593 22.49 -6.53 32.35
CA LEU A 593 21.26 -7.33 32.20
C LEU A 593 21.16 -8.14 30.90
N SER A 594 22.17 -8.09 30.03
CA SER A 594 22.15 -8.76 28.71
C SER A 594 23.54 -9.11 28.20
N THR A 595 23.65 -10.17 27.40
CA THR A 595 24.80 -10.44 26.52
C THR A 595 24.53 -9.89 25.12
N SER A 596 25.55 -9.81 24.25
CA SER A 596 25.34 -9.44 22.83
C SER A 596 24.43 -10.44 22.11
N SER A 597 24.61 -11.74 22.37
CA SER A 597 23.79 -12.81 21.78
C SER A 597 22.31 -12.66 22.17
N ASP A 598 22.04 -12.43 23.46
CA ASP A 598 20.67 -12.28 23.98
C ASP A 598 19.93 -11.10 23.33
N ARG A 599 20.62 -9.97 23.11
CA ARG A 599 20.01 -8.79 22.49
C ARG A 599 19.65 -9.04 21.04
N VAL A 600 20.57 -9.62 20.27
CA VAL A 600 20.34 -9.98 18.86
C VAL A 600 19.15 -10.94 18.73
N GLU A 601 19.08 -11.96 19.60
CA GLU A 601 17.93 -12.87 19.62
C GLU A 601 16.62 -12.16 19.96
N LEU A 602 16.59 -11.31 21.00
CA LEU A 602 15.37 -10.59 21.37
C LEU A 602 14.88 -9.67 20.26
N ILE A 603 15.78 -8.92 19.64
CA ILE A 603 15.43 -7.99 18.56
C ILE A 603 14.88 -8.74 17.36
N LYS A 604 15.45 -9.89 17.02
CA LYS A 604 14.94 -10.78 15.97
C LYS A 604 13.54 -11.31 16.31
N GLU A 605 13.27 -11.66 17.56
CA GLU A 605 11.93 -12.09 18.00
C GLU A 605 10.89 -10.96 17.95
N LEU A 606 11.32 -9.72 18.19
CA LEU A 606 10.49 -8.51 18.11
C LEU A 606 10.43 -7.91 16.69
N ASP A 607 11.00 -8.61 15.71
CA ASP A 607 10.98 -8.29 14.29
C ASP A 607 11.47 -6.86 13.99
N TYR A 608 12.48 -6.41 14.74
CA TYR A 608 13.11 -5.09 14.60
C TYR A 608 12.15 -3.88 14.70
N LEU A 609 10.95 -4.08 15.28
CA LEU A 609 9.96 -3.01 15.42
C LEU A 609 10.32 -2.13 16.64
N PRO A 610 10.65 -0.83 16.45
CA PRO A 610 11.10 0.03 17.56
C PRO A 610 10.13 0.09 18.73
N LEU A 611 8.81 0.14 18.47
CA LEU A 611 7.80 0.16 19.53
C LEU A 611 7.80 -1.12 20.38
N ALA A 612 8.02 -2.29 19.75
CA ALA A 612 8.10 -3.55 20.47
C ALA A 612 9.39 -3.62 21.32
N ILE A 613 10.50 -3.12 20.76
CA ILE A 613 11.81 -3.04 21.43
C ILE A 613 11.73 -2.13 22.66
N THR A 614 11.15 -0.94 22.54
CA THR A 614 11.04 -0.01 23.68
C THR A 614 10.10 -0.56 24.76
N GLN A 615 9.03 -1.26 24.40
CA GLN A 615 8.15 -1.93 25.38
C GLN A 615 8.86 -3.06 26.12
N ALA A 616 9.60 -3.91 25.40
CA ALA A 616 10.39 -4.97 26.02
C ALA A 616 11.46 -4.37 26.94
N ALA A 617 12.19 -3.35 26.48
CA ALA A 617 13.20 -2.64 27.27
C ALA A 617 12.58 -2.02 28.54
N ALA A 618 11.44 -1.33 28.43
CA ALA A 618 10.75 -0.74 29.57
C ALA A 618 10.32 -1.79 30.60
N TYR A 619 9.79 -2.94 30.15
CA TYR A 619 9.41 -4.04 31.02
C TYR A 619 10.62 -4.64 31.77
N ILE A 620 11.73 -4.83 31.05
CA ILE A 620 13.00 -5.35 31.62
C ILE A 620 13.55 -4.36 32.65
N SER A 621 13.63 -3.08 32.28
CA SER A 621 14.15 -2.00 33.14
C SER A 621 13.32 -1.81 34.41
N ALA A 622 11.98 -1.83 34.30
CA ALA A 622 11.10 -1.73 35.47
C ALA A 622 11.23 -2.93 36.44
N LYS A 623 11.81 -4.05 35.99
CA LYS A 623 12.00 -5.29 36.76
C LYS A 623 13.44 -5.74 36.81
N ALA A 624 14.39 -4.81 36.66
CA ALA A 624 15.82 -5.06 36.52
C ALA A 624 16.40 -6.02 37.60
N THR A 625 15.86 -6.00 38.82
CA THR A 625 16.30 -6.89 39.91
C THR A 625 15.97 -8.37 39.71
N ARG A 626 15.00 -8.72 38.85
CA ARG A 626 14.52 -10.09 38.64
C ARG A 626 14.36 -10.49 37.17
N MET A 627 14.67 -9.58 36.24
CA MET A 627 14.43 -9.73 34.80
C MET A 627 15.68 -9.35 34.00
N SER A 628 16.28 -10.34 33.34
CA SER A 628 17.33 -10.15 32.31
C SER A 628 16.74 -10.32 30.91
N VAL A 629 17.49 -9.96 29.87
CA VAL A 629 17.07 -10.18 28.46
C VAL A 629 16.85 -11.67 28.18
N SER A 630 17.80 -12.54 28.58
CA SER A 630 17.64 -14.00 28.53
C SER A 630 16.33 -14.50 29.17
N LYS A 631 15.98 -13.99 30.35
CA LYS A 631 14.76 -14.41 31.05
C LYS A 631 13.50 -13.89 30.38
N TYR A 632 13.53 -12.66 29.85
CA TYR A 632 12.44 -12.12 29.05
C TYR A 632 12.21 -12.99 27.80
N LEU A 633 13.27 -13.32 27.06
CA LEU A 633 13.25 -14.21 25.90
C LEU A 633 12.63 -15.57 26.22
N MET A 634 13.05 -16.20 27.32
CA MET A 634 12.50 -17.47 27.79
C MET A 634 10.98 -17.37 28.03
N LEU A 635 10.51 -16.31 28.70
CA LEU A 635 9.08 -16.09 28.93
C LEU A 635 8.32 -15.76 27.63
N TYR A 636 8.96 -15.03 26.72
CA TYR A 636 8.40 -14.65 25.42
C TYR A 636 8.21 -15.86 24.49
N ARG A 637 9.14 -16.82 24.49
CA ARG A 637 9.05 -18.05 23.67
C ARG A 637 8.10 -19.11 24.23
N GLN A 638 7.61 -18.95 25.46
CA GLN A 638 6.83 -20.00 26.13
C GLN A 638 5.48 -20.28 25.45
N ASN A 639 4.73 -19.24 25.09
CA ASN A 639 3.47 -19.32 24.34
C ASN A 639 3.02 -17.92 23.92
N GLU A 640 2.08 -17.85 22.96
CA GLU A 640 1.54 -16.57 22.48
C GLU A 640 0.80 -15.77 23.58
N GLN A 641 0.26 -16.42 24.61
CA GLN A 641 -0.41 -15.74 25.73
C GLN A 641 0.60 -14.94 26.57
N SER A 642 1.79 -15.48 26.79
CA SER A 642 2.92 -14.79 27.42
C SER A 642 3.39 -13.62 26.55
N GLN A 643 3.53 -13.80 25.23
CA GLN A 643 3.89 -12.72 24.31
C GLN A 643 2.91 -11.55 24.41
N SER A 644 1.60 -11.85 24.35
CA SER A 644 0.54 -10.86 24.48
C SER A 644 0.58 -10.12 25.82
N ARG A 645 0.80 -10.84 26.93
CA ARG A 645 0.93 -10.23 28.26
C ARG A 645 2.17 -9.36 28.43
N LEU A 646 3.28 -9.74 27.81
CA LEU A 646 4.55 -8.99 27.88
C LEU A 646 4.49 -7.71 27.05
N LEU A 647 3.95 -7.78 25.83
CA LEU A 647 3.80 -6.63 24.92
C LEU A 647 2.52 -5.81 25.15
N GLY A 648 1.57 -6.33 25.93
CA GLY A 648 0.32 -5.66 26.28
C GLY A 648 0.37 -4.84 27.56
N LYS A 649 1.42 -4.98 28.39
CA LYS A 649 1.55 -4.23 29.64
C LYS A 649 2.06 -2.81 29.41
N GLU A 650 1.26 -1.85 29.84
CA GLU A 650 1.54 -0.43 29.71
C GLU A 650 2.65 0.01 30.69
N TYR A 651 3.77 0.44 30.13
CA TYR A 651 4.75 1.26 30.83
C TYR A 651 4.76 2.60 30.09
N GLY A 652 4.36 3.68 30.77
CA GLY A 652 4.16 4.99 30.15
C GLY A 652 5.37 5.44 29.33
N ASP A 653 5.14 5.81 28.08
CA ASP A 653 6.15 6.41 27.20
C ASP A 653 5.93 7.92 27.19
N LEU A 654 6.89 8.68 27.73
CA LEU A 654 6.88 10.15 27.76
C LEU A 654 6.90 10.77 26.35
N ARG A 655 7.16 9.97 25.31
CA ARG A 655 7.31 10.39 23.92
C ARG A 655 5.99 10.40 23.12
N ARG A 656 4.83 10.26 23.78
CA ARG A 656 3.51 10.21 23.15
C ARG A 656 2.46 11.03 23.89
N ALA A 657 1.42 11.45 23.17
CA ALA A 657 0.35 12.31 23.68
C ALA A 657 -0.31 11.73 24.95
N PRO A 658 -0.55 12.54 26.00
CA PRO A 658 -1.20 12.10 27.23
C PRO A 658 -2.58 11.46 26.96
N GLY A 659 -2.85 10.30 27.56
CA GLY A 659 -4.16 9.64 27.51
C GLY A 659 -4.38 8.59 26.40
N VAL A 660 -3.38 8.31 25.55
CA VAL A 660 -3.45 7.23 24.54
C VAL A 660 -2.92 5.91 25.12
N ARG A 661 -3.68 4.82 25.01
CA ARG A 661 -3.26 3.47 25.45
C ARG A 661 -2.13 2.93 24.56
N ASN A 662 -1.06 2.41 25.16
CA ASN A 662 0.26 2.30 24.54
C ASN A 662 0.77 0.85 24.42
N SER A 663 0.25 0.08 23.46
CA SER A 663 0.77 -1.25 23.11
C SER A 663 0.89 -1.43 21.59
N VAL A 664 1.78 -2.33 21.15
CA VAL A 664 1.85 -2.75 19.72
C VAL A 664 0.48 -3.26 19.25
N PHE A 665 -0.23 -3.99 20.11
CA PHE A 665 -1.59 -4.45 19.83
C PHE A 665 -2.56 -3.31 19.62
N ARG A 666 -2.47 -2.21 20.38
CA ARG A 666 -3.35 -1.06 20.20
C ARG A 666 -3.07 -0.32 18.89
N THR A 667 -1.81 -0.21 18.48
CA THR A 667 -1.48 0.41 17.19
C THR A 667 -2.02 -0.42 16.03
N TRP A 668 -1.86 -1.74 16.07
CA TRP A 668 -2.47 -2.64 15.08
C TRP A 668 -4.00 -2.58 15.11
N GLN A 669 -4.61 -2.62 16.31
CA GLN A 669 -6.06 -2.63 16.49
C GLN A 669 -6.73 -1.40 15.85
N ILE A 670 -6.14 -0.21 15.97
CA ILE A 670 -6.67 1.00 15.33
C ILE A 670 -6.74 0.83 13.81
N SER A 671 -5.67 0.32 13.19
CA SER A 671 -5.64 0.06 11.75
C SER A 671 -6.63 -1.04 11.35
N PHE A 672 -6.72 -2.13 12.13
CA PHE A 672 -7.66 -3.21 11.88
C PHE A 672 -9.13 -2.77 11.99
N ASP A 673 -9.48 -1.98 13.02
CA ASP A 673 -10.84 -1.46 13.21
C ASP A 673 -11.24 -0.53 12.05
N GLN A 674 -10.31 0.28 11.53
CA GLN A 674 -10.54 1.14 10.36
C GLN A 674 -10.71 0.32 9.06
N ILE A 675 -9.88 -0.69 8.84
CA ILE A 675 -10.02 -1.60 7.69
C ILE A 675 -11.37 -2.33 7.78
N LYS A 676 -11.73 -2.86 8.95
CA LYS A 676 -13.01 -3.56 9.14
C LYS A 676 -14.23 -2.66 8.86
N GLN A 677 -14.14 -1.37 9.16
CA GLN A 677 -15.22 -0.41 8.88
C GLN A 677 -15.30 -0.03 7.38
N SER A 678 -14.15 0.14 6.73
CA SER A 678 -14.08 0.56 5.32
C SER A 678 -14.24 -0.59 4.32
N ASN A 679 -13.58 -1.72 4.58
CA ASN A 679 -13.64 -2.93 3.79
C ASN A 679 -13.62 -4.19 4.71
N PRO A 680 -14.81 -4.74 5.05
CA PRO A 680 -14.91 -5.96 5.85
C PRO A 680 -14.21 -7.18 5.25
N GLN A 681 -14.16 -7.30 3.92
CA GLN A 681 -13.52 -8.43 3.23
C GLN A 681 -12.00 -8.44 3.44
N ALA A 682 -11.36 -7.26 3.49
CA ALA A 682 -9.94 -7.15 3.82
C ALA A 682 -9.66 -7.62 5.26
N ALA A 683 -10.54 -7.29 6.22
CA ALA A 683 -10.40 -7.77 7.60
C ALA A 683 -10.59 -9.30 7.72
N GLU A 684 -11.51 -9.87 6.94
CA GLU A 684 -11.65 -11.34 6.81
C GLU A 684 -10.41 -11.99 6.20
N LEU A 685 -9.86 -11.41 5.13
CA LEU A 685 -8.64 -11.90 4.48
C LEU A 685 -7.46 -11.87 5.44
N LEU A 686 -7.26 -10.78 6.19
CA LEU A 686 -6.20 -10.70 7.20
C LEU A 686 -6.38 -11.76 8.29
N SER A 687 -7.62 -12.01 8.71
CA SER A 687 -7.96 -13.03 9.71
C SER A 687 -7.63 -14.44 9.22
N LEU A 688 -7.90 -14.74 7.94
CA LEU A 688 -7.54 -16.00 7.31
C LEU A 688 -6.03 -16.14 7.15
N MET A 689 -5.35 -15.13 6.59
CA MET A 689 -3.89 -15.13 6.41
C MET A 689 -3.14 -15.30 7.73
N ALA A 690 -3.68 -14.78 8.83
CA ALA A 690 -3.10 -14.96 10.15
C ALA A 690 -3.05 -16.43 10.60
N MET A 691 -3.86 -17.32 10.02
CA MET A 691 -3.86 -18.76 10.31
C MET A 691 -2.87 -19.58 9.47
N PHE A 692 -2.19 -18.97 8.49
CA PHE A 692 -1.18 -19.66 7.70
C PHE A 692 0.23 -19.43 8.27
N ASP A 693 1.25 -20.09 7.69
CA ASP A 693 2.62 -19.60 7.86
C ASP A 693 2.70 -18.16 7.38
N ARG A 694 3.38 -17.30 8.14
CA ARG A 694 3.44 -15.86 7.89
C ARG A 694 4.27 -15.47 6.66
N GLN A 695 5.11 -16.36 6.14
CA GLN A 695 6.00 -16.09 5.01
C GLN A 695 5.56 -16.87 3.77
N GLY A 696 5.74 -16.26 2.59
CA GLY A 696 5.52 -16.93 1.32
C GLY A 696 4.09 -17.39 1.05
N ILE A 697 3.07 -16.72 1.60
CA ILE A 697 1.65 -17.04 1.37
C ILE A 697 1.35 -16.85 -0.11
N PRO A 698 1.04 -17.91 -0.88
CA PRO A 698 0.85 -17.76 -2.32
C PRO A 698 -0.54 -17.26 -2.65
N GLU A 699 -0.67 -16.45 -3.70
CA GLU A 699 -1.95 -15.91 -4.17
C GLU A 699 -2.98 -17.00 -4.49
N PHE A 700 -2.55 -18.09 -5.13
CA PHE A 700 -3.44 -19.20 -5.48
C PHE A 700 -4.09 -19.88 -4.26
N LEU A 701 -3.48 -19.79 -3.07
CA LEU A 701 -4.10 -20.27 -1.82
C LEU A 701 -5.27 -19.37 -1.42
N LEU A 702 -5.15 -18.06 -1.61
CA LEU A 702 -6.19 -17.09 -1.31
C LEU A 702 -7.35 -17.17 -2.32
N CYS A 703 -7.04 -17.47 -3.59
CA CYS A 703 -8.05 -17.65 -4.65
C CYS A 703 -9.04 -18.79 -4.38
N VAL A 704 -8.71 -19.75 -3.51
CA VAL A 704 -9.66 -20.82 -3.12
C VAL A 704 -10.90 -20.24 -2.44
N LYS A 705 -10.73 -19.17 -1.64
CA LYS A 705 -11.84 -18.45 -1.02
C LYS A 705 -12.35 -17.32 -1.91
N TYR A 706 -11.45 -16.59 -2.56
CA TYR A 706 -11.77 -15.44 -3.41
C TYR A 706 -11.68 -15.84 -4.88
N SER A 707 -12.71 -16.52 -5.39
CA SER A 707 -12.71 -17.06 -6.76
C SER A 707 -12.67 -15.99 -7.85
N ASN A 708 -13.08 -14.75 -7.54
CA ASN A 708 -12.95 -13.60 -8.42
C ASN A 708 -11.64 -12.85 -8.11
N PRO A 709 -10.70 -12.73 -9.07
CA PRO A 709 -9.46 -11.98 -8.86
C PRO A 709 -9.68 -10.53 -8.43
N LEU A 710 -10.77 -9.90 -8.87
CA LEU A 710 -11.10 -8.53 -8.48
C LEU A 710 -11.38 -8.43 -6.97
N ASP A 711 -12.16 -9.36 -6.41
CA ASP A 711 -12.52 -9.38 -4.99
C ASP A 711 -11.27 -9.61 -4.12
N LEU A 712 -10.31 -10.41 -4.61
CA LEU A 712 -9.04 -10.63 -3.93
C LEU A 712 -8.18 -9.36 -3.92
N GLU A 713 -8.04 -8.69 -5.06
CA GLU A 713 -7.30 -7.42 -5.16
C GLU A 713 -7.94 -6.31 -4.31
N GLU A 714 -9.28 -6.20 -4.30
CA GLU A 714 -10.01 -5.26 -3.46
C GLU A 714 -9.81 -5.54 -1.96
N ALA A 715 -9.64 -6.81 -1.57
CA ALA A 715 -9.34 -7.20 -0.19
C ALA A 715 -7.86 -7.04 0.18
N LEU A 716 -6.92 -7.29 -0.74
CA LEU A 716 -5.47 -7.14 -0.54
C LEU A 716 -5.04 -5.67 -0.47
N GLY A 717 -5.66 -4.80 -1.28
CA GLY A 717 -5.35 -3.38 -1.36
C GLY A 717 -5.25 -2.70 0.01
N PRO A 718 -6.30 -2.72 0.84
CA PRO A 718 -6.25 -2.15 2.19
C PRO A 718 -5.17 -2.77 3.08
N LEU A 719 -4.83 -4.06 2.92
CA LEU A 719 -3.81 -4.71 3.75
C LEU A 719 -2.39 -4.24 3.40
N ASP A 720 -2.09 -4.07 2.10
CA ASP A 720 -0.81 -3.48 1.64
C ASP A 720 -0.75 -1.98 1.96
N GLU A 721 -1.86 -1.26 1.77
CA GLU A 721 -1.96 0.18 2.01
C GLU A 721 -1.68 0.55 3.48
N PHE A 722 -2.13 -0.27 4.43
CA PHE A 722 -1.82 -0.11 5.85
C PHE A 722 -0.49 -0.77 6.27
N SER A 723 0.25 -1.34 5.31
CA SER A 723 1.51 -2.06 5.52
C SER A 723 1.38 -3.23 6.51
N LEU A 724 0.21 -3.90 6.55
CA LEU A 724 -0.03 -5.08 7.40
C LEU A 724 0.49 -6.36 6.77
N ILE A 725 0.58 -6.38 5.44
CA ILE A 725 1.23 -7.40 4.64
C ILE A 725 2.29 -6.74 3.75
N THR A 726 3.22 -7.54 3.25
CA THR A 726 4.18 -7.16 2.23
C THR A 726 4.03 -8.05 1.01
N VAL A 727 4.04 -7.45 -0.18
CA VAL A 727 3.96 -8.15 -1.46
C VAL A 727 5.38 -8.35 -1.98
N GLU A 728 5.79 -9.59 -2.24
CA GLU A 728 7.11 -9.87 -2.82
C GLU A 728 7.18 -9.51 -4.31
N THR A 729 8.39 -9.38 -4.84
CA THR A 729 8.66 -9.06 -6.25
C THR A 729 8.01 -10.08 -7.19
N GLY A 730 6.93 -9.66 -7.85
CA GLY A 730 6.15 -10.52 -8.76
C GLY A 730 4.65 -10.54 -8.45
N GLY A 731 4.22 -10.07 -7.27
CA GLY A 731 2.81 -9.90 -6.93
C GLY A 731 2.10 -11.14 -6.39
N ASN A 732 2.69 -12.33 -6.54
CA ASN A 732 1.99 -13.60 -6.34
C ASN A 732 2.26 -14.24 -4.95
N THR A 733 3.06 -13.59 -4.11
CA THR A 733 3.45 -14.08 -2.78
C THR A 733 3.39 -12.95 -1.76
N PHE A 734 2.81 -13.26 -0.60
CA PHE A 734 2.54 -12.31 0.47
C PHE A 734 3.23 -12.74 1.77
N GLU A 735 3.74 -11.78 2.51
CA GLU A 735 4.22 -12.01 3.88
C GLU A 735 3.44 -11.16 4.88
N MET A 736 3.32 -11.68 6.10
CA MET A 736 2.73 -10.97 7.23
C MET A 736 3.80 -10.72 8.30
N HIS A 737 3.85 -9.49 8.79
CA HIS A 737 4.71 -9.14 9.90
C HIS A 737 4.34 -9.97 11.15
N ARG A 738 5.33 -10.51 11.86
CA ARG A 738 5.09 -11.48 12.95
C ARG A 738 4.15 -10.95 14.04
N LEU A 739 4.36 -9.69 14.45
CA LEU A 739 3.52 -9.04 15.46
C LEU A 739 2.09 -8.73 14.95
N VAL A 740 1.89 -8.57 13.65
CA VAL A 740 0.56 -8.39 13.04
C VAL A 740 -0.21 -9.71 13.11
N GLN A 741 0.44 -10.83 12.77
CA GLN A 741 -0.14 -12.16 12.90
C GLN A 741 -0.54 -12.46 14.36
N LEU A 742 0.37 -12.24 15.31
CA LEU A 742 0.11 -12.43 16.73
C LEU A 742 -1.06 -11.56 17.23
N ALA A 743 -1.10 -10.28 16.82
CA ALA A 743 -2.18 -9.37 17.18
C ALA A 743 -3.54 -9.82 16.63
N THR A 744 -3.57 -10.27 15.38
CA THR A 744 -4.77 -10.78 14.71
C THR A 744 -5.29 -12.04 15.42
N ARG A 745 -4.43 -13.04 15.66
CA ARG A 745 -4.82 -14.28 16.38
C ARG A 745 -5.39 -13.99 17.77
N LYS A 746 -4.74 -13.12 18.56
CA LYS A 746 -5.21 -12.77 19.91
C LYS A 746 -6.50 -11.96 19.91
N TRP A 747 -6.70 -11.12 18.91
CA TRP A 747 -7.96 -10.42 18.73
C TRP A 747 -9.08 -11.44 18.44
N LEU A 748 -8.87 -12.37 17.51
CA LEU A 748 -9.85 -13.42 17.17
C LEU A 748 -10.19 -14.33 18.36
N GLU A 749 -9.21 -14.74 19.15
CA GLU A 749 -9.44 -15.51 20.39
C GLU A 749 -10.32 -14.73 21.39
N ARG A 750 -10.07 -13.43 21.55
CA ARG A 750 -10.81 -12.59 22.50
C ARG A 750 -12.27 -12.37 22.09
N PHE A 751 -12.54 -12.28 20.79
CA PHE A 751 -13.89 -12.08 20.25
C PHE A 751 -14.62 -13.38 19.91
N GLY A 752 -13.98 -14.54 20.12
CA GLY A 752 -14.60 -15.86 19.94
C GLY A 752 -14.61 -16.38 18.49
N ASP A 753 -13.93 -15.70 17.57
CA ASP A 753 -13.88 -16.07 16.14
C ASP A 753 -12.67 -16.95 15.79
N GLY A 754 -11.75 -17.21 16.73
CA GLY A 754 -10.50 -17.94 16.46
C GLY A 754 -10.71 -19.35 15.88
N GLU A 755 -11.59 -20.15 16.47
CA GLU A 755 -11.86 -21.52 16.02
C GLU A 755 -12.49 -21.55 14.61
N ARG A 756 -13.33 -20.55 14.29
CA ARG A 756 -13.91 -20.41 12.95
C ARG A 756 -12.79 -20.26 11.90
N TRP A 757 -11.85 -19.35 12.12
CA TRP A 757 -10.78 -19.11 11.16
C TRP A 757 -9.76 -20.24 11.09
N GLN A 758 -9.49 -20.95 12.19
CA GLN A 758 -8.66 -22.16 12.19
C GLN A 758 -9.28 -23.26 11.32
N ARG A 759 -10.59 -23.48 11.45
CA ARG A 759 -11.34 -24.40 10.60
C ARG A 759 -11.28 -24.00 9.13
N GLU A 760 -11.57 -22.74 8.84
CA GLU A 760 -11.59 -22.21 7.47
C GLU A 760 -10.21 -22.28 6.82
N ALA A 761 -9.14 -22.04 7.58
CA ALA A 761 -7.76 -22.18 7.11
C ALA A 761 -7.42 -23.63 6.71
N ILE A 762 -7.84 -24.61 7.50
CA ILE A 762 -7.62 -26.04 7.17
C ILE A 762 -8.40 -26.41 5.91
N GLU A 763 -9.65 -25.97 5.79
CA GLU A 763 -10.47 -26.23 4.61
C GLU A 763 -9.83 -25.65 3.34
N VAL A 764 -9.39 -24.39 3.40
CA VAL A 764 -8.73 -23.70 2.29
C VAL A 764 -7.42 -24.39 1.90
N VAL A 765 -6.57 -24.73 2.88
CA VAL A 765 -5.30 -25.42 2.62
C VAL A 765 -5.52 -26.83 2.10
N ALA A 766 -6.48 -27.59 2.65
CA ALA A 766 -6.79 -28.94 2.18
C ALA A 766 -7.30 -28.95 0.73
N LYS A 767 -8.08 -27.95 0.34
CA LYS A 767 -8.54 -27.75 -1.05
C LYS A 767 -7.42 -27.30 -1.98
N ALA A 768 -6.52 -26.44 -1.51
CA ALA A 768 -5.39 -25.92 -2.29
C ALA A 768 -4.25 -26.92 -2.46
N PHE A 769 -4.01 -27.80 -1.49
CA PHE A 769 -2.88 -28.73 -1.49
C PHE A 769 -3.16 -29.87 -2.49
N PRO A 770 -2.45 -29.94 -3.62
CA PRO A 770 -2.76 -30.88 -4.69
C PRO A 770 -2.32 -32.31 -4.35
N SER A 771 -2.68 -33.26 -5.22
CA SER A 771 -2.06 -34.59 -5.20
C SER A 771 -0.55 -34.48 -5.38
N GLY A 772 0.21 -35.37 -4.72
CA GLY A 772 1.68 -35.34 -4.67
C GLY A 772 2.39 -35.63 -5.99
N ASP A 773 1.69 -35.64 -7.12
CA ASP A 773 2.22 -35.90 -8.46
C ASP A 773 3.38 -34.98 -8.82
N TYR A 774 4.34 -35.48 -9.60
CA TYR A 774 5.58 -34.76 -9.93
C TYR A 774 5.34 -33.35 -10.52
N ASN A 775 4.32 -33.19 -11.35
CA ASN A 775 3.97 -31.91 -11.96
C ASN A 775 3.53 -30.84 -10.93
N ASN A 776 3.05 -31.27 -9.76
CA ASN A 776 2.53 -30.40 -8.71
C ASN A 776 3.56 -30.14 -7.60
N TRP A 777 4.78 -30.68 -7.68
CA TRP A 777 5.76 -30.59 -6.59
C TRP A 777 6.09 -29.18 -6.17
N LYS A 778 6.23 -28.24 -7.12
CA LYS A 778 6.46 -26.82 -6.78
C LYS A 778 5.34 -26.23 -5.93
N THR A 779 4.09 -26.60 -6.23
CA THR A 779 2.92 -26.20 -5.46
C THR A 779 2.92 -26.85 -4.09
N CYS A 780 3.22 -28.16 -4.00
CA CYS A 780 3.37 -28.86 -2.71
C CYS A 780 4.49 -28.25 -1.84
N GLU A 781 5.62 -27.88 -2.43
CA GLU A 781 6.74 -27.20 -1.73
C GLU A 781 6.31 -25.85 -1.16
N ALA A 782 5.67 -25.00 -1.98
CA ALA A 782 5.14 -23.71 -1.52
C ALA A 782 4.08 -23.86 -0.44
N MET A 783 3.24 -24.90 -0.52
CA MET A 783 2.14 -25.14 0.43
C MET A 783 2.56 -25.84 1.73
N SER A 784 3.71 -26.52 1.75
CA SER A 784 4.14 -27.34 2.89
C SER A 784 4.28 -26.57 4.21
N PRO A 785 4.85 -25.34 4.25
CA PRO A 785 4.89 -24.53 5.47
C PRO A 785 3.48 -24.19 6.00
N HIS A 786 2.57 -23.78 5.13
CA HIS A 786 1.19 -23.45 5.50
C HIS A 786 0.42 -24.68 5.98
N ALA A 787 0.58 -25.82 5.30
CA ALA A 787 0.00 -27.09 5.72
C ALA A 787 0.48 -27.52 7.12
N THR A 788 1.78 -27.42 7.36
CA THR A 788 2.37 -27.72 8.68
C THR A 788 1.86 -26.77 9.77
N GLU A 789 1.62 -25.49 9.46
CA GLU A 789 1.07 -24.53 10.41
C GLU A 789 -0.38 -24.84 10.76
N VAL A 790 -1.26 -25.08 9.77
CA VAL A 790 -2.69 -25.33 10.03
C VAL A 790 -2.94 -26.67 10.74
N LEU A 791 -2.07 -27.66 10.56
CA LEU A 791 -2.15 -28.96 11.25
C LEU A 791 -1.89 -28.86 12.77
N LYS A 792 -1.38 -27.74 13.28
CA LYS A 792 -1.19 -27.51 14.72
C LYS A 792 -2.48 -27.17 15.45
N TYR A 793 -3.53 -26.76 14.73
CA TYR A 793 -4.79 -26.33 15.33
C TYR A 793 -5.60 -27.52 15.84
N LYS A 794 -6.29 -27.31 16.96
CA LYS A 794 -7.22 -28.29 17.52
C LYS A 794 -8.58 -28.09 16.88
N LEU A 795 -9.14 -29.15 16.33
CA LEU A 795 -10.43 -29.13 15.65
C LEU A 795 -11.41 -30.00 16.42
N GLU A 796 -12.62 -29.48 16.62
CA GLU A 796 -13.70 -30.17 17.33
C GLU A 796 -14.81 -30.67 16.38
N SER A 797 -14.86 -30.16 15.15
CA SER A 797 -15.87 -30.56 14.17
C SER A 797 -15.39 -31.74 13.32
N ASP A 798 -16.26 -32.75 13.16
CA ASP A 798 -16.00 -33.92 12.32
C ASP A 798 -15.60 -33.54 10.89
N GLN A 799 -16.27 -32.55 10.29
CA GLN A 799 -15.97 -32.08 8.95
C GLN A 799 -14.52 -31.57 8.85
N SER A 800 -14.10 -30.71 9.79
CA SER A 800 -12.73 -30.17 9.90
C SER A 800 -11.68 -31.25 10.09
N MET A 801 -12.02 -32.30 10.84
CA MET A 801 -11.15 -33.46 11.00
C MET A 801 -11.03 -34.26 9.70
N LEU A 802 -12.08 -34.34 8.87
CA LEU A 802 -12.02 -34.97 7.55
C LEU A 802 -11.21 -34.15 6.53
N GLU A 803 -11.30 -32.82 6.54
CA GLU A 803 -10.43 -31.96 5.74
C GLU A 803 -8.96 -32.13 6.16
N ARG A 804 -8.69 -32.15 7.47
CA ARG A 804 -7.36 -32.45 8.02
C ARG A 804 -6.85 -33.80 7.54
N ALA A 805 -7.66 -34.86 7.62
CA ALA A 805 -7.28 -36.19 7.16
C ALA A 805 -6.99 -36.23 5.65
N SER A 806 -7.67 -35.39 4.86
CA SER A 806 -7.45 -35.27 3.42
C SER A 806 -6.17 -34.51 3.08
N LEU A 807 -5.87 -33.44 3.82
CA LEU A 807 -4.58 -32.76 3.73
C LEU A 807 -3.42 -33.69 4.08
N LEU A 808 -3.52 -34.42 5.20
CA LEU A 808 -2.51 -35.40 5.62
C LEU A 808 -2.31 -36.51 4.58
N TYR A 809 -3.37 -36.98 3.92
CA TYR A 809 -3.28 -37.96 2.84
C TYR A 809 -2.47 -37.42 1.66
N ASN A 810 -2.75 -36.19 1.20
CA ASN A 810 -2.02 -35.58 0.08
C ASN A 810 -0.56 -35.27 0.44
N MET A 811 -0.30 -34.81 1.67
CA MET A 811 1.05 -34.61 2.19
C MET A 811 1.82 -35.92 2.27
N ALA A 812 1.19 -37.00 2.75
CA ALA A 812 1.81 -38.32 2.84
C ALA A 812 2.22 -38.83 1.45
N TRP A 813 1.36 -38.64 0.44
CA TRP A 813 1.67 -38.98 -0.94
C TRP A 813 2.88 -38.18 -1.45
N TYR A 814 2.88 -36.86 -1.29
CA TYR A 814 4.00 -36.02 -1.68
C TYR A 814 5.30 -36.43 -0.97
N ASN A 815 5.26 -36.67 0.34
CA ASN A 815 6.42 -37.08 1.14
C ASN A 815 6.93 -38.47 0.75
N TRP A 816 6.04 -39.41 0.42
CA TRP A 816 6.43 -40.73 -0.09
C TRP A 816 7.16 -40.61 -1.43
N LEU A 817 6.64 -39.80 -2.35
CA LEU A 817 7.25 -39.56 -3.66
C LEU A 817 8.60 -38.83 -3.57
N GLN A 818 8.82 -38.03 -2.52
CA GLN A 818 10.11 -37.39 -2.19
C GLN A 818 11.10 -38.34 -1.47
N GLY A 819 10.67 -39.56 -1.11
CA GLY A 819 11.48 -40.51 -0.34
C GLY A 819 11.53 -40.26 1.17
N ARG A 820 10.67 -39.37 1.71
CA ARG A 820 10.58 -39.05 3.14
C ARG A 820 9.61 -39.99 3.86
N TYR A 821 9.92 -41.29 3.88
CA TYR A 821 8.98 -42.33 4.29
C TYR A 821 8.53 -42.25 5.76
N GLU A 822 9.38 -41.81 6.69
CA GLU A 822 8.98 -41.68 8.11
C GLU A 822 7.91 -40.61 8.33
N ILE A 823 8.03 -39.46 7.66
CA ILE A 823 7.03 -38.38 7.71
C ILE A 823 5.73 -38.87 7.07
N ALA A 824 5.84 -39.46 5.87
CA ALA A 824 4.69 -40.00 5.15
C ALA A 824 3.93 -41.07 5.97
N LYS A 825 4.65 -41.87 6.79
CA LYS A 825 4.03 -42.90 7.63
C LYS A 825 3.18 -42.27 8.72
N ALA A 826 3.71 -41.27 9.43
CA ALA A 826 2.98 -40.58 10.47
C ALA A 826 1.70 -39.91 9.92
N GLU A 827 1.84 -39.20 8.80
CA GLU A 827 0.73 -38.49 8.14
C GLU A 827 -0.35 -39.46 7.62
N SER A 828 0.04 -40.55 6.94
CA SER A 828 -0.90 -41.54 6.41
C SER A 828 -1.60 -42.33 7.52
N GLN A 829 -0.89 -42.66 8.60
CA GLN A 829 -1.48 -43.33 9.76
C GLN A 829 -2.52 -42.44 10.45
N GLU A 830 -2.22 -41.16 10.65
CA GLU A 830 -3.14 -40.21 11.28
C GLU A 830 -4.39 -39.95 10.40
N SER A 831 -4.19 -39.82 9.08
CA SER A 831 -5.28 -39.75 8.11
C SER A 831 -6.21 -40.97 8.20
N LEU A 832 -5.63 -42.18 8.24
CA LEU A 832 -6.38 -43.43 8.34
C LEU A 832 -7.18 -43.51 9.64
N THR A 833 -6.54 -43.27 10.78
CA THR A 833 -7.20 -43.34 12.10
C THR A 833 -8.34 -42.34 12.21
N THR A 834 -8.18 -41.13 11.66
CA THR A 834 -9.23 -40.10 11.66
C THR A 834 -10.43 -40.52 10.80
N ARG A 835 -10.18 -41.02 9.58
CA ARG A 835 -11.24 -41.46 8.66
C ARG A 835 -11.98 -42.70 9.19
N GLN A 836 -11.28 -43.66 9.80
CA GLN A 836 -11.91 -44.82 10.44
C GLN A 836 -12.81 -44.46 11.63
N HIS A 837 -12.47 -43.39 12.36
CA HIS A 837 -13.27 -42.94 13.50
C HIS A 837 -14.56 -42.22 13.07
N LEU A 838 -14.53 -41.50 11.93
CA LEU A 838 -15.60 -40.59 11.54
C LEU A 838 -16.47 -41.09 10.38
N LEU A 839 -15.94 -41.94 9.50
CA LEU A 839 -16.65 -42.43 8.33
C LEU A 839 -17.17 -43.85 8.57
N GLN A 840 -18.16 -44.26 7.77
CA GLN A 840 -18.63 -45.64 7.75
C GLN A 840 -17.57 -46.55 7.12
N ASP A 841 -17.48 -47.81 7.57
CA ASP A 841 -16.44 -48.76 7.17
C ASP A 841 -16.28 -48.97 5.65
N ASN A 842 -17.34 -48.72 4.87
CA ASN A 842 -17.36 -48.89 3.41
C ASN A 842 -17.00 -47.61 2.62
N ASP A 843 -16.54 -46.54 3.28
CA ASP A 843 -16.16 -45.31 2.60
C ASP A 843 -14.84 -45.45 1.83
N THR A 844 -14.86 -45.08 0.55
CA THR A 844 -13.70 -45.12 -0.35
C THR A 844 -12.50 -44.32 0.16
N MET A 845 -12.70 -43.28 0.97
CA MET A 845 -11.62 -42.51 1.58
C MET A 845 -10.81 -43.31 2.59
N ILE A 846 -11.46 -44.25 3.30
CA ILE A 846 -10.76 -45.18 4.19
C ILE A 846 -9.84 -46.08 3.35
N PHE A 847 -10.36 -46.60 2.22
CA PHE A 847 -9.58 -47.48 1.34
C PHE A 847 -8.36 -46.76 0.77
N ASN A 848 -8.51 -45.47 0.42
CA ASN A 848 -7.40 -44.63 -0.02
C ASN A 848 -6.33 -44.49 1.06
N SER A 849 -6.72 -44.22 2.31
CA SER A 849 -5.77 -44.09 3.43
C SER A 849 -5.08 -45.42 3.76
N ILE A 850 -5.78 -46.56 3.71
CA ILE A 850 -5.14 -47.89 3.88
C ILE A 850 -4.12 -48.12 2.76
N GLY A 851 -4.51 -47.86 1.51
CA GLY A 851 -3.61 -48.02 0.35
C GLY A 851 -2.38 -47.11 0.42
N MET A 852 -2.52 -45.88 0.92
CA MET A 852 -1.40 -44.95 1.10
C MET A 852 -0.44 -45.42 2.20
N LEU A 853 -0.96 -45.87 3.34
CA LEU A 853 -0.12 -46.43 4.40
C LEU A 853 0.61 -47.69 3.93
N ALA A 854 -0.06 -48.56 3.15
CA ALA A 854 0.56 -49.73 2.53
C ALA A 854 1.72 -49.35 1.59
N LEU A 855 1.54 -48.32 0.75
CA LEU A 855 2.60 -47.77 -0.12
C LEU A 855 3.79 -47.23 0.68
N VAL A 856 3.53 -46.56 1.81
CA VAL A 856 4.62 -46.07 2.66
C VAL A 856 5.38 -47.22 3.33
N LEU A 857 4.67 -48.23 3.84
CA LEU A 857 5.29 -49.40 4.47
C LEU A 857 6.11 -50.21 3.45
N GLU A 858 5.61 -50.36 2.23
CA GLU A 858 6.34 -50.95 1.11
C GLU A 858 7.63 -50.15 0.81
N GLY A 859 7.53 -48.82 0.72
CA GLY A 859 8.69 -47.94 0.56
C GLY A 859 9.68 -47.94 1.72
N GLN A 860 9.26 -48.33 2.94
CA GLN A 860 10.16 -48.58 4.09
C GLN A 860 10.80 -49.98 4.06
N GLY A 861 10.41 -50.84 3.11
CA GLY A 861 10.83 -52.24 3.05
C GLY A 861 10.10 -53.17 4.03
N LYS A 862 8.99 -52.72 4.64
CA LYS A 862 8.18 -53.49 5.61
C LYS A 862 7.10 -54.29 4.89
N TYR A 863 7.53 -55.23 4.06
CA TYR A 863 6.63 -55.93 3.14
C TYR A 863 5.54 -56.75 3.86
N ASP A 864 5.87 -57.39 4.99
CA ASP A 864 4.93 -58.21 5.76
C ASP A 864 3.82 -57.37 6.42
N GLU A 865 4.09 -56.12 6.78
CA GLU A 865 3.08 -55.19 7.29
C GLU A 865 2.19 -54.63 6.14
N ALA A 866 2.76 -54.45 4.94
CA ALA A 866 2.06 -53.89 3.78
C ALA A 866 1.11 -54.88 3.09
N GLU A 867 1.47 -56.17 3.01
CA GLU A 867 0.68 -57.20 2.31
C GLU A 867 -0.78 -57.30 2.77
N PRO A 868 -1.10 -57.45 4.08
CA PRO A 868 -2.48 -57.54 4.53
C PRO A 868 -3.28 -56.28 4.17
N MET A 869 -2.67 -55.10 4.24
CA MET A 869 -3.30 -53.83 3.89
C MET A 869 -3.62 -53.74 2.40
N TYR A 870 -2.72 -54.18 1.52
CA TYR A 870 -3.01 -54.23 0.08
C TYR A 870 -4.10 -55.24 -0.26
N ARG A 871 -4.06 -56.45 0.32
CA ARG A 871 -5.10 -57.46 0.10
C ARG A 871 -6.46 -56.96 0.57
N GLN A 872 -6.52 -56.31 1.74
CA GLN A 872 -7.73 -55.68 2.25
C GLN A 872 -8.22 -54.55 1.33
N THR A 873 -7.33 -53.64 0.91
CA THR A 873 -7.69 -52.51 0.03
C THR A 873 -8.21 -52.99 -1.32
N LEU A 874 -7.60 -54.02 -1.91
CA LEU A 874 -8.03 -54.63 -3.16
C LEU A 874 -9.45 -55.23 -3.00
N LEU A 875 -9.66 -56.03 -1.95
CA LEU A 875 -10.97 -56.63 -1.68
C LEU A 875 -12.06 -55.56 -1.51
N LEU A 876 -11.80 -54.55 -0.69
CA LEU A 876 -12.76 -53.47 -0.44
C LEU A 876 -13.10 -52.69 -1.72
N ARG A 877 -12.10 -52.32 -2.52
CA ARG A 877 -12.33 -51.63 -3.80
C ARG A 877 -13.02 -52.50 -4.84
N GLU A 878 -12.70 -53.80 -4.91
CA GLU A 878 -13.42 -54.74 -5.79
C GLU A 878 -14.91 -54.81 -5.42
N THR A 879 -15.23 -54.87 -4.13
CA THR A 879 -16.63 -54.93 -3.67
C THR A 879 -17.38 -53.62 -3.88
N ALA A 880 -16.74 -52.47 -3.67
CA ALA A 880 -17.40 -51.15 -3.73
C ALA A 880 -17.45 -50.55 -5.15
N LEU A 881 -16.40 -50.71 -5.94
CA LEU A 881 -16.21 -50.03 -7.24
C LEU A 881 -16.24 -51.00 -8.43
N GLY A 882 -16.10 -52.31 -8.17
CA GLY A 882 -15.99 -53.34 -9.19
C GLY A 882 -14.55 -53.59 -9.67
N LYS A 883 -14.37 -54.68 -10.42
CA LYS A 883 -13.06 -55.22 -10.84
C LYS A 883 -12.36 -54.41 -11.94
N GLU A 884 -13.11 -53.73 -12.80
CA GLU A 884 -12.55 -52.94 -13.91
C GLU A 884 -12.28 -51.47 -13.52
N HIS A 885 -12.62 -51.04 -12.30
CA HIS A 885 -12.43 -49.66 -11.86
C HIS A 885 -10.92 -49.30 -11.78
N PRO A 886 -10.49 -48.12 -12.27
CA PRO A 886 -9.07 -47.72 -12.28
C PRO A 886 -8.35 -47.86 -10.93
N ASP A 887 -9.01 -47.50 -9.83
CA ASP A 887 -8.45 -47.61 -8.47
C ASP A 887 -8.31 -49.06 -8.01
N THR A 888 -9.22 -49.95 -8.40
CA THR A 888 -9.14 -51.39 -8.12
C THR A 888 -7.95 -51.99 -8.87
N LEU A 889 -7.80 -51.64 -10.15
CA LEU A 889 -6.63 -52.01 -10.96
C LEU A 889 -5.33 -51.42 -10.40
N GLY A 890 -5.40 -50.23 -9.79
CA GLY A 890 -4.31 -49.63 -9.00
C GLY A 890 -3.88 -50.48 -7.83
N SER A 891 -4.83 -50.92 -7.00
CA SER A 891 -4.55 -51.81 -5.88
C SER A 891 -3.97 -53.15 -6.33
N MET A 892 -4.51 -53.73 -7.41
CA MET A 892 -4.02 -55.00 -7.96
C MET A 892 -2.57 -54.88 -8.46
N ASN A 893 -2.24 -53.80 -9.16
CA ASN A 893 -0.87 -53.53 -9.59
C ASN A 893 0.11 -53.36 -8.42
N ASN A 894 -0.32 -52.67 -7.35
CA ASN A 894 0.52 -52.41 -6.19
C ASN A 894 0.72 -53.69 -5.36
N LEU A 895 -0.32 -54.52 -5.20
CA LEU A 895 -0.19 -55.84 -4.57
C LEU A 895 0.76 -56.74 -5.38
N ALA A 896 0.63 -56.78 -6.71
CA ALA A 896 1.54 -57.55 -7.56
C ALA A 896 2.99 -57.07 -7.42
N PHE A 897 3.21 -55.77 -7.26
CA PHE A 897 4.54 -55.19 -7.00
C PHE A 897 5.13 -55.60 -5.66
N LEU A 898 4.29 -55.62 -4.62
CA LEU A 898 4.72 -56.11 -3.31
C LEU A 898 5.07 -57.60 -3.36
N LEU A 899 4.24 -58.42 -4.00
CA LEU A 899 4.47 -59.86 -4.16
C LEU A 899 5.76 -60.13 -4.95
N GLN A 900 6.02 -59.36 -6.01
CA GLN A 900 7.31 -59.37 -6.71
C GLN A 900 8.46 -59.03 -5.76
N SER A 901 8.32 -57.98 -4.95
CA SER A 901 9.35 -57.53 -4.01
C SER A 901 9.66 -58.57 -2.94
N GLN A 902 8.67 -59.38 -2.52
CA GLN A 902 8.83 -60.53 -1.63
C GLN A 902 9.39 -61.79 -2.32
N GLY A 903 9.46 -61.81 -3.66
CA GLY A 903 9.89 -62.98 -4.44
C GLY A 903 8.79 -63.98 -4.81
N LYS A 904 7.51 -63.67 -4.58
CA LYS A 904 6.36 -64.52 -4.91
C LYS A 904 5.93 -64.32 -6.38
N TYR A 905 6.80 -64.70 -7.32
CA TYR A 905 6.59 -64.39 -8.74
C TYR A 905 5.38 -65.08 -9.37
N ASP A 906 5.05 -66.30 -8.94
CA ASP A 906 3.92 -67.08 -9.46
C ASP A 906 2.56 -66.44 -9.14
N GLU A 907 2.44 -65.72 -8.02
CA GLU A 907 1.24 -64.95 -7.68
C GLU A 907 1.21 -63.59 -8.41
N ALA A 908 2.38 -62.95 -8.60
CA ALA A 908 2.48 -61.61 -9.17
C ALA A 908 2.21 -61.57 -10.69
N GLU A 909 2.73 -62.55 -11.45
CA GLU A 909 2.61 -62.58 -12.92
C GLU A 909 1.16 -62.57 -13.43
N PRO A 910 0.25 -63.46 -12.97
CA PRO A 910 -1.13 -63.46 -13.44
C PRO A 910 -1.84 -62.13 -13.09
N MET A 911 -1.57 -61.57 -11.90
CA MET A 911 -2.13 -60.28 -11.51
C MET A 911 -1.65 -59.15 -12.43
N TYR A 912 -0.37 -59.09 -12.77
CA TYR A 912 0.14 -58.08 -13.68
C TYR A 912 -0.42 -58.21 -15.09
N ARG A 913 -0.45 -59.43 -15.65
CA ARG A 913 -1.02 -59.68 -16.99
C ARG A 913 -2.50 -59.29 -17.04
N GLN A 914 -3.28 -59.67 -16.02
CA GLN A 914 -4.68 -59.27 -15.91
C GLN A 914 -4.84 -57.76 -15.76
N THR A 915 -4.02 -57.12 -14.92
CA THR A 915 -4.09 -55.66 -14.70
C THR A 915 -3.80 -54.88 -15.97
N LEU A 916 -2.75 -55.28 -16.71
CA LEU A 916 -2.37 -54.64 -17.97
C LEU A 916 -3.50 -54.76 -19.00
N LEU A 917 -4.06 -55.96 -19.16
CA LEU A 917 -5.18 -56.21 -20.09
C LEU A 917 -6.39 -55.31 -19.77
N LEU A 918 -6.80 -55.25 -18.49
CA LEU A 918 -7.95 -54.45 -18.08
C LEU A 918 -7.69 -52.95 -18.20
N ARG A 919 -6.47 -52.47 -17.89
CA ARG A 919 -6.10 -51.05 -18.06
C ARG A 919 -6.01 -50.64 -19.52
N GLU A 920 -5.49 -51.50 -20.40
CA GLU A 920 -5.50 -51.23 -21.84
C GLU A 920 -6.93 -51.08 -22.38
N LYS A 921 -7.87 -51.90 -21.91
CA LYS A 921 -9.29 -51.82 -22.27
C LYS A 921 -9.96 -50.57 -21.71
N ALA A 922 -9.71 -50.22 -20.45
CA ALA A 922 -10.42 -49.15 -19.75
C ALA A 922 -9.85 -47.75 -20.01
N LEU A 923 -8.52 -47.61 -20.07
CA LEU A 923 -7.81 -46.32 -20.11
C LEU A 923 -7.03 -46.10 -21.41
N GLY A 924 -6.83 -47.16 -22.21
CA GLY A 924 -6.01 -47.13 -23.42
C GLY A 924 -4.52 -47.40 -23.15
N LYS A 925 -3.77 -47.60 -24.24
CA LYS A 925 -2.37 -48.04 -24.21
C LYS A 925 -1.36 -46.96 -23.80
N GLU A 926 -1.65 -45.69 -24.10
CA GLU A 926 -0.75 -44.56 -23.80
C GLU A 926 -0.97 -43.98 -22.38
N HIS A 927 -1.98 -44.45 -21.64
CA HIS A 927 -2.28 -43.91 -20.31
C HIS A 927 -1.14 -44.20 -19.32
N PRO A 928 -0.71 -43.23 -18.48
CA PRO A 928 0.41 -43.41 -17.54
C PRO A 928 0.31 -44.65 -16.65
N ASP A 929 -0.90 -44.99 -16.19
CA ASP A 929 -1.14 -46.19 -15.40
C ASP A 929 -0.98 -47.50 -16.17
N THR A 930 -1.37 -47.53 -17.44
CA THR A 930 -1.16 -48.69 -18.32
C THR A 930 0.34 -48.90 -18.55
N LEU A 931 1.07 -47.82 -18.83
CA LEU A 931 2.53 -47.84 -18.99
C LEU A 931 3.25 -48.25 -17.69
N ARG A 932 2.71 -47.87 -16.53
CA ARG A 932 3.20 -48.33 -15.23
C ARG A 932 3.04 -49.85 -15.04
N SER A 933 1.89 -50.41 -15.39
CA SER A 933 1.69 -51.86 -15.34
C SER A 933 2.58 -52.61 -16.34
N MET A 934 2.76 -52.08 -17.55
CA MET A 934 3.66 -52.66 -18.56
C MET A 934 5.12 -52.68 -18.07
N ASN A 935 5.62 -51.58 -17.51
CA ASN A 935 6.97 -51.51 -16.94
C ASN A 935 7.19 -52.50 -15.80
N ASN A 936 6.18 -52.66 -14.93
CA ASN A 936 6.27 -53.56 -13.79
C ASN A 936 6.21 -55.04 -14.21
N LEU A 937 5.35 -55.38 -15.18
CA LEU A 937 5.34 -56.72 -15.78
C LEU A 937 6.69 -57.04 -16.44
N ALA A 938 7.26 -56.11 -17.21
CA ALA A 938 8.58 -56.30 -17.81
C ALA A 938 9.67 -56.56 -16.74
N SER A 939 9.61 -55.86 -15.60
CA SER A 939 10.52 -56.07 -14.48
C SER A 939 10.36 -57.43 -13.81
N LEU A 940 9.13 -57.91 -13.69
CA LEU A 940 8.89 -59.26 -13.21
C LEU A 940 9.46 -60.31 -14.17
N LEU A 941 9.22 -60.15 -15.47
CA LEU A 941 9.72 -61.06 -16.50
C LEU A 941 11.26 -61.08 -16.53
N GLU A 942 11.91 -59.91 -16.39
CA GLU A 942 13.36 -59.80 -16.18
C GLU A 942 13.79 -60.59 -14.93
N SER A 943 13.05 -60.44 -13.82
CA SER A 943 13.38 -61.11 -12.55
C SER A 943 13.25 -62.64 -12.64
N GLN A 944 12.35 -63.15 -13.49
CA GLN A 944 12.19 -64.57 -13.82
C GLN A 944 13.19 -65.07 -14.88
N GLY A 945 13.93 -64.18 -15.54
CA GLY A 945 14.87 -64.53 -16.62
C GLY A 945 14.24 -64.60 -18.03
N LYS A 946 12.97 -64.19 -18.19
CA LYS A 946 12.26 -64.16 -19.48
C LYS A 946 12.60 -62.87 -20.27
N TYR A 947 13.87 -62.72 -20.65
CA TYR A 947 14.37 -61.47 -21.24
C TYR A 947 13.74 -61.14 -22.61
N ASP A 948 13.44 -62.16 -23.41
CA ASP A 948 12.84 -61.98 -24.75
C ASP A 948 11.44 -61.37 -24.71
N GLU A 949 10.67 -61.61 -23.63
CA GLU A 949 9.37 -60.96 -23.42
C GLU A 949 9.53 -59.56 -22.79
N ALA A 950 10.54 -59.37 -21.92
CA ALA A 950 10.74 -58.11 -21.19
C ALA A 950 11.29 -56.97 -22.07
N GLU A 951 12.26 -57.27 -22.95
CA GLU A 951 12.91 -56.28 -23.81
C GLU A 951 11.94 -55.43 -24.66
N PRO A 952 11.03 -56.03 -25.47
CA PRO A 952 10.10 -55.24 -26.28
C PRO A 952 9.15 -54.40 -25.42
N MET A 953 8.73 -54.91 -24.24
CA MET A 953 7.87 -54.15 -23.32
C MET A 953 8.58 -52.93 -22.75
N TYR A 954 9.86 -53.05 -22.37
CA TYR A 954 10.62 -51.91 -21.87
C TYR A 954 10.84 -50.83 -22.93
N TRP A 955 11.22 -51.22 -24.15
CA TRP A 955 11.38 -50.29 -25.26
C TRP A 955 10.09 -49.56 -25.58
N GLN A 956 8.97 -50.30 -25.70
CA GLN A 956 7.66 -49.72 -25.94
C GLN A 956 7.25 -48.75 -24.82
N THR A 957 7.45 -49.14 -23.56
CA THR A 957 7.12 -48.30 -22.40
C THR A 957 7.93 -47.01 -22.40
N LEU A 958 9.25 -47.09 -22.62
CA LEU A 958 10.14 -45.93 -22.63
C LEU A 958 9.73 -44.95 -23.72
N LEU A 959 9.50 -45.43 -24.95
CA LEU A 959 9.08 -44.60 -26.08
C LEU A 959 7.76 -43.86 -25.79
N LEU A 960 6.76 -44.58 -25.26
CA LEU A 960 5.45 -44.01 -24.96
C LEU A 960 5.51 -43.00 -23.79
N ARG A 961 6.32 -43.26 -22.76
CA ARG A 961 6.53 -42.32 -21.64
C ARG A 961 7.29 -41.07 -22.06
N GLU A 962 8.31 -41.21 -22.90
CA GLU A 962 9.01 -40.05 -23.46
C GLU A 962 8.05 -39.14 -24.25
N LYS A 963 7.15 -39.73 -25.04
CA LYS A 963 6.11 -38.99 -25.79
C LYS A 963 5.09 -38.32 -24.87
N ALA A 964 4.62 -39.02 -23.83
CA ALA A 964 3.51 -38.56 -23.00
C ALA A 964 3.94 -37.61 -21.85
N LEU A 965 5.08 -37.89 -21.20
CA LEU A 965 5.52 -37.20 -19.98
C LEU A 965 6.81 -36.40 -20.18
N GLY A 966 7.53 -36.62 -21.28
CA GLY A 966 8.84 -36.05 -21.54
C GLY A 966 10.00 -36.86 -20.94
N LYS A 967 11.22 -36.49 -21.34
CA LYS A 967 12.46 -37.23 -21.03
C LYS A 967 12.95 -37.09 -19.59
N GLU A 968 12.65 -35.96 -18.95
CA GLU A 968 13.10 -35.67 -17.58
C GLU A 968 12.12 -36.18 -16.50
N HIS A 969 10.95 -36.68 -16.89
CA HIS A 969 9.95 -37.14 -15.93
C HIS A 969 10.46 -38.38 -15.15
N PRO A 970 10.28 -38.46 -13.82
CA PRO A 970 10.82 -39.56 -13.00
C PRO A 970 10.42 -40.97 -13.48
N ASP A 971 9.19 -41.11 -13.99
CA ASP A 971 8.72 -42.38 -14.55
C ASP A 971 9.40 -42.78 -15.87
N THR A 972 9.70 -41.81 -16.73
CA THR A 972 10.48 -42.05 -17.95
C THR A 972 11.89 -42.49 -17.60
N LEU A 973 12.51 -41.78 -16.65
CA LEU A 973 13.84 -42.12 -16.12
C LEU A 973 13.86 -43.50 -15.43
N ARG A 974 12.75 -43.92 -14.80
CA ARG A 974 12.60 -45.27 -14.25
C ARG A 974 12.59 -46.33 -15.34
N SER A 975 11.87 -46.12 -16.44
CA SER A 975 11.88 -47.06 -17.56
C SER A 975 13.26 -47.13 -18.22
N MET A 976 13.96 -46.00 -18.37
CA MET A 976 15.33 -45.97 -18.90
C MET A 976 16.31 -46.73 -18.00
N ASN A 977 16.24 -46.55 -16.69
CA ASN A 977 17.06 -47.30 -15.72
C ASN A 977 16.81 -48.82 -15.77
N ASN A 978 15.55 -49.22 -15.93
CA ASN A 978 15.17 -50.62 -15.96
C ASN A 978 15.57 -51.28 -17.30
N LEU A 979 15.42 -50.57 -18.42
CA LEU A 979 15.94 -51.04 -19.71
C LEU A 979 17.47 -51.22 -19.67
N ALA A 980 18.19 -50.28 -19.05
CA ALA A 980 19.63 -50.42 -18.87
C ALA A 980 20.01 -51.63 -17.97
N SER A 981 19.19 -51.96 -16.96
CA SER A 981 19.34 -53.16 -16.11
C SER A 981 19.16 -54.44 -16.90
N LEU A 982 18.16 -54.47 -17.78
CA LEU A 982 17.95 -55.60 -18.67
C LEU A 982 19.11 -55.78 -19.64
N LEU A 983 19.60 -54.69 -20.26
CA LEU A 983 20.75 -54.73 -21.17
C LEU A 983 22.03 -55.18 -20.44
N GLU A 984 22.25 -54.73 -19.20
CA GLU A 984 23.34 -55.25 -18.34
C GLU A 984 23.17 -56.76 -18.11
N SER A 985 21.96 -57.22 -17.79
CA SER A 985 21.67 -58.64 -17.55
C SER A 985 21.88 -59.52 -18.80
N GLN A 986 21.70 -58.96 -20.00
CA GLN A 986 22.00 -59.60 -21.28
C GLN A 986 23.49 -59.49 -21.68
N GLY A 987 24.33 -58.77 -20.92
CA GLY A 987 25.75 -58.55 -21.23
C GLY A 987 26.03 -57.44 -22.24
N LYS A 988 25.01 -56.67 -22.66
CA LYS A 988 25.12 -55.53 -23.60
C LYS A 988 25.60 -54.26 -22.88
N TYR A 989 26.81 -54.30 -22.32
CA TYR A 989 27.32 -53.23 -21.45
C TYR A 989 27.53 -51.88 -22.16
N ASP A 990 27.93 -51.90 -23.44
CA ASP A 990 28.16 -50.69 -24.23
C ASP A 990 26.89 -49.89 -24.50
N GLU A 991 25.73 -50.56 -24.52
CA GLU A 991 24.41 -49.93 -24.64
C GLU A 991 23.87 -49.46 -23.27
N ALA A 992 24.14 -50.21 -22.20
CA ALA A 992 23.65 -49.90 -20.85
C ALA A 992 24.36 -48.70 -20.21
N GLU A 993 25.68 -48.55 -20.39
CA GLU A 993 26.47 -47.48 -19.76
C GLU A 993 25.98 -46.06 -20.08
N PRO A 994 25.78 -45.67 -21.36
CA PRO A 994 25.29 -44.33 -21.69
C PRO A 994 23.90 -44.08 -21.10
N MET A 995 23.01 -45.07 -21.12
CA MET A 995 21.67 -44.95 -20.53
C MET A 995 21.73 -44.72 -19.01
N TYR A 996 22.56 -45.47 -18.28
CA TYR A 996 22.73 -45.26 -16.84
C TYR A 996 23.33 -43.90 -16.50
N ARG A 997 24.38 -43.48 -17.20
CA ARG A 997 25.02 -42.17 -16.98
C ARG A 997 24.04 -41.03 -17.26
N GLN A 998 23.29 -41.11 -18.35
CA GLN A 998 22.26 -40.14 -18.69
C GLN A 998 21.13 -40.13 -17.63
N THR A 999 20.64 -41.30 -17.22
CA THR A 999 19.58 -41.41 -16.22
C THR A 999 20.00 -40.82 -14.88
N LEU A 1000 21.22 -41.12 -14.41
CA LEU A 1000 21.75 -40.58 -13.16
C LEU A 1000 21.82 -39.04 -13.22
N LEU A 1001 22.37 -38.49 -14.30
CA LEU A 1001 22.48 -37.04 -14.49
C LEU A 1001 21.09 -36.36 -14.46
N LEU A 1002 20.11 -36.92 -15.18
CA LEU A 1002 18.76 -36.36 -15.22
C LEU A 1002 18.03 -36.50 -13.88
N ARG A 1003 18.21 -37.62 -13.15
CA ARG A 1003 17.64 -37.80 -11.80
C ARG A 1003 18.27 -36.88 -10.77
N GLU A 1004 19.58 -36.64 -10.81
CA GLU A 1004 20.23 -35.66 -9.94
C GLU A 1004 19.66 -34.25 -10.15
N LYS A 1005 19.37 -33.88 -11.41
CA LYS A 1005 18.74 -32.60 -11.75
C LYS A 1005 17.27 -32.54 -11.32
N ALA A 1006 16.50 -33.61 -11.54
CA ALA A 1006 15.05 -33.62 -11.34
C ALA A 1006 14.61 -33.88 -9.89
N LEU A 1007 15.36 -34.70 -9.15
CA LEU A 1007 15.00 -35.22 -7.82
C LEU A 1007 16.02 -34.88 -6.73
N GLY A 1008 17.22 -34.44 -7.11
CA GLY A 1008 18.34 -34.26 -6.19
C GLY A 1008 19.14 -35.54 -5.92
N LYS A 1009 20.28 -35.37 -5.25
CA LYS A 1009 21.29 -36.43 -5.04
C LYS A 1009 20.93 -37.45 -3.96
N GLU A 1010 20.20 -37.03 -2.93
CA GLU A 1010 19.83 -37.88 -1.79
C GLU A 1010 18.54 -38.69 -2.04
N HIS A 1011 17.83 -38.44 -3.14
CA HIS A 1011 16.57 -39.10 -3.45
C HIS A 1011 16.77 -40.62 -3.67
N PRO A 1012 15.93 -41.51 -3.12
CA PRO A 1012 16.09 -42.96 -3.22
C PRO A 1012 16.29 -43.48 -4.66
N ASN A 1013 15.49 -42.98 -5.61
CA ASN A 1013 15.64 -43.33 -7.04
C ASN A 1013 16.98 -42.89 -7.65
N THR A 1014 17.53 -41.73 -7.28
CA THR A 1014 18.85 -41.28 -7.74
C THR A 1014 19.94 -42.22 -7.20
N LEU A 1015 19.84 -42.59 -5.94
CA LEU A 1015 20.74 -43.56 -5.29
C LEU A 1015 20.63 -44.95 -5.93
N SER A 1016 19.44 -45.38 -6.36
CA SER A 1016 19.26 -46.62 -7.13
C SER A 1016 19.99 -46.60 -8.46
N SER A 1017 19.89 -45.50 -9.22
CA SER A 1017 20.66 -45.36 -10.47
C SER A 1017 22.16 -45.31 -10.25
N MET A 1018 22.62 -44.65 -9.18
CA MET A 1018 24.05 -44.62 -8.82
C MET A 1018 24.58 -46.01 -8.48
N ASN A 1019 23.84 -46.79 -7.69
CA ASN A 1019 24.17 -48.18 -7.37
C ASN A 1019 24.19 -49.08 -8.63
N ASN A 1020 23.25 -48.90 -9.56
CA ASN A 1020 23.19 -49.70 -10.78
C ASN A 1020 24.32 -49.35 -11.75
N LEU A 1021 24.63 -48.06 -11.93
CA LEU A 1021 25.81 -47.66 -12.70
C LEU A 1021 27.10 -48.23 -12.10
N ALA A 1022 27.25 -48.20 -10.77
CA ALA A 1022 28.39 -48.82 -10.10
C ALA A 1022 28.45 -50.35 -10.31
N SER A 1023 27.29 -51.02 -10.40
CA SER A 1023 27.20 -52.45 -10.76
C SER A 1023 27.71 -52.70 -12.17
N LEU A 1024 27.26 -51.90 -13.14
CA LEU A 1024 27.73 -52.02 -14.51
C LEU A 1024 29.24 -51.76 -14.62
N LEU A 1025 29.75 -50.72 -13.98
CA LEU A 1025 31.19 -50.40 -13.98
C LEU A 1025 32.02 -51.53 -13.35
N LYS A 1026 31.51 -52.16 -12.29
CA LYS A 1026 32.11 -53.38 -11.73
C LYS A 1026 32.10 -54.52 -12.76
N SER A 1027 30.99 -54.77 -13.44
CA SER A 1027 30.87 -55.82 -14.46
C SER A 1027 31.85 -55.60 -15.63
N GLN A 1028 32.17 -54.34 -15.96
CA GLN A 1028 33.20 -53.95 -16.93
C GLN A 1028 34.64 -53.99 -16.39
N GLY A 1029 34.86 -54.28 -15.11
CA GLY A 1029 36.18 -54.27 -14.47
C GLY A 1029 36.71 -52.88 -14.08
N LYS A 1030 35.91 -51.81 -14.23
CA LYS A 1030 36.28 -50.43 -13.87
C LYS A 1030 36.14 -50.17 -12.37
N TYR A 1031 36.85 -50.93 -11.54
CA TYR A 1031 36.69 -50.93 -10.08
C TYR A 1031 37.01 -49.58 -9.41
N ASN A 1032 37.96 -48.82 -9.96
CA ASN A 1032 38.36 -47.51 -9.42
C ASN A 1032 37.24 -46.46 -9.54
N GLU A 1033 36.35 -46.58 -10.53
CA GLU A 1033 35.17 -45.72 -10.65
C GLU A 1033 34.01 -46.25 -9.80
N ALA A 1034 33.83 -47.57 -9.73
CA ALA A 1034 32.70 -48.18 -9.01
C ALA A 1034 32.78 -48.03 -7.48
N GLU A 1035 33.98 -48.16 -6.88
CA GLU A 1035 34.15 -48.12 -5.42
C GLU A 1035 33.67 -46.81 -4.77
N PRO A 1036 34.10 -45.62 -5.21
CA PRO A 1036 33.64 -44.36 -4.61
C PRO A 1036 32.12 -44.20 -4.75
N MET A 1037 31.54 -44.60 -5.89
CA MET A 1037 30.09 -44.51 -6.10
C MET A 1037 29.32 -45.42 -5.14
N TYR A 1038 29.77 -46.67 -4.93
CA TYR A 1038 29.14 -47.56 -3.95
C TYR A 1038 29.27 -47.06 -2.51
N ARG A 1039 30.46 -46.59 -2.11
CA ARG A 1039 30.67 -46.06 -0.75
C ARG A 1039 29.80 -44.83 -0.50
N GLN A 1040 29.72 -43.91 -1.46
CA GLN A 1040 28.85 -42.75 -1.39
C GLN A 1040 27.37 -43.15 -1.34
N THR A 1041 26.94 -44.09 -2.19
CA THR A 1041 25.55 -44.55 -2.24
C THR A 1041 25.14 -45.20 -0.92
N LEU A 1042 26.01 -46.05 -0.34
CA LEU A 1042 25.76 -46.70 0.95
C LEU A 1042 25.60 -45.67 2.07
N LEU A 1043 26.51 -44.68 2.15
CA LEU A 1043 26.44 -43.62 3.15
C LEU A 1043 25.14 -42.81 3.05
N LEU A 1044 24.74 -42.41 1.83
CA LEU A 1044 23.52 -41.63 1.62
C LEU A 1044 22.25 -42.46 1.91
N ARG A 1045 22.23 -43.75 1.53
CA ARG A 1045 21.10 -44.64 1.85
C ARG A 1045 20.99 -44.94 3.34
N GLU A 1046 22.10 -45.14 4.05
CA GLU A 1046 22.07 -45.30 5.52
C GLU A 1046 21.48 -44.06 6.22
N LYS A 1047 21.82 -42.86 5.74
CA LYS A 1047 21.27 -41.60 6.25
C LYS A 1047 19.77 -41.43 5.92
N ALA A 1048 19.36 -41.76 4.70
CA ALA A 1048 18.00 -41.49 4.21
C ALA A 1048 16.98 -42.57 4.59
N LEU A 1049 17.36 -43.85 4.54
CA LEU A 1049 16.46 -45.00 4.68
C LEU A 1049 16.76 -45.85 5.92
N GLY A 1050 17.92 -45.65 6.54
CA GLY A 1050 18.40 -46.48 7.64
C GLY A 1050 19.14 -47.73 7.18
N LYS A 1051 19.74 -48.44 8.16
CA LYS A 1051 20.67 -49.55 7.93
C LYS A 1051 20.00 -50.88 7.55
N GLU A 1052 18.78 -51.10 8.05
CA GLU A 1052 18.04 -52.35 7.81
C GLU A 1052 17.21 -52.32 6.52
N HIS A 1053 17.13 -51.17 5.84
CA HIS A 1053 16.34 -51.04 4.62
C HIS A 1053 16.87 -51.98 3.50
N PRO A 1054 15.99 -52.68 2.75
CA PRO A 1054 16.40 -53.65 1.72
C PRO A 1054 17.41 -53.10 0.69
N ASP A 1055 17.23 -51.83 0.27
CA ASP A 1055 18.14 -51.15 -0.67
C ASP A 1055 19.51 -50.78 -0.07
N THR A 1056 19.55 -50.42 1.21
CA THR A 1056 20.79 -50.18 1.95
C THR A 1056 21.59 -51.48 2.03
N LEU A 1057 20.92 -52.57 2.39
CA LEU A 1057 21.49 -53.92 2.41
C LEU A 1057 21.91 -54.37 0.99
N GLY A 1058 21.18 -53.97 -0.05
CA GLY A 1058 21.56 -54.15 -1.45
C GLY A 1058 22.89 -53.50 -1.79
N SER A 1059 23.05 -52.24 -1.41
CA SER A 1059 24.28 -51.46 -1.63
C SER A 1059 25.46 -52.07 -0.88
N MET A 1060 25.24 -52.48 0.38
CA MET A 1060 26.26 -53.14 1.20
C MET A 1060 26.73 -54.46 0.58
N ASN A 1061 25.80 -55.30 0.12
CA ASN A 1061 26.12 -56.54 -0.60
C ASN A 1061 26.89 -56.27 -1.91
N ASN A 1062 26.54 -55.22 -2.64
CA ASN A 1062 27.18 -54.88 -3.91
C ASN A 1062 28.59 -54.33 -3.71
N LEU A 1063 28.79 -53.46 -2.71
CA LEU A 1063 30.11 -52.99 -2.30
C LEU A 1063 31.00 -54.15 -1.85
N ALA A 1064 30.49 -55.05 -1.00
CA ALA A 1064 31.22 -56.26 -0.59
C ALA A 1064 31.62 -57.12 -1.81
N SER A 1065 30.75 -57.19 -2.83
CA SER A 1065 31.03 -57.90 -4.09
C SER A 1065 32.11 -57.24 -4.92
N LEU A 1066 32.16 -55.91 -4.95
CA LEU A 1066 33.25 -55.17 -5.57
C LEU A 1066 34.57 -55.40 -4.82
N LEU A 1067 34.57 -55.28 -3.49
CA LEU A 1067 35.75 -55.51 -2.65
C LEU A 1067 36.30 -56.92 -2.81
N LYS A 1068 35.42 -57.93 -2.90
CA LYS A 1068 35.81 -59.31 -3.28
C LYS A 1068 36.50 -59.32 -4.65
N SER A 1069 35.94 -58.65 -5.64
CA SER A 1069 36.50 -58.62 -7.01
C SER A 1069 37.87 -57.93 -7.08
N GLN A 1070 38.14 -57.01 -6.14
CA GLN A 1070 39.46 -56.38 -5.95
C GLN A 1070 40.43 -57.21 -5.09
N GLY A 1071 40.01 -58.36 -4.55
CA GLY A 1071 40.83 -59.18 -3.63
C GLY A 1071 40.88 -58.67 -2.18
N LYS A 1072 40.10 -57.64 -1.82
CA LYS A 1072 40.02 -57.09 -0.45
C LYS A 1072 39.07 -57.91 0.43
N TYR A 1073 39.43 -59.17 0.67
CA TYR A 1073 38.55 -60.12 1.35
C TYR A 1073 38.27 -59.78 2.82
N ASP A 1074 39.26 -59.20 3.52
CA ASP A 1074 39.14 -58.81 4.93
C ASP A 1074 38.10 -57.71 5.18
N GLU A 1075 37.87 -56.83 4.20
CA GLU A 1075 36.79 -55.84 4.24
C GLU A 1075 35.44 -56.44 3.78
N ALA A 1076 35.45 -57.35 2.81
CA ALA A 1076 34.24 -57.90 2.21
C ALA A 1076 33.50 -58.89 3.12
N GLU A 1077 34.22 -59.75 3.85
CA GLU A 1077 33.63 -60.78 4.72
C GLU A 1077 32.71 -60.21 5.82
N PRO A 1078 33.16 -59.24 6.66
CA PRO A 1078 32.29 -58.70 7.70
C PRO A 1078 31.05 -58.02 7.11
N MET A 1079 31.18 -57.31 5.98
CA MET A 1079 30.04 -56.71 5.29
C MET A 1079 29.04 -57.76 4.81
N TYR A 1080 29.49 -58.85 4.20
CA TYR A 1080 28.60 -59.93 3.75
C TYR A 1080 27.90 -60.64 4.92
N ARG A 1081 28.64 -60.97 5.99
CA ARG A 1081 28.06 -61.61 7.18
C ARG A 1081 27.01 -60.71 7.83
N GLN A 1082 27.31 -59.42 7.99
CA GLN A 1082 26.36 -58.43 8.50
C GLN A 1082 25.14 -58.30 7.59
N THR A 1083 25.35 -58.20 6.27
CA THR A 1083 24.24 -58.07 5.31
C THR A 1083 23.32 -59.29 5.33
N LEU A 1084 23.88 -60.49 5.38
CA LEU A 1084 23.10 -61.73 5.46
C LEU A 1084 22.26 -61.78 6.73
N LEU A 1085 22.86 -61.48 7.89
CA LEU A 1085 22.15 -61.45 9.17
C LEU A 1085 21.00 -60.44 9.17
N LEU A 1086 21.21 -59.24 8.67
CA LEU A 1086 20.18 -58.21 8.60
C LEU A 1086 19.07 -58.57 7.58
N ARG A 1087 19.42 -59.17 6.44
CA ARG A 1087 18.43 -59.64 5.45
C ARG A 1087 17.60 -60.81 5.94
N GLU A 1088 18.20 -61.76 6.66
CA GLU A 1088 17.45 -62.86 7.28
C GLU A 1088 16.43 -62.33 8.29
N LYS A 1089 16.80 -61.32 9.08
CA LYS A 1089 15.90 -60.66 10.02
C LYS A 1089 14.78 -59.87 9.32
N ALA A 1090 15.12 -59.12 8.26
CA ALA A 1090 14.19 -58.18 7.62
C ALA A 1090 13.27 -58.81 6.56
N LEU A 1091 13.76 -59.79 5.81
CA LEU A 1091 13.07 -60.38 4.64
C LEU A 1091 12.83 -61.89 4.79
N GLY A 1092 13.43 -62.53 5.79
CA GLY A 1092 13.40 -63.98 5.95
C GLY A 1092 14.47 -64.73 5.13
N LYS A 1093 14.57 -66.03 5.40
CA LYS A 1093 15.64 -66.91 4.87
C LYS A 1093 15.44 -67.33 3.41
N GLU A 1094 14.19 -67.49 2.98
CA GLU A 1094 13.86 -67.96 1.63
C GLU A 1094 13.80 -66.83 0.59
N HIS A 1095 13.88 -65.56 1.04
CA HIS A 1095 13.78 -64.41 0.16
C HIS A 1095 14.92 -64.38 -0.88
N PRO A 1096 14.65 -64.10 -2.18
CA PRO A 1096 15.67 -64.14 -3.24
C PRO A 1096 16.93 -63.31 -2.95
N ASN A 1097 16.76 -62.12 -2.36
CA ASN A 1097 17.88 -61.27 -1.92
C ASN A 1097 18.72 -61.87 -0.78
N THR A 1098 18.11 -62.56 0.18
CA THR A 1098 18.83 -63.26 1.26
C THR A 1098 19.65 -64.41 0.69
N LEU A 1099 19.04 -65.22 -0.19
CA LEU A 1099 19.72 -66.31 -0.90
C LEU A 1099 20.86 -65.80 -1.79
N ARG A 1100 20.71 -64.61 -2.39
CA ARG A 1100 21.79 -63.92 -3.11
C ARG A 1100 22.96 -63.55 -2.20
N SER A 1101 22.70 -63.00 -1.02
CA SER A 1101 23.76 -62.69 -0.06
C SER A 1101 24.44 -63.95 0.48
N MET A 1102 23.68 -65.02 0.74
CA MET A 1102 24.22 -66.31 1.15
C MET A 1102 25.16 -66.90 0.09
N ASN A 1103 24.73 -66.92 -1.19
CA ASN A 1103 25.58 -67.36 -2.30
C ASN A 1103 26.86 -66.51 -2.44
N ASN A 1104 26.75 -65.20 -2.26
CA ASN A 1104 27.89 -64.29 -2.41
C ASN A 1104 28.91 -64.46 -1.27
N LEU A 1105 28.43 -64.67 -0.04
CA LEU A 1105 29.29 -65.00 1.10
C LEU A 1105 29.98 -66.34 0.88
N ALA A 1106 29.25 -67.38 0.47
CA ALA A 1106 29.83 -68.69 0.14
C ALA A 1106 30.93 -68.56 -0.92
N SER A 1107 30.70 -67.73 -1.95
CA SER A 1107 31.68 -67.46 -3.00
C SER A 1107 32.90 -66.67 -2.52
N LEU A 1108 32.74 -65.79 -1.54
CA LEU A 1108 33.88 -65.13 -0.90
C LEU A 1108 34.70 -66.14 -0.08
N LEU A 1109 34.04 -66.99 0.70
CA LEU A 1109 34.68 -68.02 1.52
C LEU A 1109 35.45 -69.02 0.63
N GLU A 1110 34.89 -69.43 -0.51
CA GLU A 1110 35.59 -70.21 -1.54
C GLU A 1110 36.85 -69.49 -2.03
N SER A 1111 36.76 -68.19 -2.32
CA SER A 1111 37.91 -67.40 -2.80
C SER A 1111 39.00 -67.22 -1.73
N GLN A 1112 38.64 -67.29 -0.44
CA GLN A 1112 39.57 -67.32 0.69
C GLN A 1112 40.13 -68.73 0.98
N GLY A 1113 39.66 -69.77 0.28
CA GLY A 1113 40.03 -71.18 0.54
C GLY A 1113 39.32 -71.82 1.74
N LYS A 1114 38.30 -71.17 2.31
CA LYS A 1114 37.48 -71.69 3.43
C LYS A 1114 36.35 -72.59 2.91
N TYR A 1115 36.71 -73.67 2.24
CA TYR A 1115 35.75 -74.51 1.53
C TYR A 1115 34.74 -75.22 2.46
N ASP A 1116 35.17 -75.61 3.67
CA ASP A 1116 34.33 -76.26 4.67
C ASP A 1116 33.14 -75.39 5.14
N GLU A 1117 33.29 -74.07 5.09
CA GLU A 1117 32.19 -73.13 5.35
C GLU A 1117 31.37 -72.81 4.09
N ALA A 1118 32.01 -72.78 2.91
CA ALA A 1118 31.37 -72.43 1.65
C ALA A 1118 30.40 -73.51 1.14
N GLU A 1119 30.79 -74.79 1.21
CA GLU A 1119 29.99 -75.91 0.72
C GLU A 1119 28.59 -76.01 1.36
N PRO A 1120 28.43 -76.04 2.70
CA PRO A 1120 27.11 -76.13 3.30
C PRO A 1120 26.24 -74.93 2.94
N MET A 1121 26.80 -73.73 2.84
CA MET A 1121 26.07 -72.54 2.40
C MET A 1121 25.59 -72.66 0.95
N TYR A 1122 26.42 -73.16 0.04
CA TYR A 1122 26.01 -73.38 -1.35
C TYR A 1122 24.91 -74.44 -1.47
N ARG A 1123 25.03 -75.57 -0.76
CA ARG A 1123 24.01 -76.62 -0.74
C ARG A 1123 22.68 -76.09 -0.21
N GLN A 1124 22.72 -75.36 0.91
CA GLN A 1124 21.53 -74.73 1.48
C GLN A 1124 20.92 -73.71 0.53
N THR A 1125 21.75 -72.86 -0.10
CA THR A 1125 21.27 -71.85 -1.06
C THR A 1125 20.60 -72.52 -2.26
N LEU A 1126 21.20 -73.56 -2.83
CA LEU A 1126 20.66 -74.28 -3.98
C LEU A 1126 19.30 -74.90 -3.63
N LEU A 1127 19.21 -75.61 -2.51
CA LEU A 1127 17.96 -76.22 -2.04
C LEU A 1127 16.85 -75.18 -1.89
N LEU A 1128 17.14 -74.05 -1.24
CA LEU A 1128 16.16 -72.99 -1.01
C LEU A 1128 15.77 -72.28 -2.33
N ARG A 1129 16.71 -72.09 -3.26
CA ARG A 1129 16.42 -71.51 -4.59
C ARG A 1129 15.59 -72.45 -5.46
N GLU A 1130 15.88 -73.75 -5.47
CA GLU A 1130 15.07 -74.74 -6.18
C GLU A 1130 13.63 -74.73 -5.67
N LYS A 1131 13.44 -74.63 -4.34
CA LYS A 1131 12.12 -74.52 -3.73
C LYS A 1131 11.41 -73.20 -4.08
N ALA A 1132 12.12 -72.07 -4.04
CA ALA A 1132 11.51 -70.75 -4.15
C ALA A 1132 11.35 -70.23 -5.60
N LEU A 1133 12.28 -70.57 -6.49
CA LEU A 1133 12.36 -70.04 -7.86
C LEU A 1133 12.22 -71.12 -8.94
N GLY A 1134 12.29 -72.40 -8.56
CA GLY A 1134 12.34 -73.52 -9.50
C GLY A 1134 13.77 -73.84 -9.97
N LYS A 1135 13.90 -75.00 -10.63
CA LYS A 1135 15.20 -75.58 -11.06
C LYS A 1135 15.84 -74.82 -12.22
N GLU A 1136 15.02 -74.39 -13.17
CA GLU A 1136 15.48 -73.73 -14.41
C GLU A 1136 15.78 -72.23 -14.24
N HIS A 1137 15.48 -71.66 -13.08
CA HIS A 1137 15.69 -70.22 -12.87
C HIS A 1137 17.20 -69.86 -12.95
N PRO A 1138 17.60 -68.76 -13.63
CA PRO A 1138 19.02 -68.41 -13.83
C PRO A 1138 19.85 -68.36 -12.54
N ASN A 1139 19.27 -67.84 -11.45
CA ASN A 1139 19.92 -67.83 -10.13
C ASN A 1139 20.09 -69.24 -9.51
N THR A 1140 19.16 -70.16 -9.72
CA THR A 1140 19.27 -71.55 -9.25
C THR A 1140 20.40 -72.26 -10.00
N LEU A 1141 20.42 -72.13 -11.33
CA LEU A 1141 21.49 -72.63 -12.18
C LEU A 1141 22.86 -72.04 -11.79
N ARG A 1142 22.91 -70.75 -11.45
CA ARG A 1142 24.15 -70.11 -10.95
C ARG A 1142 24.62 -70.69 -9.62
N SER A 1143 23.72 -70.98 -8.67
CA SER A 1143 24.10 -71.64 -7.42
C SER A 1143 24.57 -73.07 -7.65
N MET A 1144 23.93 -73.78 -8.57
CA MET A 1144 24.35 -75.12 -8.98
C MET A 1144 25.77 -75.09 -9.58
N ASN A 1145 26.05 -74.11 -10.44
CA ASN A 1145 27.39 -73.89 -11.01
C ASN A 1145 28.45 -73.61 -9.93
N ASN A 1146 28.15 -72.71 -8.99
CA ASN A 1146 29.10 -72.38 -7.93
C ASN A 1146 29.39 -73.59 -7.03
N LEU A 1147 28.37 -74.39 -6.70
CA LEU A 1147 28.56 -75.64 -5.96
C LEU A 1147 29.39 -76.65 -6.76
N ALA A 1148 29.13 -76.82 -8.06
CA ALA A 1148 29.90 -77.72 -8.93
C ALA A 1148 31.37 -77.27 -9.07
N SER A 1149 31.60 -75.96 -9.23
CA SER A 1149 32.93 -75.35 -9.25
C SER A 1149 33.67 -75.57 -7.93
N LEU A 1150 33.00 -75.37 -6.79
CA LEU A 1150 33.57 -75.60 -5.46
C LEU A 1150 33.96 -77.08 -5.28
N LEU A 1151 33.09 -78.01 -5.63
CA LEU A 1151 33.38 -79.45 -5.50
C LEU A 1151 34.54 -79.87 -6.40
N HIS A 1152 34.69 -79.23 -7.57
CA HIS A 1152 35.84 -79.40 -8.45
C HIS A 1152 37.13 -78.79 -7.84
N SER A 1153 37.05 -77.58 -7.27
CA SER A 1153 38.19 -76.85 -6.69
C SER A 1153 38.66 -77.40 -5.33
N GLN A 1154 37.76 -77.95 -4.51
CA GLN A 1154 38.06 -78.78 -3.33
C GLN A 1154 38.84 -80.06 -3.68
N GLY A 1155 38.99 -80.38 -4.96
CA GLY A 1155 39.72 -81.55 -5.41
C GLY A 1155 38.96 -82.84 -5.14
N SER A 1156 37.64 -82.88 -5.34
CA SER A 1156 36.87 -84.15 -5.29
C SER A 1156 37.47 -85.22 -6.21
N GLU A 1157 38.09 -84.82 -7.33
CA GLU A 1157 38.86 -85.72 -8.19
C GLU A 1157 40.12 -86.31 -7.50
N LYS A 1158 40.74 -85.55 -6.59
CA LYS A 1158 41.92 -85.93 -5.78
C LYS A 1158 41.56 -86.65 -4.47
N THR A 1159 40.42 -86.35 -3.85
CA THR A 1159 40.00 -86.88 -2.54
C THR A 1159 39.00 -88.03 -2.64
N LEU A 1160 38.06 -87.98 -3.59
CA LEU A 1160 37.03 -89.02 -3.81
C LEU A 1160 37.35 -89.92 -5.03
N GLY A 1161 38.20 -89.44 -5.94
CA GLY A 1161 38.62 -90.15 -7.15
C GLY A 1161 37.75 -89.83 -8.38
N LYS A 1162 38.32 -89.98 -9.58
CA LYS A 1162 37.69 -89.67 -10.89
C LYS A 1162 36.35 -90.38 -11.14
N GLU A 1163 36.10 -91.48 -10.44
CA GLU A 1163 34.94 -92.35 -10.63
C GLU A 1163 33.86 -92.19 -9.54
N HIS A 1164 34.05 -91.29 -8.57
CA HIS A 1164 33.08 -91.10 -7.49
C HIS A 1164 31.75 -90.51 -8.01
N PRO A 1165 30.58 -91.01 -7.56
CA PRO A 1165 29.27 -90.57 -8.04
C PRO A 1165 29.05 -89.06 -7.99
N ASP A 1166 29.53 -88.38 -6.95
CA ASP A 1166 29.38 -86.93 -6.77
C ASP A 1166 30.31 -86.11 -7.66
N THR A 1167 31.51 -86.64 -7.98
CA THR A 1167 32.45 -86.00 -8.92
C THR A 1167 31.87 -86.07 -10.34
N LEU A 1168 31.33 -87.23 -10.71
CA LEU A 1168 30.61 -87.43 -11.97
C LEU A 1168 29.28 -86.66 -11.99
N GLY A 1169 28.62 -86.51 -10.85
CA GLY A 1169 27.50 -85.59 -10.58
C GLY A 1169 27.80 -84.18 -11.05
N SER A 1170 28.90 -83.64 -10.52
CA SER A 1170 29.34 -82.26 -10.76
C SER A 1170 29.76 -82.04 -12.22
N MET A 1171 30.49 -82.99 -12.83
CA MET A 1171 30.85 -82.92 -14.25
C MET A 1171 29.64 -82.94 -15.18
N ASN A 1172 28.63 -83.78 -14.88
CA ASN A 1172 27.39 -83.83 -15.67
C ASN A 1172 26.59 -82.52 -15.59
N ASN A 1173 26.55 -81.91 -14.41
CA ASN A 1173 25.84 -80.64 -14.19
C ASN A 1173 26.58 -79.46 -14.87
N LEU A 1174 27.92 -79.45 -14.84
CA LEU A 1174 28.72 -78.47 -15.57
C LEU A 1174 28.51 -78.57 -17.09
N ALA A 1175 28.48 -79.79 -17.63
CA ALA A 1175 28.21 -80.02 -19.05
C ALA A 1175 26.81 -79.54 -19.47
N SER A 1176 25.80 -79.74 -18.62
CA SER A 1176 24.41 -79.25 -18.84
C SER A 1176 24.30 -77.74 -18.88
N LEU A 1177 25.13 -77.05 -18.13
CA LEU A 1177 25.19 -75.60 -18.16
C LEU A 1177 25.91 -75.09 -19.41
N LEU A 1178 26.99 -75.73 -19.83
CA LEU A 1178 27.67 -75.40 -21.09
C LEU A 1178 26.72 -75.58 -22.28
N GLU A 1179 25.89 -76.62 -22.24
CA GLU A 1179 24.78 -76.81 -23.19
C GLU A 1179 23.79 -75.65 -23.14
N SER A 1180 23.27 -75.28 -21.96
CA SER A 1180 22.29 -74.18 -21.85
C SER A 1180 22.86 -72.81 -22.24
N GLN A 1181 24.19 -72.65 -22.22
CA GLN A 1181 24.91 -71.46 -22.68
C GLN A 1181 25.24 -71.49 -24.19
N GLY A 1182 24.84 -72.54 -24.92
CA GLY A 1182 25.16 -72.72 -26.33
C GLY A 1182 26.63 -73.10 -26.60
N LYS A 1183 27.42 -73.39 -25.56
CA LYS A 1183 28.83 -73.81 -25.65
C LYS A 1183 28.94 -75.31 -25.87
N TYR A 1184 28.35 -75.75 -26.97
CA TYR A 1184 28.22 -77.15 -27.34
C TYR A 1184 29.56 -77.89 -27.49
N ASP A 1185 30.58 -77.21 -28.00
CA ASP A 1185 31.93 -77.77 -28.21
C ASP A 1185 32.65 -78.11 -26.89
N GLU A 1186 32.33 -77.40 -25.80
CA GLU A 1186 32.87 -77.66 -24.47
C GLU A 1186 31.99 -78.68 -23.70
N ALA A 1187 30.67 -78.66 -23.91
CA ALA A 1187 29.71 -79.54 -23.25
C ALA A 1187 29.82 -81.00 -23.69
N GLU A 1188 29.93 -81.26 -25.00
CA GLU A 1188 29.96 -82.60 -25.57
C GLU A 1188 31.10 -83.48 -25.01
N PRO A 1189 32.38 -83.06 -25.01
CA PRO A 1189 33.46 -83.88 -24.49
C PRO A 1189 33.28 -84.17 -23.00
N MET A 1190 32.74 -83.23 -22.21
CA MET A 1190 32.45 -83.44 -20.80
C MET A 1190 31.31 -84.45 -20.59
N TYR A 1191 30.24 -84.37 -21.37
CA TYR A 1191 29.15 -85.36 -21.31
C TYR A 1191 29.64 -86.76 -21.71
N ARG A 1192 30.41 -86.87 -22.78
CA ARG A 1192 30.98 -88.15 -23.24
C ARG A 1192 31.93 -88.74 -22.20
N GLN A 1193 32.80 -87.92 -21.61
CA GLN A 1193 33.73 -88.35 -20.56
C GLN A 1193 32.97 -88.77 -19.28
N THR A 1194 31.95 -88.00 -18.88
CA THR A 1194 31.14 -88.30 -17.69
C THR A 1194 30.34 -89.58 -17.88
N LEU A 1195 29.73 -89.77 -19.05
CA LEU A 1195 29.02 -90.99 -19.41
C LEU A 1195 29.95 -92.20 -19.37
N LEU A 1196 31.13 -92.11 -20.00
CA LEU A 1196 32.11 -93.20 -20.01
C LEU A 1196 32.57 -93.60 -18.59
N LEU A 1197 32.81 -92.61 -17.73
CA LEU A 1197 33.21 -92.87 -16.35
C LEU A 1197 32.04 -93.42 -15.51
N ARG A 1198 30.80 -92.97 -15.72
CA ARG A 1198 29.61 -93.50 -15.06
C ARG A 1198 29.29 -94.93 -15.49
N GLU A 1199 29.41 -95.24 -16.78
CA GLU A 1199 29.26 -96.61 -17.27
C GLU A 1199 30.27 -97.55 -16.62
N LYS A 1200 31.50 -97.10 -16.41
CA LYS A 1200 32.57 -97.88 -15.77
C LYS A 1200 32.36 -98.04 -14.26
N ALA A 1201 31.94 -96.98 -13.57
CA ALA A 1201 31.83 -96.95 -12.11
C ALA A 1201 30.50 -97.54 -11.58
N LEU A 1202 29.39 -97.29 -12.28
CA LEU A 1202 28.03 -97.58 -11.82
C LEU A 1202 27.30 -98.60 -12.71
N GLY A 1203 27.83 -98.89 -13.90
CA GLY A 1203 27.17 -99.71 -14.90
C GLY A 1203 26.22 -98.91 -15.81
N LYS A 1204 25.90 -99.50 -16.97
CA LYS A 1204 25.06 -98.89 -18.02
C LYS A 1204 23.59 -98.72 -17.63
N GLU A 1205 23.12 -99.54 -16.70
CA GLU A 1205 21.72 -99.60 -16.26
C GLU A 1205 21.42 -98.68 -15.07
N HIS A 1206 22.45 -98.05 -14.49
CA HIS A 1206 22.29 -97.20 -13.32
C HIS A 1206 21.56 -95.89 -13.66
N PRO A 1207 20.62 -95.38 -12.83
CA PRO A 1207 19.79 -94.21 -13.14
C PRO A 1207 20.60 -92.96 -13.53
N ASN A 1208 21.69 -92.68 -12.82
CA ASN A 1208 22.58 -91.56 -13.14
C ASN A 1208 23.31 -91.73 -14.49
N THR A 1209 23.62 -92.97 -14.90
CA THR A 1209 24.22 -93.25 -16.21
C THR A 1209 23.21 -92.95 -17.30
N LEU A 1210 21.97 -93.45 -17.15
CA LEU A 1210 20.85 -93.20 -18.05
C LEU A 1210 20.54 -91.70 -18.20
N ARG A 1211 20.56 -90.95 -17.09
CA ARG A 1211 20.41 -89.48 -17.14
C ARG A 1211 21.49 -88.80 -17.96
N SER A 1212 22.74 -89.27 -17.89
CA SER A 1212 23.85 -88.71 -18.68
C SER A 1212 23.72 -89.06 -20.16
N MET A 1213 23.23 -90.27 -20.48
CA MET A 1213 22.92 -90.68 -21.84
C MET A 1213 21.82 -89.81 -22.45
N ASN A 1214 20.74 -89.58 -21.69
CA ASN A 1214 19.64 -88.71 -22.12
C ASN A 1214 20.10 -87.28 -22.36
N ASN A 1215 20.95 -86.74 -21.47
CA ASN A 1215 21.51 -85.38 -21.62
C ASN A 1215 22.45 -85.27 -22.84
N LEU A 1216 23.31 -86.27 -23.09
CA LEU A 1216 24.16 -86.30 -24.29
C LEU A 1216 23.32 -86.38 -25.57
N ALA A 1217 22.25 -87.19 -25.57
CA ALA A 1217 21.34 -87.28 -26.70
C ALA A 1217 20.60 -85.95 -26.94
N PHE A 1218 20.22 -85.26 -25.87
CA PHE A 1218 19.59 -83.93 -25.94
C PHE A 1218 20.54 -82.86 -26.48
N LEU A 1219 21.81 -82.87 -26.10
CA LEU A 1219 22.83 -82.02 -26.71
C LEU A 1219 22.96 -82.26 -28.22
N LEU A 1220 23.02 -83.53 -28.64
CA LEU A 1220 23.15 -83.88 -30.06
C LEU A 1220 21.89 -83.50 -30.85
N HIS A 1221 20.71 -83.62 -30.22
CA HIS A 1221 19.44 -83.15 -30.74
C HIS A 1221 19.49 -81.62 -30.93
N SER A 1222 19.89 -80.85 -29.91
CA SER A 1222 19.95 -79.39 -29.97
C SER A 1222 20.98 -78.86 -30.99
N GLN A 1223 22.05 -79.61 -31.27
CA GLN A 1223 23.00 -79.33 -32.37
C GLN A 1223 22.49 -79.72 -33.77
N GLY A 1224 21.30 -80.30 -33.90
CA GLY A 1224 20.76 -80.80 -35.18
C GLY A 1224 21.39 -82.10 -35.68
N ARG A 1225 22.18 -82.79 -34.85
CA ARG A 1225 22.81 -84.09 -35.16
C ARG A 1225 21.88 -85.26 -34.83
N TYR A 1226 20.68 -85.22 -35.40
CA TYR A 1226 19.60 -86.16 -35.10
C TYR A 1226 19.98 -87.65 -35.31
N ASN A 1227 20.78 -87.93 -36.35
CA ASN A 1227 21.28 -89.29 -36.66
C ASN A 1227 22.13 -89.90 -35.53
N GLU A 1228 22.78 -89.07 -34.73
CA GLU A 1228 23.59 -89.50 -33.59
C GLU A 1228 22.77 -89.54 -32.29
N ALA A 1229 21.77 -88.66 -32.16
CA ALA A 1229 20.89 -88.57 -31.00
C ALA A 1229 19.85 -89.72 -30.94
N GLU A 1230 19.23 -90.06 -32.07
CA GLU A 1230 18.17 -91.10 -32.17
C GLU A 1230 18.60 -92.45 -31.54
N PRO A 1231 19.75 -93.06 -31.91
CA PRO A 1231 20.14 -94.35 -31.34
C PRO A 1231 20.42 -94.27 -29.83
N ILE A 1232 20.94 -93.13 -29.34
CA ILE A 1232 21.22 -92.93 -27.91
C ILE A 1232 19.90 -92.78 -27.14
N TYR A 1233 18.92 -92.06 -27.67
CA TYR A 1233 17.58 -91.98 -27.07
C TYR A 1233 16.86 -93.33 -27.05
N GLN A 1234 16.87 -94.08 -28.15
CA GLN A 1234 16.27 -95.42 -28.21
C GLN A 1234 16.92 -96.36 -27.20
N GLN A 1235 18.25 -96.33 -27.10
CA GLN A 1235 18.99 -97.13 -26.13
C GLN A 1235 18.72 -96.69 -24.69
N THR A 1236 18.66 -95.39 -24.42
CA THR A 1236 18.38 -94.84 -23.08
C THR A 1236 16.97 -95.22 -22.64
N LEU A 1237 15.98 -95.07 -23.53
CA LEU A 1237 14.58 -95.44 -23.28
C LEU A 1237 14.43 -96.93 -22.97
N LEU A 1238 15.03 -97.81 -23.80
CA LEU A 1238 14.99 -99.25 -23.59
C LEU A 1238 15.60 -99.63 -22.22
N LEU A 1239 16.74 -99.04 -21.88
CA LEU A 1239 17.40 -99.30 -20.59
C LEU A 1239 16.61 -98.72 -19.42
N SER A 1240 16.04 -97.52 -19.53
CA SER A 1240 15.25 -96.87 -18.48
C SER A 1240 13.90 -97.56 -18.26
N GLU A 1241 13.23 -98.03 -19.30
CA GLU A 1241 12.01 -98.83 -19.16
C GLU A 1241 12.28 -100.13 -18.40
N LYS A 1242 13.43 -100.76 -18.66
CA LYS A 1242 13.85 -102.00 -18.02
C LYS A 1242 14.22 -101.81 -16.55
N THR A 1243 14.88 -100.71 -16.19
CA THR A 1243 15.48 -100.51 -14.85
C THR A 1243 14.64 -99.63 -13.92
N LEU A 1244 14.00 -98.59 -14.46
CA LEU A 1244 13.23 -97.60 -13.71
C LEU A 1244 11.71 -97.80 -13.85
N GLY A 1245 11.28 -98.55 -14.88
CA GLY A 1245 9.87 -98.72 -15.22
C GLY A 1245 9.35 -97.63 -16.15
N LYS A 1246 8.22 -97.92 -16.82
CA LYS A 1246 7.64 -97.06 -17.87
C LYS A 1246 7.11 -95.71 -17.38
N GLU A 1247 6.67 -95.63 -16.13
CA GLU A 1247 6.08 -94.42 -15.54
C GLU A 1247 7.10 -93.56 -14.78
N HIS A 1248 8.38 -93.97 -14.71
CA HIS A 1248 9.38 -93.18 -14.02
C HIS A 1248 9.68 -91.87 -14.78
N PRO A 1249 9.83 -90.72 -14.09
CA PRO A 1249 10.03 -89.42 -14.73
C PRO A 1249 11.19 -89.39 -15.75
N ASP A 1250 12.32 -90.02 -15.43
CA ASP A 1250 13.47 -90.09 -16.34
C ASP A 1250 13.19 -90.93 -17.60
N THR A 1251 12.33 -91.97 -17.49
CA THR A 1251 11.88 -92.79 -18.63
C THR A 1251 10.91 -92.00 -19.51
N LEU A 1252 9.95 -91.31 -18.89
CA LEU A 1252 9.00 -90.44 -19.59
C LEU A 1252 9.70 -89.26 -20.27
N GLY A 1253 10.72 -88.67 -19.64
CA GLY A 1253 11.55 -87.62 -20.22
C GLY A 1253 12.31 -88.10 -21.45
N SER A 1254 12.92 -89.29 -21.38
CA SER A 1254 13.60 -89.91 -22.53
C SER A 1254 12.63 -90.24 -23.67
N MET A 1255 11.41 -90.70 -23.33
CA MET A 1255 10.34 -90.99 -24.29
C MET A 1255 9.84 -89.73 -24.99
N ASN A 1256 9.58 -88.65 -24.25
CA ASN A 1256 9.15 -87.37 -24.81
C ASN A 1256 10.22 -86.75 -25.72
N ASN A 1257 11.49 -86.83 -25.31
CA ASN A 1257 12.59 -86.32 -26.12
C ASN A 1257 12.77 -87.10 -27.43
N LEU A 1258 12.62 -88.43 -27.39
CA LEU A 1258 12.63 -89.26 -28.60
C LEU A 1258 11.42 -88.98 -29.49
N ALA A 1259 10.23 -88.82 -28.92
CA ALA A 1259 9.02 -88.49 -29.66
C ALA A 1259 9.15 -87.12 -30.36
N SER A 1260 9.67 -86.11 -29.66
CA SER A 1260 9.95 -84.79 -30.23
C SER A 1260 10.93 -84.86 -31.41
N LEU A 1261 11.97 -85.70 -31.31
CA LEU A 1261 12.93 -85.91 -32.41
C LEU A 1261 12.27 -86.60 -33.63
N LEU A 1262 11.42 -87.60 -33.39
CA LEU A 1262 10.71 -88.33 -34.46
C LEU A 1262 9.63 -87.49 -35.15
N GLU A 1263 8.94 -86.62 -34.39
CA GLU A 1263 7.95 -85.67 -34.92
C GLU A 1263 8.57 -84.67 -35.89
N ILE A 1264 9.81 -84.22 -35.62
CA ILE A 1264 10.61 -83.37 -36.54
C ILE A 1264 10.95 -84.12 -37.85
N TRP A 1265 11.04 -85.45 -37.82
CA TRP A 1265 11.34 -86.31 -38.97
C TRP A 1265 10.09 -86.84 -39.70
N GLY A 1266 8.89 -86.56 -39.20
CA GLY A 1266 7.64 -87.07 -39.78
C GLY A 1266 7.52 -88.61 -39.75
N LYS A 1267 8.16 -89.27 -38.77
CA LYS A 1267 8.14 -90.73 -38.57
C LYS A 1267 7.20 -91.14 -37.45
#